data_AF-A0A853P536-F1
#
_entry.id   AF-A0A853P536-F1
#
_cell.length_a   1.000
_cell.length_b   1.000
_cell.length_c   1.000
_cell.angle_alpha   90.00
_cell.angle_beta   90.00
_cell.angle_gamma   90.00
#
_symmetry.space_group_name_H-M   'P 1'
#
loop_
_entity.id
_entity.type
_entity.pdbx_description
1 polymer ?
#
loop_
_entity_poly.entity_id
_entity_poly.type
_entity_poly.pdbx_seq_one_letter_code
_entity_poly.pdbx_strand_id
1 'polypeptide(L)'
;MVVITLVIHDAKLHPVLLLDNERQGALNYYDDLWTRQLTTGSSAFEFSVYKKTLLGDNPLNHKYHALNDQAFVSFVHKGKVQLFNIMQVEETETTIRCLCENLNLELLNEYCNPYKATKAMSFEEYLVAFDILNWGALTIGTNEVKDKKLTLEWTGQDTKLARLLSIANNFDAEIEFETQLHNNHTFKAFIVNVYKEYEEGKSYGVGRDRSDTVLRYQKNIAGITKKLDKRQIYNAIRPYGKKTVKGERVVSNPVTRKVTKTVGSNRTYLGGDLKYYGHTIKKANVQSIINYAVQYNILPSGIICQLYLESLWGDSAVGKRDNNWAGISGGAQTRPSGVKVTTGMARPPSEGGTYMHYASVDDFLKDYTYLLAKQGLYNVVGKKNIADYTKGLFKVGGAKDDYAAAGYQSYTNLMTNIRNGINKVSGNILNTIDTLWQTPVKPITSVTTAKRATKTIQAINEATKLKGRRVGSGQCYALSGWYAKKLDGAWIDSSIGGIRGRIGGGMAAALIGTDYNWGSYGWKVDKSPNAGNLKAGGIYNVRANRGAPFYTTGWGHTGIIKSVSKTRVTVLEQNFVGRMYVVENSYDINSFASGLQTVCYPREIAQGMSVNGATTQQITGGTQISYEEVVQEAQTETYEEEQIIYIDNSIYKEWKDENGKVEYYLKNGFLYAPLSRDRYPSVLTGNETRDNWIRKDMEVETDSQDVLISTALKDLKAHAYPAVTYEVDGYVDLELGDVVRIQDDGYEPPLILTARVTEQEISITNPSSNKTKFSNFVEKESQLASDLISDMLRLYDESIPYDIQLATSNGVAFKNGVGESVLTPNLQKNGKDYDAIYFYKNGDSLIEIGPSLTVKASDFNHVLNITVEAYVNEELVASTQISFTDTEDGEKGDDGKSSWTAWANSEDGKVDFSITESKNRRFIGTYTGIEQSTNYLDYKWTDMVGTVVVGTNNLIDGTKSFVGTDWFTSATLEDENLSNYPFTLKKWTSGQKVSHTKDIMVEQGVTYTFSAYIKREQAGNLYFYLYDETDGFITSDTQRETIIKNVDSSLRRFEITFTPAKTGKIRPRFAMVSSEQGSFSSGGFMLVRGNKTGDWQESEADKASNLDSKADGAFTVEQLNALAERARIAETELQAKATLETVNEWVQALQDEIKARQAGQKISEQKLIEASNRMVAVQQNIGEMQIRTDFVNKFMSQSEDGLVIGQKDGTSSVRVDNDRISFYSSGKEVAYIAQSVLVIDSGIFTTKLQIGRYRIEQYELNADINVVRYVG
;
A
#
# COMPACT_ATOMS: atom_id res chain seq x y z
N MET A 1 -30.99 -8.42 23.75
CA MET A 1 -31.40 -8.78 22.38
C MET A 1 -32.19 -7.58 21.86
N VAL A 2 -31.70 -6.86 20.86
CA VAL A 2 -32.47 -5.75 20.27
C VAL A 2 -33.52 -6.39 19.38
N VAL A 3 -34.79 -6.25 19.74
CA VAL A 3 -35.90 -6.80 18.95
C VAL A 3 -36.09 -5.90 17.75
N ILE A 4 -35.81 -6.39 16.55
CA ILE A 4 -36.04 -5.67 15.30
C ILE A 4 -37.35 -6.17 14.70
N THR A 5 -38.31 -5.27 14.52
CA THR A 5 -39.56 -5.53 13.79
C THR A 5 -39.33 -5.25 12.31
N LEU A 6 -39.66 -6.21 11.44
CA LEU A 6 -39.64 -6.02 9.99
C LEU A 6 -41.00 -5.49 9.55
N VAL A 7 -40.99 -4.43 8.73
CA VAL A 7 -42.19 -3.86 8.10
C VAL A 7 -42.20 -4.26 6.65
N ILE A 8 -43.24 -4.99 6.24
CA ILE A 8 -43.47 -5.38 4.85
C ILE A 8 -44.40 -4.35 4.20
N HIS A 9 -44.02 -3.90 3.02
CA HIS A 9 -44.75 -2.91 2.24
C HIS A 9 -45.26 -3.52 0.94
N ASP A 10 -46.38 -2.99 0.44
CA ASP A 10 -46.89 -3.34 -0.89
C ASP A 10 -46.06 -2.69 -2.02
N ALA A 11 -46.45 -2.97 -3.27
CA ALA A 11 -45.82 -2.41 -4.47
C ALA A 11 -45.87 -0.87 -4.55
N LYS A 12 -46.64 -0.20 -3.67
CA LYS A 12 -46.74 1.26 -3.58
C LYS A 12 -46.02 1.81 -2.35
N LEU A 13 -45.23 0.99 -1.66
CA LEU A 13 -44.51 1.34 -0.43
C LEU A 13 -45.44 1.79 0.71
N HIS A 14 -46.63 1.20 0.79
CA HIS A 14 -47.48 1.30 1.98
C HIS A 14 -47.25 0.11 2.91
N PRO A 15 -47.15 0.31 4.23
CA PRO A 15 -46.98 -0.80 5.17
C PRO A 15 -48.25 -1.67 5.21
N VAL A 16 -48.10 -2.98 4.99
CA VAL A 16 -49.21 -3.95 4.92
C VAL A 16 -49.09 -5.09 5.93
N LEU A 17 -47.88 -5.37 6.43
CA LEU A 17 -47.64 -6.45 7.39
C LEU A 17 -46.44 -6.12 8.28
N LEU A 18 -46.49 -6.57 9.54
CA LEU A 18 -45.39 -6.51 10.50
C LEU A 18 -44.95 -7.93 10.85
N LEU A 19 -43.65 -8.21 10.74
CA LEU A 19 -43.02 -9.42 11.28
C LEU A 19 -42.34 -9.07 12.60
N ASP A 20 -42.71 -9.76 13.66
CA ASP A 20 -42.25 -9.46 15.01
C ASP A 20 -42.11 -10.77 15.79
N ASN A 21 -40.89 -11.07 16.23
CA ASN A 21 -40.56 -12.33 16.90
C ASN A 21 -41.07 -12.40 18.36
N GLU A 22 -41.43 -11.27 18.98
CA GLU A 22 -41.93 -11.22 20.35
C GLU A 22 -43.46 -11.16 20.43
N ARG A 23 -44.14 -10.83 19.32
CA ARG A 23 -45.62 -10.72 19.29
C ARG A 23 -46.27 -12.04 18.89
N GLN A 24 -46.95 -12.66 19.85
CA GLN A 24 -47.64 -13.95 19.68
C GLN A 24 -48.69 -13.99 18.53
N GLY A 25 -49.28 -12.85 18.19
CA GLY A 25 -50.27 -12.67 17.12
C GLY A 25 -49.72 -12.16 15.77
N ALA A 26 -48.40 -12.04 15.64
CA ALA A 26 -47.74 -11.67 14.38
C ALA A 26 -47.14 -12.90 13.69
N LEU A 27 -46.67 -12.72 12.45
CA LEU A 27 -45.75 -13.65 11.83
C LEU A 27 -44.34 -13.43 12.40
N ASN A 28 -43.58 -14.50 12.52
CA ASN A 28 -42.22 -14.50 13.03
C ASN A 28 -41.26 -14.84 11.89
N TYR A 29 -40.06 -14.28 11.93
CA TYR A 29 -38.98 -14.55 10.97
C TYR A 29 -37.79 -15.23 11.64
N TYR A 30 -37.03 -16.01 10.88
CA TYR A 30 -35.86 -16.76 11.33
C TYR A 30 -34.89 -16.97 10.17
N ASP A 31 -33.71 -17.52 10.46
CA ASP A 31 -32.64 -17.74 9.46
C ASP A 31 -32.36 -16.46 8.66
N ASP A 32 -32.29 -15.34 9.37
CA ASP A 32 -32.07 -14.04 8.76
C ASP A 32 -30.59 -13.72 8.66
N LEU A 33 -30.21 -13.11 7.53
CA LEU A 33 -28.85 -12.69 7.24
C LEU A 33 -28.87 -11.36 6.50
N TRP A 34 -28.27 -10.36 7.13
CA TRP A 34 -28.04 -9.05 6.56
C TRP A 34 -26.58 -8.90 6.16
N THR A 35 -26.32 -8.82 4.86
CA THR A 35 -24.98 -8.65 4.30
C THR A 35 -24.82 -7.22 3.80
N ARG A 36 -23.73 -6.56 4.20
CA ARG A 36 -23.41 -5.18 3.81
C ARG A 36 -22.02 -5.14 3.19
N GLN A 37 -21.85 -4.48 2.04
CA GLN A 37 -20.57 -4.40 1.33
C GLN A 37 -20.16 -2.96 1.04
N LEU A 38 -18.97 -2.58 1.50
CA LEU A 38 -18.42 -1.24 1.26
C LEU A 38 -18.10 -0.99 -0.22
N THR A 39 -17.55 -2.00 -0.91
CA THR A 39 -17.05 -1.88 -2.29
C THR A 39 -18.13 -1.55 -3.31
N THR A 40 -19.34 -2.07 -3.12
CA THR A 40 -20.50 -1.81 -3.97
C THR A 40 -21.44 -0.76 -3.38
N GLY A 41 -21.28 -0.44 -2.08
CA GLY A 41 -22.26 0.31 -1.28
C GLY A 41 -23.59 -0.43 -1.09
N SER A 42 -23.73 -1.65 -1.62
CA SER A 42 -24.98 -2.41 -1.62
C SER A 42 -25.16 -3.25 -0.36
N SER A 43 -26.39 -3.67 -0.15
CA SER A 43 -26.75 -4.50 0.97
C SER A 43 -27.90 -5.44 0.62
N ALA A 44 -27.75 -6.70 1.04
CA ALA A 44 -28.73 -7.74 0.85
C ALA A 44 -29.27 -8.22 2.21
N PHE A 45 -30.57 -8.47 2.29
CA PHE A 45 -31.21 -9.01 3.48
C PHE A 45 -32.05 -10.24 3.12
N GLU A 46 -31.77 -11.33 3.81
CA GLU A 46 -32.47 -12.60 3.66
C GLU A 46 -33.18 -12.95 4.95
N PHE A 47 -34.37 -13.56 4.86
CA PHE A 47 -35.06 -14.13 6.01
C PHE A 47 -36.09 -15.17 5.58
N SER A 48 -36.45 -16.07 6.52
CA SER A 48 -37.49 -17.08 6.34
C SER A 48 -38.66 -16.86 7.29
N VAL A 49 -39.87 -17.22 6.86
CA VAL A 49 -41.12 -17.13 7.63
C VAL A 49 -41.88 -18.44 7.53
N TYR A 50 -42.41 -18.92 8.66
CA TYR A 50 -43.35 -20.04 8.67
C TYR A 50 -44.75 -19.59 8.27
N LYS A 51 -45.42 -20.36 7.41
CA LYS A 51 -46.82 -20.12 7.07
C LYS A 51 -47.70 -20.42 8.27
N LYS A 52 -48.27 -19.38 8.86
CA LYS A 52 -49.14 -19.45 10.04
C LYS A 52 -50.44 -18.72 9.76
N THR A 53 -51.56 -19.35 10.09
CA THR A 53 -52.88 -18.70 10.06
C THR A 53 -52.99 -17.71 11.21
N LEU A 54 -53.26 -16.45 10.89
CA LEU A 54 -53.45 -15.38 11.86
C LEU A 54 -54.92 -14.97 12.01
N LEU A 55 -55.22 -14.26 13.10
CA LEU A 55 -56.54 -13.68 13.32
C LEU A 55 -56.85 -12.68 12.18
N GLY A 56 -57.94 -12.94 11.45
CA GLY A 56 -58.37 -12.14 10.29
C GLY A 56 -57.95 -12.70 8.93
N ASP A 57 -57.21 -13.82 8.89
CA ASP A 57 -56.99 -14.57 7.65
C ASP A 57 -58.29 -15.20 7.14
N ASN A 58 -58.39 -15.39 5.82
CA ASN A 58 -59.42 -16.23 5.22
C ASN A 58 -58.77 -17.28 4.29
N PRO A 59 -59.49 -18.36 3.90
CA PRO A 59 -58.91 -19.47 3.14
C PRO A 59 -58.28 -19.11 1.78
N LEU A 60 -58.57 -17.92 1.24
CA LEU A 60 -58.04 -17.42 -0.03
C LEU A 60 -57.04 -16.27 0.13
N ASN A 61 -56.95 -15.69 1.32
CA ASN A 61 -56.09 -14.54 1.59
C ASN A 61 -55.53 -14.63 3.01
N HIS A 62 -54.33 -15.17 3.09
CA HIS A 62 -53.53 -15.17 4.30
C HIS A 62 -52.60 -13.96 4.33
N LYS A 63 -52.35 -13.42 5.51
CA LYS A 63 -51.43 -12.27 5.68
C LYS A 63 -50.02 -12.55 5.15
N TYR A 64 -49.53 -13.79 5.19
CA TYR A 64 -48.21 -14.14 4.66
C TYR A 64 -48.11 -13.97 3.13
N HIS A 65 -49.22 -13.88 2.39
CA HIS A 65 -49.19 -13.56 0.95
C HIS A 65 -48.64 -12.17 0.64
N ALA A 66 -48.51 -11.29 1.64
CA ALA A 66 -47.81 -10.01 1.50
C ALA A 66 -46.30 -10.19 1.24
N LEU A 67 -45.73 -11.37 1.49
CA LEU A 67 -44.35 -11.74 1.17
C LEU A 67 -44.28 -12.27 -0.27
N ASN A 68 -44.18 -11.36 -1.23
CA ASN A 68 -44.15 -11.68 -2.67
C ASN A 68 -43.11 -10.82 -3.41
N ASP A 69 -42.93 -11.08 -4.71
CA ASP A 69 -41.96 -10.44 -5.61
C ASP A 69 -42.25 -8.96 -5.92
N GLN A 70 -43.35 -8.41 -5.42
CA GLN A 70 -43.71 -7.00 -5.56
C GLN A 70 -43.57 -6.20 -4.27
N ALA A 71 -43.24 -6.87 -3.17
CA ALA A 71 -43.19 -6.26 -1.85
C ALA A 71 -41.80 -5.74 -1.49
N PHE A 72 -41.76 -4.84 -0.50
CA PHE A 72 -40.53 -4.32 0.07
C PHE A 72 -40.47 -4.66 1.55
N VAL A 73 -39.27 -4.75 2.12
CA VAL A 73 -39.06 -4.93 3.55
C VAL A 73 -38.24 -3.77 4.10
N SER A 74 -38.63 -3.23 5.24
CA SER A 74 -37.82 -2.24 5.95
C SER A 74 -37.69 -2.52 7.44
N PHE A 75 -36.58 -2.10 8.02
CA PHE A 75 -36.37 -2.07 9.47
C PHE A 75 -35.49 -0.89 9.88
N VAL A 76 -35.45 -0.58 11.17
CA VAL A 76 -34.59 0.48 11.72
C VAL A 76 -33.39 -0.16 12.42
N HIS A 77 -32.19 0.25 12.04
CA HIS A 77 -30.94 -0.16 12.68
C HIS A 77 -30.11 1.09 13.02
N LYS A 78 -29.74 1.24 14.29
CA LYS A 78 -28.99 2.41 14.82
C LYS A 78 -29.56 3.77 14.37
N GLY A 79 -30.89 3.88 14.36
CA GLY A 79 -31.60 5.10 13.96
C GLY A 79 -31.68 5.36 12.44
N LYS A 80 -31.07 4.51 11.60
CA LYS A 80 -31.20 4.57 10.15
C LYS A 80 -32.24 3.56 9.65
N VAL A 81 -33.07 3.98 8.70
CA VAL A 81 -33.99 3.08 8.00
C VAL A 81 -33.22 2.28 6.96
N GLN A 82 -33.40 0.98 6.98
CA GLN A 82 -32.94 0.06 5.94
C GLN A 82 -34.17 -0.38 5.15
N LEU A 83 -34.21 -0.14 3.85
CA LEU A 83 -35.30 -0.55 2.94
C LEU A 83 -34.71 -1.44 1.85
N PHE A 84 -35.34 -2.58 1.60
CA PHE A 84 -34.95 -3.55 0.58
C PHE A 84 -36.15 -3.92 -0.28
N ASN A 85 -35.90 -4.11 -1.57
CA ASN A 85 -36.83 -4.72 -2.51
C ASN A 85 -36.75 -6.25 -2.39
N ILE A 86 -37.88 -6.95 -2.33
CA ILE A 86 -37.88 -8.42 -2.37
C ILE A 86 -37.60 -8.87 -3.81
N MET A 87 -36.42 -9.44 -4.02
CA MET A 87 -35.92 -9.80 -5.36
C MET A 87 -36.31 -11.24 -5.73
N GLN A 88 -36.37 -12.12 -4.74
CA GLN A 88 -36.68 -13.53 -4.93
C GLN A 88 -37.46 -14.06 -3.73
N VAL A 89 -38.47 -14.88 -4.02
CA VAL A 89 -39.26 -15.60 -3.03
C VAL A 89 -39.18 -17.10 -3.34
N GLU A 90 -38.72 -17.88 -2.36
CA GLU A 90 -38.74 -19.34 -2.41
C GLU A 90 -39.79 -19.86 -1.42
N GLU A 91 -40.77 -20.60 -1.91
CA GLU A 91 -41.93 -21.02 -1.13
C GLU A 91 -42.08 -22.54 -1.14
N THR A 92 -42.26 -23.13 0.05
CA THR A 92 -42.64 -24.54 0.24
C THR A 92 -44.06 -24.62 0.80
N GLU A 93 -44.58 -25.81 1.07
CA GLU A 93 -45.89 -25.98 1.71
C GLU A 93 -45.97 -25.31 3.10
N THR A 94 -44.82 -25.07 3.76
CA THR A 94 -44.77 -24.63 5.16
C THR A 94 -43.95 -23.36 5.39
N THR A 95 -43.13 -22.92 4.43
CA THR A 95 -42.20 -21.80 4.60
C THR A 95 -42.16 -20.87 3.39
N ILE A 96 -41.74 -19.63 3.62
CA ILE A 96 -41.42 -18.61 2.61
C ILE A 96 -40.03 -18.04 2.96
N ARG A 97 -39.08 -18.10 2.04
CA ARG A 97 -37.76 -17.44 2.15
C ARG A 97 -37.71 -16.27 1.17
N CYS A 98 -37.33 -15.10 1.66
CA CYS A 98 -37.19 -13.88 0.86
C CYS A 98 -35.71 -13.48 0.79
N LEU A 99 -35.22 -13.22 -0.43
CA LEU A 99 -33.94 -12.55 -0.68
C LEU A 99 -34.23 -11.14 -1.16
N CYS A 100 -33.66 -10.15 -0.48
CA CYS A 100 -33.96 -8.74 -0.68
C CYS A 100 -32.69 -7.93 -0.93
N GLU A 101 -32.77 -6.87 -1.74
CA GLU A 101 -31.66 -5.97 -2.08
C GLU A 101 -32.03 -4.51 -1.82
N ASN A 102 -31.10 -3.70 -1.30
CA ASN A 102 -31.34 -2.28 -1.01
C ASN A 102 -31.26 -1.37 -2.26
N LEU A 103 -31.04 -1.96 -3.43
CA LEU A 103 -30.93 -1.28 -4.72
C LEU A 103 -32.23 -1.37 -5.52
N ASN A 104 -32.48 -0.37 -6.35
CA ASN A 104 -33.61 -0.40 -7.27
C ASN A 104 -33.30 -1.22 -8.54
N LEU A 105 -34.36 -1.65 -9.22
CA LEU A 105 -34.25 -2.46 -10.44
C LEU A 105 -33.61 -1.70 -11.61
N GLU A 106 -33.68 -0.37 -11.62
CA GLU A 106 -33.03 0.48 -12.62
C GLU A 106 -31.51 0.36 -12.56
N LEU A 107 -30.92 0.45 -11.37
CA LEU A 107 -29.48 0.29 -11.17
C LEU A 107 -29.02 -1.14 -11.49
N LEU A 108 -29.83 -2.14 -11.10
CA LEU A 108 -29.49 -3.55 -11.23
C LEU A 108 -29.63 -4.09 -12.67
N ASN A 109 -30.73 -3.76 -13.34
CA ASN A 109 -31.13 -4.45 -14.58
C ASN A 109 -31.00 -3.59 -15.84
N GLU A 110 -30.99 -2.25 -15.75
CA GLU A 110 -30.76 -1.42 -16.92
C GLU A 110 -29.28 -1.26 -17.26
N TYR A 111 -29.01 -1.00 -18.53
CA TYR A 111 -27.67 -0.94 -19.08
C TYR A 111 -27.31 0.45 -19.59
N CYS A 112 -26.07 0.85 -19.33
CA CYS A 112 -25.40 1.97 -19.96
C CYS A 112 -24.66 1.47 -21.20
N ASN A 113 -24.98 2.02 -22.36
CA ASN A 113 -24.27 1.75 -23.60
C ASN A 113 -22.82 2.29 -23.56
N PRO A 114 -21.96 1.87 -24.51
CA PRO A 114 -20.66 2.48 -24.71
C PRO A 114 -20.76 4.00 -24.83
N TYR A 115 -19.85 4.72 -24.18
CA TYR A 115 -19.89 6.17 -24.11
C TYR A 115 -18.48 6.75 -24.05
N LYS A 116 -18.24 7.81 -24.83
CA LYS A 116 -16.98 8.55 -24.86
C LYS A 116 -17.28 10.03 -24.60
N ALA A 117 -16.81 10.55 -23.47
CA ALA A 117 -16.98 11.96 -23.16
C ALA A 117 -16.20 12.84 -24.15
N THR A 118 -16.86 13.88 -24.68
CA THR A 118 -16.23 14.85 -25.60
C THR A 118 -15.56 16.03 -24.87
N LYS A 119 -15.77 16.13 -23.56
CA LYS A 119 -15.24 17.17 -22.68
C LYS A 119 -15.04 16.60 -21.27
N ALA A 120 -14.25 17.27 -20.44
CA ALA A 120 -14.15 16.94 -19.02
C ALA A 120 -15.50 17.22 -18.32
N MET A 121 -16.00 16.24 -17.57
CA MET A 121 -17.29 16.25 -16.89
C MET A 121 -17.09 15.91 -15.41
N SER A 122 -17.90 16.51 -14.53
CA SER A 122 -17.95 16.15 -13.10
C SER A 122 -18.64 14.80 -12.87
N PHE A 123 -18.54 14.28 -11.65
CA PHE A 123 -19.21 13.04 -11.25
C PHE A 123 -20.72 13.13 -11.54
N GLU A 124 -21.36 14.23 -11.11
CA GLU A 124 -22.79 14.48 -11.35
C GLU A 124 -23.13 14.59 -12.84
N GLU A 125 -22.29 15.27 -13.65
CA GLU A 125 -22.49 15.39 -15.09
C GLU A 125 -22.50 14.00 -15.77
N TYR A 126 -21.69 13.04 -15.30
CA TYR A 126 -21.74 11.66 -15.79
C TYR A 126 -23.02 10.92 -15.39
N LEU A 127 -23.45 11.04 -14.13
CA LEU A 127 -24.69 10.41 -13.68
C LEU A 127 -25.92 10.95 -14.41
N VAL A 128 -25.93 12.24 -14.76
CA VAL A 128 -26.94 12.84 -15.63
C VAL A 128 -26.85 12.30 -17.06
N ALA A 129 -25.64 12.18 -17.63
CA ALA A 129 -25.45 11.71 -19.00
C ALA A 129 -25.87 10.24 -19.22
N PHE A 130 -25.86 9.42 -18.16
CA PHE A 130 -26.35 8.05 -18.17
C PHE A 130 -27.79 7.91 -17.64
N ASP A 131 -28.46 9.04 -17.41
CA ASP A 131 -29.79 9.12 -16.80
C ASP A 131 -29.96 8.31 -15.49
N ILE A 132 -28.87 8.18 -14.73
CA ILE A 132 -28.86 7.47 -13.45
C ILE A 132 -29.65 8.25 -12.40
N LEU A 133 -29.55 9.59 -12.38
CA LEU A 133 -30.29 10.43 -11.44
C LEU A 133 -31.79 10.49 -11.78
N ASN A 134 -32.11 10.69 -13.05
CA ASN A 134 -33.48 10.95 -13.50
C ASN A 134 -34.36 9.69 -13.43
N TRP A 135 -33.93 8.58 -14.05
CA TRP A 135 -34.75 7.37 -14.12
C TRP A 135 -34.51 6.42 -12.95
N GLY A 136 -33.32 6.47 -12.32
CA GLY A 136 -33.01 5.70 -11.12
C GLY A 136 -33.63 6.24 -9.83
N ALA A 137 -34.41 7.33 -9.88
CA ALA A 137 -34.94 8.02 -8.70
C ALA A 137 -33.89 8.26 -7.60
N LEU A 138 -32.64 8.48 -8.03
CA LEU A 138 -31.45 8.57 -7.19
C LEU A 138 -31.02 10.03 -7.10
N THR A 139 -30.84 10.53 -5.89
CA THR A 139 -30.36 11.89 -5.65
C THR A 139 -28.95 11.85 -5.10
N ILE A 140 -28.09 12.79 -5.50
CA ILE A 140 -26.76 12.93 -4.90
C ILE A 140 -26.92 13.64 -3.54
N GLY A 141 -26.43 13.00 -2.49
CA GLY A 141 -26.34 13.58 -1.15
C GLY A 141 -25.01 14.31 -0.97
N THR A 142 -24.17 13.81 -0.07
CA THR A 142 -22.79 14.29 0.07
C THR A 142 -22.01 14.06 -1.22
N ASN A 143 -21.23 15.04 -1.68
CA ASN A 143 -20.34 14.89 -2.83
C ASN A 143 -19.01 15.61 -2.60
N GLU A 144 -18.01 14.87 -2.14
CA GLU A 144 -16.67 15.38 -1.84
C GLU A 144 -15.77 15.54 -3.06
N VAL A 145 -16.19 14.97 -4.21
CA VAL A 145 -15.45 15.02 -5.48
C VAL A 145 -16.11 15.95 -6.51
N LYS A 146 -17.05 16.81 -6.08
CA LYS A 146 -17.83 17.71 -6.94
C LYS A 146 -16.99 18.61 -7.85
N ASP A 147 -15.80 19.01 -7.39
CA ASP A 147 -14.91 19.93 -8.10
C ASP A 147 -14.02 19.21 -9.12
N LYS A 148 -13.86 17.88 -9.00
CA LYS A 148 -13.07 17.08 -9.92
C LYS A 148 -13.84 16.90 -11.23
N LYS A 149 -13.14 17.04 -12.37
CA LYS A 149 -13.70 16.77 -13.70
C LYS A 149 -12.76 15.89 -14.49
N LEU A 150 -13.29 14.84 -15.10
CA LEU A 150 -12.53 13.86 -15.87
C LEU A 150 -13.16 13.65 -17.25
N THR A 151 -12.36 13.24 -18.22
CA THR A 151 -12.81 12.81 -19.55
C THR A 151 -12.68 11.28 -19.60
N LEU A 152 -13.79 10.57 -19.49
CA LEU A 152 -13.86 9.12 -19.36
C LEU A 152 -14.47 8.47 -20.62
N GLU A 153 -14.10 7.22 -20.85
CA GLU A 153 -14.56 6.40 -21.98
C GLU A 153 -14.87 4.98 -21.50
N TRP A 154 -15.98 4.44 -21.99
CA TRP A 154 -16.38 3.05 -21.83
C TRP A 154 -16.71 2.47 -23.20
N THR A 155 -16.03 1.39 -23.57
CA THR A 155 -16.18 0.72 -24.87
C THR A 155 -17.26 -0.36 -24.85
N GLY A 156 -17.64 -0.83 -23.65
CA GLY A 156 -18.63 -1.88 -23.42
C GLY A 156 -19.96 -1.37 -22.89
N GLN A 157 -20.92 -2.30 -22.82
CA GLN A 157 -22.20 -2.10 -22.16
C GLN A 157 -22.12 -2.70 -20.75
N ASP A 158 -22.47 -1.90 -19.75
CA ASP A 158 -22.46 -2.31 -18.33
C ASP A 158 -23.82 -2.00 -17.71
N THR A 159 -24.18 -2.64 -16.60
CA THR A 159 -25.37 -2.21 -15.83
C THR A 159 -25.18 -0.78 -15.29
N LYS A 160 -26.27 -0.06 -15.01
CA LYS A 160 -26.20 1.29 -14.42
C LYS A 160 -25.41 1.29 -13.10
N LEU A 161 -25.57 0.26 -12.26
CA LEU A 161 -24.76 0.08 -11.05
C LEU A 161 -23.27 -0.08 -11.37
N ALA A 162 -22.91 -0.98 -12.28
CA ALA A 162 -21.52 -1.20 -12.65
C ALA A 162 -20.89 0.06 -13.26
N ARG A 163 -21.66 0.81 -14.06
CA ARG A 163 -21.24 2.12 -14.61
C ARG A 163 -21.03 3.15 -13.48
N LEU A 164 -21.96 3.24 -12.52
CA LEU A 164 -21.84 4.13 -11.36
C LEU A 164 -20.58 3.81 -10.53
N LEU A 165 -20.34 2.54 -10.21
CA LEU A 165 -19.15 2.09 -9.49
C LEU A 165 -17.86 2.39 -10.28
N SER A 166 -17.89 2.18 -11.59
CA SER A 166 -16.77 2.54 -12.47
C SER A 166 -16.48 4.04 -12.46
N ILE A 167 -17.52 4.88 -12.47
CA ILE A 167 -17.38 6.34 -12.34
C ILE A 167 -16.77 6.68 -10.98
N ALA A 168 -17.28 6.13 -9.87
CA ALA A 168 -16.73 6.37 -8.53
C ALA A 168 -15.24 6.01 -8.45
N ASN A 169 -14.86 4.83 -8.94
CA ASN A 169 -13.46 4.41 -8.98
C ASN A 169 -12.56 5.37 -9.79
N ASN A 170 -13.01 5.83 -10.96
CA ASN A 170 -12.24 6.79 -11.76
C ASN A 170 -12.10 8.16 -11.08
N PHE A 171 -13.09 8.54 -10.27
CA PHE A 171 -13.06 9.77 -9.51
C PHE A 171 -12.27 9.67 -8.20
N ASP A 172 -11.65 8.52 -7.92
CA ASP A 172 -11.03 8.18 -6.62
C ASP A 172 -12.06 8.46 -5.50
N ALA A 173 -13.23 7.84 -5.63
CA ALA A 173 -14.38 8.06 -4.75
C ALA A 173 -15.02 6.73 -4.32
N GLU A 174 -15.66 6.76 -3.16
CA GLU A 174 -16.46 5.69 -2.59
C GLU A 174 -17.91 6.13 -2.44
N ILE A 175 -18.85 5.18 -2.48
CA ILE A 175 -20.28 5.48 -2.44
C ILE A 175 -21.01 4.74 -1.32
N GLU A 176 -22.01 5.39 -0.74
CA GLU A 176 -22.96 4.82 0.23
C GLU A 176 -24.39 5.09 -0.27
N PHE A 177 -25.24 4.06 -0.30
CA PHE A 177 -26.66 4.23 -0.59
C PHE A 177 -27.46 4.41 0.71
N GLU A 178 -28.30 5.44 0.74
CA GLU A 178 -29.19 5.73 1.86
C GLU A 178 -30.64 5.87 1.39
N THR A 179 -31.56 5.18 2.06
CA THR A 179 -32.99 5.33 1.82
C THR A 179 -33.64 6.05 3.00
N GLN A 180 -34.42 7.08 2.69
CA GLN A 180 -35.24 7.79 3.67
C GLN A 180 -36.73 7.47 3.47
N LEU A 181 -37.44 7.27 4.57
CA LEU A 181 -38.89 7.18 4.62
C LEU A 181 -39.47 8.39 5.36
N HIS A 182 -40.73 8.70 5.09
CA HIS A 182 -41.53 9.62 5.91
C HIS A 182 -41.94 8.96 7.24
N ASN A 183 -42.44 9.74 8.20
CA ASN A 183 -42.88 9.23 9.51
C ASN A 183 -44.04 8.20 9.42
N ASN A 184 -44.80 8.21 8.32
CA ASN A 184 -45.85 7.23 8.02
C ASN A 184 -45.30 6.00 7.24
N HIS A 185 -43.98 5.84 7.17
CA HIS A 185 -43.26 4.78 6.47
C HIS A 185 -43.39 4.74 4.94
N THR A 186 -43.94 5.77 4.30
CA THR A 186 -43.91 5.88 2.83
C THR A 186 -42.56 6.38 2.33
N PHE A 187 -42.16 6.01 1.11
CA PHE A 187 -40.90 6.42 0.49
C PHE A 187 -40.73 7.94 0.42
N LYS A 188 -39.55 8.43 0.78
CA LYS A 188 -39.19 9.86 0.72
C LYS A 188 -38.08 10.14 -0.29
N ALA A 189 -36.95 9.44 -0.19
CA ALA A 189 -35.81 9.64 -1.08
C ALA A 189 -34.88 8.41 -1.10
N PHE A 190 -34.23 8.19 -2.25
CA PHE A 190 -33.10 7.28 -2.40
C PHE A 190 -31.86 8.09 -2.78
N ILE A 191 -30.82 8.01 -1.97
CA ILE A 191 -29.68 8.93 -1.98
C ILE A 191 -28.40 8.13 -2.22
N VAL A 192 -27.52 8.64 -3.07
CA VAL A 192 -26.12 8.22 -3.17
C VAL A 192 -25.24 9.30 -2.55
N ASN A 193 -24.54 8.94 -1.48
CA ASN A 193 -23.48 9.76 -0.89
C ASN A 193 -22.15 9.37 -1.55
N VAL A 194 -21.35 10.36 -1.92
CA VAL A 194 -20.08 10.20 -2.64
C VAL A 194 -18.97 10.86 -1.83
N TYR A 195 -18.06 10.03 -1.33
CA TYR A 195 -16.92 10.42 -0.51
C TYR A 195 -15.63 10.23 -1.30
N LYS A 196 -14.55 10.92 -0.96
CA LYS A 196 -13.22 10.63 -1.53
C LYS A 196 -12.78 9.21 -1.14
N GLU A 197 -11.99 8.54 -1.96
CA GLU A 197 -11.40 7.23 -1.62
C GLU A 197 -10.63 7.35 -0.28
N TYR A 198 -10.66 6.28 0.51
CA TYR A 198 -9.88 6.22 1.75
C TYR A 198 -8.38 6.37 1.45
N GLU A 199 -7.75 7.31 2.15
CA GLU A 199 -6.30 7.50 2.17
C GLU A 199 -5.89 7.84 3.60
N GLU A 200 -5.05 6.98 4.20
CA GLU A 200 -4.62 7.14 5.59
C GLU A 200 -4.07 8.55 5.86
N GLY A 201 -4.60 9.22 6.89
CA GLY A 201 -4.21 10.58 7.28
C GLY A 201 -4.68 11.70 6.34
N LYS A 202 -5.42 11.40 5.27
CA LYS A 202 -5.91 12.40 4.31
C LYS A 202 -7.42 12.34 4.05
N SER A 203 -8.00 11.15 3.97
CA SER A 203 -9.41 10.92 3.65
C SER A 203 -9.90 9.65 4.32
N TYR A 204 -11.05 9.70 4.97
CA TYR A 204 -11.65 8.54 5.63
C TYR A 204 -12.60 7.75 4.72
N GLY A 205 -12.92 8.28 3.54
CA GLY A 205 -13.96 7.75 2.66
C GLY A 205 -15.29 7.56 3.36
N VAL A 206 -16.01 6.50 3.00
CA VAL A 206 -17.20 6.09 3.78
C VAL A 206 -16.74 5.62 5.16
N GLY A 207 -17.42 6.03 6.23
CA GLY A 207 -17.06 5.65 7.60
C GLY A 207 -16.22 6.70 8.34
N ARG A 208 -15.62 6.32 9.47
CA ARG A 208 -14.88 7.25 10.34
C ARG A 208 -13.62 6.62 10.91
N ASP A 209 -12.73 7.46 11.43
CA ASP A 209 -11.64 7.02 12.28
C ASP A 209 -12.20 6.51 13.61
N ARG A 210 -12.02 5.21 13.87
CA ARG A 210 -12.35 4.53 15.12
C ARG A 210 -11.09 3.88 15.70
N SER A 211 -9.93 4.52 15.52
CA SER A 211 -8.69 4.13 16.18
C SER A 211 -8.76 4.21 17.72
N ASP A 212 -9.79 4.91 18.25
CA ASP A 212 -10.21 4.86 19.66
C ASP A 212 -10.62 3.44 20.11
N THR A 213 -11.10 2.63 19.17
CA THR A 213 -11.59 1.28 19.39
C THR A 213 -10.49 0.28 19.04
N VAL A 214 -9.78 -0.22 20.07
CA VAL A 214 -8.71 -1.21 19.89
C VAL A 214 -9.25 -2.63 19.96
N LEU A 215 -9.13 -3.38 18.86
CA LEU A 215 -9.46 -4.79 18.79
C LEU A 215 -8.29 -5.61 19.32
N ARG A 216 -8.51 -6.39 20.39
CA ARG A 216 -7.48 -7.19 21.04
C ARG A 216 -7.78 -8.68 20.95
N TYR A 217 -6.75 -9.47 20.64
CA TYR A 217 -6.78 -10.92 20.71
C TYR A 217 -7.28 -11.39 22.08
N GLN A 218 -8.19 -12.38 22.09
CA GLN A 218 -8.88 -12.93 23.27
C GLN A 218 -9.80 -11.97 24.04
N LYS A 219 -10.02 -10.74 23.54
CA LYS A 219 -11.04 -9.82 24.07
C LYS A 219 -12.18 -9.64 23.07
N ASN A 220 -11.89 -8.98 21.95
CA ASN A 220 -12.89 -8.55 20.97
C ASN A 220 -12.75 -9.28 19.63
N ILE A 221 -11.65 -10.01 19.44
CA ILE A 221 -11.38 -10.85 18.27
C ILE A 221 -10.86 -12.21 18.73
N ALA A 222 -11.27 -13.27 18.03
CA ALA A 222 -10.94 -14.65 18.37
C ALA A 222 -9.51 -15.03 17.94
N GLY A 223 -8.98 -14.39 16.89
CA GLY A 223 -7.65 -14.64 16.37
C GLY A 223 -7.36 -13.83 15.12
N ILE A 224 -6.08 -13.68 14.80
CA ILE A 224 -5.62 -13.11 13.54
C ILE A 224 -4.74 -14.13 12.83
N THR A 225 -5.09 -14.43 11.58
CA THR A 225 -4.24 -15.24 10.70
C THR A 225 -3.49 -14.34 9.73
N LYS A 226 -2.17 -14.20 9.91
CA LYS A 226 -1.26 -13.51 8.97
C LYS A 226 -0.78 -14.49 7.91
N LYS A 227 -1.13 -14.27 6.64
CA LYS A 227 -0.61 -15.03 5.49
C LYS A 227 0.35 -14.15 4.71
N LEU A 228 1.54 -14.68 4.41
CA LEU A 228 2.56 -14.01 3.60
C LEU A 228 2.78 -14.79 2.30
N ASP A 229 2.55 -14.13 1.17
CA ASP A 229 2.67 -14.74 -0.16
C ASP A 229 3.58 -13.94 -1.08
N LYS A 230 4.69 -14.56 -1.49
CA LYS A 230 5.66 -13.96 -2.42
C LYS A 230 5.46 -14.37 -3.89
N ARG A 231 4.46 -15.19 -4.21
CA ARG A 231 4.26 -15.76 -5.55
C ARG A 231 3.92 -14.70 -6.61
N GLN A 232 3.44 -13.54 -6.20
CA GLN A 232 3.01 -12.44 -7.07
C GLN A 232 3.95 -11.22 -7.04
N ILE A 233 5.18 -11.36 -6.49
CA ILE A 233 6.10 -10.22 -6.42
C ILE A 233 6.66 -9.86 -7.80
N TYR A 234 6.70 -8.57 -8.09
CA TYR A 234 7.51 -7.99 -9.17
C TYR A 234 8.03 -6.62 -8.74
N ASN A 235 9.29 -6.36 -9.08
CA ASN A 235 10.03 -5.17 -8.63
C ASN A 235 10.46 -4.26 -9.79
N ALA A 236 10.00 -4.57 -11.01
CA ALA A 236 10.04 -3.66 -12.15
C ALA A 236 8.75 -3.77 -12.95
N ILE A 237 8.14 -2.63 -13.29
CA ILE A 237 7.00 -2.57 -14.22
C ILE A 237 7.40 -1.82 -15.48
N ARG A 238 7.06 -2.40 -16.63
CA ARG A 238 7.00 -1.68 -17.88
C ARG A 238 5.53 -1.40 -18.23
N PRO A 239 5.01 -0.21 -17.92
CA PRO A 239 3.64 0.08 -18.26
C PRO A 239 3.53 0.48 -19.73
N TYR A 240 2.42 0.10 -20.32
CA TYR A 240 2.09 0.49 -21.66
C TYR A 240 0.59 0.72 -21.81
N GLY A 241 0.26 1.82 -22.47
CA GLY A 241 -1.09 2.24 -22.76
C GLY A 241 -1.61 1.56 -23.99
N LYS A 242 -2.89 1.25 -24.04
CA LYS A 242 -3.57 0.91 -25.28
C LYS A 242 -4.50 2.04 -25.67
N LYS A 243 -4.30 2.51 -26.89
CA LYS A 243 -5.26 3.37 -27.57
C LYS A 243 -5.82 2.59 -28.73
N THR A 244 -7.12 2.35 -28.72
CA THR A 244 -7.83 1.85 -29.88
C THR A 244 -7.86 2.94 -30.94
N VAL A 245 -6.87 2.91 -31.82
CA VAL A 245 -6.88 3.75 -32.99
C VAL A 245 -7.68 2.99 -34.03
N LYS A 246 -8.92 3.44 -34.24
CA LYS A 246 -9.72 2.98 -35.38
C LYS A 246 -9.06 3.52 -36.63
N GLY A 247 -8.23 2.66 -37.21
CA GLY A 247 -7.74 2.84 -38.55
C GLY A 247 -8.48 1.88 -39.47
N GLU A 248 -8.26 2.12 -40.75
CA GLU A 248 -8.45 1.12 -41.78
C GLU A 248 -7.07 0.59 -42.16
N ARG A 249 -6.72 -0.62 -41.71
CA ARG A 249 -5.48 -1.30 -42.09
C ARG A 249 -5.94 -2.36 -43.02
N VAL A 250 -5.11 -2.53 -43.98
CA VAL A 250 -5.52 -3.21 -45.15
C VAL A 250 -5.03 -4.64 -44.95
N VAL A 251 -5.89 -5.47 -44.37
CA VAL A 251 -5.57 -6.82 -43.85
C VAL A 251 -5.15 -7.76 -44.97
N SER A 252 -5.70 -7.51 -46.14
CA SER A 252 -4.93 -7.62 -47.36
C SER A 252 -4.76 -6.22 -47.88
N ASN A 253 -3.51 -5.72 -48.03
CA ASN A 253 -3.17 -4.54 -48.85
C ASN A 253 -4.18 -4.51 -50.00
N PRO A 254 -4.79 -3.33 -50.31
CA PRO A 254 -5.83 -3.31 -51.32
C PRO A 254 -5.20 -4.07 -52.45
N VAL A 255 -5.89 -5.06 -53.02
CA VAL A 255 -5.23 -5.92 -53.99
C VAL A 255 -5.03 -5.02 -55.18
N THR A 256 -3.93 -4.27 -55.10
CA THR A 256 -3.56 -3.20 -55.95
C THR A 256 -2.83 -4.00 -56.95
N ARG A 257 -3.60 -4.40 -57.94
CA ARG A 257 -2.95 -4.65 -59.20
C ARG A 257 -2.24 -3.33 -59.47
N LYS A 258 -0.91 -3.38 -59.54
CA LYS A 258 -0.16 -2.32 -60.18
C LYS A 258 -0.67 -2.33 -61.61
N VAL A 259 -1.69 -1.52 -61.86
CA VAL A 259 -2.24 -1.40 -63.20
C VAL A 259 -1.29 -0.44 -63.85
N THR A 260 -0.25 -1.01 -64.45
CA THR A 260 0.44 -0.32 -65.53
C THR A 260 -0.56 -0.22 -66.66
N LYS A 261 -1.40 0.82 -66.62
CA LYS A 261 -2.05 1.24 -67.85
C LYS A 261 -0.93 1.83 -68.66
N THR A 262 -0.60 1.15 -69.75
CA THR A 262 -0.14 1.89 -70.92
C THR A 262 -1.32 2.76 -71.31
N VAL A 263 -1.35 3.98 -70.79
CA VAL A 263 -2.22 5.00 -71.33
C VAL A 263 -1.68 5.21 -72.73
N GLY A 264 -2.46 4.82 -73.75
CA GLY A 264 -2.16 5.28 -75.10
C GLY A 264 -1.97 6.79 -75.02
N SER A 265 -0.88 7.30 -75.56
CA SER A 265 -0.51 8.72 -75.61
C SER A 265 -1.47 9.56 -76.46
N ASN A 266 -2.78 9.31 -76.42
CA ASN A 266 -3.72 9.80 -77.41
C ASN A 266 -4.85 10.65 -76.81
N ARG A 267 -4.57 11.41 -75.75
CA ARG A 267 -5.34 12.63 -75.44
C ARG A 267 -4.48 13.86 -75.58
N THR A 268 -3.85 13.94 -76.75
CA THR A 268 -3.10 15.10 -77.18
C THR A 268 -4.06 16.25 -77.37
N TYR A 269 -3.88 17.29 -76.58
CA TYR A 269 -4.47 18.58 -76.80
C TYR A 269 -3.91 19.13 -78.11
N LEU A 270 -4.75 19.12 -79.14
CA LEU A 270 -4.39 19.61 -80.47
C LEU A 270 -4.56 21.12 -80.61
N GLY A 271 -5.20 21.77 -79.63
CA GLY A 271 -5.32 23.23 -79.59
C GLY A 271 -3.98 23.92 -79.35
N GLY A 272 -3.92 25.20 -79.69
CA GLY A 272 -2.77 26.07 -79.41
C GLY A 272 -2.80 26.64 -77.99
N ASP A 273 -1.95 27.63 -77.75
CA ASP A 273 -2.01 28.45 -76.53
C ASP A 273 -3.42 29.05 -76.35
N LEU A 274 -3.97 29.00 -75.15
CA LEU A 274 -5.27 29.62 -74.85
C LEU A 274 -5.07 31.07 -74.44
N LYS A 275 -5.86 31.97 -75.03
CA LYS A 275 -5.82 33.41 -74.76
C LYS A 275 -7.18 33.92 -74.30
N TYR A 276 -7.19 34.70 -73.22
CA TYR A 276 -8.40 35.32 -72.69
C TYR A 276 -8.05 36.63 -71.98
N TYR A 277 -8.72 37.73 -72.36
CA TYR A 277 -8.47 39.10 -71.87
C TYR A 277 -6.97 39.50 -71.76
N GLY A 278 -6.19 39.21 -72.80
CA GLY A 278 -4.77 39.60 -72.86
C GLY A 278 -3.80 38.63 -72.17
N HIS A 279 -4.29 37.63 -71.45
CA HIS A 279 -3.47 36.62 -70.76
C HIS A 279 -3.41 35.31 -71.53
N THR A 280 -2.30 34.58 -71.43
CA THR A 280 -2.03 33.36 -72.22
C THR A 280 -1.56 32.20 -71.36
N ILE A 281 -2.25 31.05 -71.42
CA ILE A 281 -1.72 29.77 -70.92
C ILE A 281 -1.15 28.94 -72.08
N LYS A 282 0.09 28.48 -71.90
CA LYS A 282 0.82 27.71 -72.91
C LYS A 282 0.19 26.35 -73.15
N LYS A 283 0.20 25.90 -74.41
CA LYS A 283 -0.26 24.57 -74.84
C LYS A 283 0.31 23.45 -73.96
N ALA A 284 1.59 23.53 -73.60
CA ALA A 284 2.26 22.55 -72.76
C ALA A 284 1.60 22.45 -71.37
N ASN A 285 1.28 23.59 -70.75
CA ASN A 285 0.63 23.61 -69.43
C ASN A 285 -0.81 23.13 -69.51
N VAL A 286 -1.54 23.45 -70.60
CA VAL A 286 -2.88 22.89 -70.85
C VAL A 286 -2.81 21.37 -71.00
N GLN A 287 -1.82 20.85 -71.72
CA GLN A 287 -1.59 19.42 -71.84
C GLN A 287 -1.26 18.78 -70.49
N SER A 288 -0.41 19.41 -69.67
CA SER A 288 -0.08 18.94 -68.32
C SER A 288 -1.33 18.90 -67.43
N ILE A 289 -2.17 19.93 -67.48
CA ILE A 289 -3.45 19.96 -66.74
C ILE A 289 -4.35 18.81 -67.19
N ILE A 290 -4.46 18.54 -68.50
CA ILE A 290 -5.25 17.41 -69.01
C ILE A 290 -4.68 16.07 -68.52
N ASN A 291 -3.37 15.91 -68.51
CA ASN A 291 -2.72 14.69 -68.04
C ASN A 291 -3.04 14.44 -66.56
N TYR A 292 -2.91 15.45 -65.70
CA TYR A 292 -3.25 15.34 -64.28
C TYR A 292 -4.76 15.20 -64.04
N ALA A 293 -5.59 15.87 -64.83
CA ALA A 293 -7.04 15.74 -64.79
C ALA A 293 -7.49 14.31 -65.14
N VAL A 294 -6.86 13.67 -66.13
CA VAL A 294 -7.08 12.24 -66.43
C VAL A 294 -6.57 11.37 -65.29
N GLN A 295 -5.38 11.64 -64.78
CA GLN A 295 -4.76 10.86 -63.70
C GLN A 295 -5.58 10.88 -62.41
N TYR A 296 -6.12 12.04 -62.05
CA TYR A 296 -6.83 12.25 -60.79
C TYR A 296 -8.35 12.32 -60.93
N ASN A 297 -8.89 12.12 -62.14
CA ASN A 297 -10.31 12.21 -62.45
C ASN A 297 -10.92 13.55 -61.98
N ILE A 298 -10.22 14.66 -62.25
CA ILE A 298 -10.68 16.02 -61.95
C ILE A 298 -11.07 16.72 -63.27
N LEU A 299 -12.06 17.60 -63.24
CA LEU A 299 -12.48 18.38 -64.41
C LEU A 299 -11.34 19.33 -64.90
N PRO A 300 -10.77 19.13 -66.10
CA PRO A 300 -9.64 19.94 -66.57
C PRO A 300 -10.01 21.41 -66.77
N SER A 301 -11.19 21.70 -67.33
CA SER A 301 -11.69 23.07 -67.46
C SER A 301 -11.91 23.77 -66.12
N GLY A 302 -12.23 23.01 -65.05
CA GLY A 302 -12.33 23.53 -63.69
C GLY A 302 -10.99 24.09 -63.22
N ILE A 303 -9.92 23.32 -63.38
CA ILE A 303 -8.55 23.75 -63.05
C ILE A 303 -8.13 24.96 -63.91
N ILE A 304 -8.40 24.93 -65.22
CA ILE A 304 -8.01 26.04 -66.12
C ILE A 304 -8.71 27.34 -65.74
N CYS A 305 -10.01 27.32 -65.43
CA CYS A 305 -10.74 28.51 -65.03
C CYS A 305 -10.28 29.02 -63.66
N GLN A 306 -9.98 28.10 -62.73
CA GLN A 306 -9.52 28.45 -61.40
C GLN A 306 -8.15 29.15 -61.46
N LEU A 307 -7.19 28.60 -62.20
CA LEU A 307 -5.88 29.24 -62.35
C LEU A 307 -5.94 30.57 -63.10
N TYR A 308 -6.95 30.78 -63.97
CA TYR A 308 -7.21 32.09 -64.55
C TYR A 308 -7.71 33.08 -63.49
N LEU A 309 -8.68 32.67 -62.67
CA LEU A 309 -9.24 33.51 -61.62
C LEU A 309 -8.18 33.92 -60.59
N GLU A 310 -7.34 32.98 -60.17
CA GLU A 310 -6.38 33.21 -59.09
C GLU A 310 -5.14 34.01 -59.51
N SER A 311 -4.68 33.85 -60.75
CA SER A 311 -3.41 34.45 -61.17
C SER A 311 -3.35 34.92 -62.60
N LEU A 312 -4.46 34.91 -63.33
CA LEU A 312 -4.51 35.20 -64.76
C LEU A 312 -3.55 34.29 -65.54
N TRP A 313 -3.55 32.99 -65.18
CA TRP A 313 -2.62 31.98 -65.69
C TRP A 313 -1.14 32.32 -65.46
N GLY A 314 -0.84 32.74 -64.23
CA GLY A 314 0.51 33.04 -63.79
C GLY A 314 0.98 34.47 -64.03
N ASP A 315 0.14 35.35 -64.56
CA ASP A 315 0.50 36.74 -64.84
C ASP A 315 0.49 37.67 -63.61
N SER A 316 -0.09 37.23 -62.49
CA SER A 316 -0.04 37.94 -61.20
C SER A 316 1.39 38.04 -60.65
N ALA A 317 1.63 38.98 -59.73
CA ALA A 317 2.95 39.15 -59.11
C ALA A 317 3.47 37.85 -58.47
N VAL A 318 2.59 37.13 -57.78
CA VAL A 318 2.89 35.83 -57.16
C VAL A 318 3.08 34.74 -58.22
N GLY A 319 2.24 34.72 -59.25
CA GLY A 319 2.35 33.76 -60.35
C GLY A 319 3.70 33.85 -61.09
N LYS A 320 4.18 35.07 -61.34
CA LYS A 320 5.47 35.32 -62.02
C LYS A 320 6.68 35.06 -61.15
N ARG A 321 6.63 35.48 -59.88
CA ARG A 321 7.79 35.41 -58.99
C ARG A 321 7.96 34.04 -58.35
N ASP A 322 6.85 33.40 -58.00
CA ASP A 322 6.85 32.20 -57.17
C ASP A 322 6.36 30.94 -57.90
N ASN A 323 6.06 31.03 -59.19
CA ASN A 323 5.44 29.96 -59.98
C ASN A 323 4.17 29.39 -59.34
N ASN A 324 3.48 30.19 -58.50
CA ASN A 324 2.35 29.76 -57.71
C ASN A 324 1.07 30.40 -58.25
N TRP A 325 0.38 29.65 -59.10
CA TRP A 325 -0.74 30.19 -59.88
C TRP A 325 -2.09 30.09 -59.17
N ALA A 326 -2.12 29.46 -57.98
CA ALA A 326 -3.31 29.26 -57.17
C ALA A 326 -3.27 30.03 -55.84
N GLY A 327 -2.20 30.78 -55.56
CA GLY A 327 -2.06 31.56 -54.33
C GLY A 327 -1.83 30.72 -53.06
N ILE A 328 -1.23 29.52 -53.19
CA ILE A 328 -1.05 28.60 -52.07
C ILE A 328 -0.13 29.22 -51.01
N SER A 329 -0.64 29.37 -49.79
CA SER A 329 0.11 29.93 -48.66
C SER A 329 0.94 28.88 -47.93
N GLY A 330 2.13 29.28 -47.48
CA GLY A 330 2.98 28.52 -46.58
C GLY A 330 4.47 28.82 -46.78
N GLY A 331 5.30 28.22 -45.92
CA GLY A 331 6.77 28.34 -45.97
C GLY A 331 7.45 27.12 -46.61
N ALA A 332 8.79 27.15 -46.64
CA ALA A 332 9.63 26.10 -47.18
C ALA A 332 9.35 24.72 -46.56
N GLN A 333 9.00 23.74 -47.41
CA GLN A 333 8.68 22.38 -46.97
C GLN A 333 8.70 21.39 -48.14
N THR A 334 8.68 20.09 -47.84
CA THR A 334 8.37 19.05 -48.83
C THR A 334 6.88 18.76 -48.77
N ARG A 335 6.17 19.01 -49.87
CA ARG A 335 4.73 18.81 -49.98
C ARG A 335 4.39 17.31 -50.09
N PRO A 336 3.18 16.87 -49.70
CA PRO A 336 2.75 15.48 -49.84
C PRO A 336 2.78 14.92 -51.28
N SER A 337 2.78 15.79 -52.30
CA SER A 337 3.00 15.41 -53.70
C SER A 337 4.46 15.00 -54.02
N GLY A 338 5.36 15.14 -53.04
CA GLY A 338 6.81 14.98 -53.16
C GLY A 338 7.53 16.22 -53.68
N VAL A 339 6.81 17.30 -54.00
CA VAL A 339 7.39 18.55 -54.50
C VAL A 339 8.01 19.34 -53.35
N LYS A 340 9.26 19.80 -53.52
CA LYS A 340 9.91 20.69 -52.56
C LYS A 340 9.62 22.13 -52.92
N VAL A 341 9.09 22.88 -51.96
CA VAL A 341 8.80 24.32 -52.10
C VAL A 341 9.66 25.12 -51.14
N THR A 342 10.01 26.34 -51.53
CA THR A 342 10.71 27.31 -50.69
C THR A 342 9.76 28.45 -50.29
N THR A 343 10.22 29.35 -49.41
CA THR A 343 9.41 30.51 -48.97
C THR A 343 9.37 31.58 -50.05
N GLY A 344 8.16 31.95 -50.50
CA GLY A 344 7.90 32.94 -51.55
C GLY A 344 7.56 34.34 -50.99
N MET A 345 6.74 35.11 -51.70
CA MET A 345 6.41 36.49 -51.28
C MET A 345 5.64 36.54 -49.98
N ALA A 346 5.86 37.60 -49.21
CA ALA A 346 4.96 37.95 -48.13
C ALA A 346 3.55 38.16 -48.68
N ARG A 347 2.56 37.60 -47.98
CA ARG A 347 1.14 37.87 -48.24
C ARG A 347 0.82 39.32 -47.84
N PRO A 348 -0.32 39.87 -48.30
CA PRO A 348 -0.78 41.18 -47.85
C PRO A 348 -0.75 41.28 -46.32
N PRO A 349 -0.35 42.44 -45.74
CA PRO A 349 -0.20 42.59 -44.29
C PRO A 349 -1.43 42.19 -43.47
N SER A 350 -2.62 42.30 -44.05
CA SER A 350 -3.90 41.90 -43.44
C SER A 350 -4.12 40.39 -43.32
N GLU A 351 -3.39 39.57 -44.09
CA GLU A 351 -3.55 38.10 -44.10
C GLU A 351 -2.44 37.38 -43.32
N GLY A 352 -1.26 38.00 -43.20
CA GLY A 352 -0.09 37.42 -42.55
C GLY A 352 0.52 36.21 -43.30
N GLY A 353 1.81 35.96 -43.07
CA GLY A 353 2.52 34.82 -43.64
C GLY A 353 3.03 35.00 -45.08
N THR A 354 3.40 33.90 -45.74
CA THR A 354 4.05 33.89 -47.05
C THR A 354 3.33 32.99 -48.05
N TYR A 355 3.45 33.28 -49.34
CA TYR A 355 3.14 32.36 -50.43
C TYR A 355 4.25 31.32 -50.58
N MET A 356 3.91 30.15 -51.11
CA MET A 356 4.89 29.13 -51.47
C MET A 356 5.58 29.47 -52.79
N HIS A 357 6.89 29.25 -52.86
CA HIS A 357 7.70 29.36 -54.08
C HIS A 357 7.99 27.97 -54.65
N TYR A 358 7.54 27.74 -55.88
CA TYR A 358 7.77 26.51 -56.63
C TYR A 358 8.95 26.69 -57.59
N ALA A 359 9.81 25.68 -57.68
CA ALA A 359 10.97 25.70 -58.58
C ALA A 359 10.55 25.82 -60.05
N SER A 360 9.37 25.31 -60.42
CA SER A 360 8.81 25.39 -61.76
C SER A 360 7.28 25.37 -61.75
N VAL A 361 6.66 25.78 -62.86
CA VAL A 361 5.21 25.66 -63.06
C VAL A 361 4.75 24.19 -63.12
N ASP A 362 5.61 23.28 -63.59
CA ASP A 362 5.30 21.84 -63.61
C ASP A 362 5.24 21.26 -62.19
N ASP A 363 6.16 21.66 -61.32
CA ASP A 363 6.13 21.32 -59.89
C ASP A 363 4.87 21.87 -59.20
N PHE A 364 4.50 23.10 -59.54
CA PHE A 364 3.24 23.68 -59.08
C PHE A 364 2.03 22.89 -59.56
N LEU A 365 1.91 22.59 -60.86
CA LEU A 365 0.76 21.87 -61.42
C LEU A 365 0.64 20.45 -60.84
N LYS A 366 1.77 19.78 -60.63
CA LYS A 366 1.83 18.48 -59.94
C LYS A 366 1.32 18.57 -58.51
N ASP A 367 1.80 19.54 -57.73
CA ASP A 367 1.41 19.69 -56.32
C ASP A 367 -0.04 20.15 -56.18
N TYR A 368 -0.46 21.11 -56.98
CA TYR A 368 -1.79 21.69 -56.92
C TYR A 368 -2.88 20.68 -57.30
N THR A 369 -2.66 19.91 -58.37
CA THR A 369 -3.63 18.87 -58.76
C THR A 369 -3.66 17.72 -57.75
N TYR A 370 -2.53 17.39 -57.11
CA TYR A 370 -2.49 16.44 -56.00
C TYR A 370 -3.23 16.96 -54.75
N LEU A 371 -3.08 18.25 -54.43
CA LEU A 371 -3.82 18.92 -53.34
C LEU A 371 -5.34 18.81 -53.56
N LEU A 372 -5.81 19.13 -54.77
CA LEU A 372 -7.21 19.02 -55.15
C LEU A 372 -7.74 17.58 -55.12
N ALA A 373 -6.90 16.58 -55.41
CA ALA A 373 -7.31 15.20 -55.61
C ALA A 373 -7.16 14.27 -54.39
N LYS A 374 -6.08 14.42 -53.64
CA LYS A 374 -5.54 13.37 -52.75
C LYS A 374 -5.29 13.82 -51.32
N GLN A 375 -5.11 15.11 -51.06
CA GLN A 375 -4.91 15.60 -49.69
C GLN A 375 -6.22 15.69 -48.88
N GLY A 376 -7.36 15.40 -49.49
CA GLY A 376 -8.66 15.31 -48.81
C GLY A 376 -9.18 16.66 -48.30
N LEU A 377 -8.67 17.77 -48.82
CA LEU A 377 -9.08 19.13 -48.48
C LEU A 377 -10.31 19.57 -49.30
N TYR A 378 -10.37 19.20 -50.59
CA TYR A 378 -11.44 19.60 -51.50
C TYR A 378 -12.17 18.38 -52.09
N ASN A 379 -13.45 18.55 -52.43
CA ASN A 379 -14.33 17.50 -52.95
C ASN A 379 -14.61 17.68 -54.45
N VAL A 380 -13.56 17.75 -55.25
CA VAL A 380 -13.65 18.05 -56.70
C VAL A 380 -13.42 16.86 -57.63
N VAL A 381 -13.00 15.71 -57.08
CA VAL A 381 -12.77 14.47 -57.84
C VAL A 381 -14.10 13.92 -58.36
N GLY A 382 -14.12 13.54 -59.64
CA GLY A 382 -15.27 12.96 -60.32
C GLY A 382 -16.38 13.95 -60.72
N LYS A 383 -16.25 15.24 -60.37
CA LYS A 383 -17.22 16.27 -60.77
C LYS A 383 -17.10 16.54 -62.27
N LYS A 384 -18.23 16.52 -62.98
CA LYS A 384 -18.24 16.52 -64.46
C LYS A 384 -18.55 17.88 -65.09
N ASN A 385 -18.96 18.86 -64.30
CA ASN A 385 -19.31 20.20 -64.76
C ASN A 385 -18.74 21.27 -63.82
N ILE A 386 -18.68 22.52 -64.31
CA ILE A 386 -18.05 23.63 -63.58
C ILE A 386 -18.75 23.95 -62.25
N ALA A 387 -20.08 23.81 -62.20
CA ALA A 387 -20.86 24.13 -61.01
C ALA A 387 -20.53 23.16 -59.87
N ASP A 388 -20.54 21.86 -60.15
CA ASP A 388 -20.22 20.82 -59.17
C ASP A 388 -18.75 20.86 -58.76
N TYR A 389 -17.86 21.15 -59.72
CA TYR A 389 -16.44 21.36 -59.44
C TYR A 389 -16.25 22.55 -58.48
N THR A 390 -16.85 23.70 -58.79
CA THR A 390 -16.70 24.89 -57.94
C THR A 390 -17.37 24.70 -56.58
N LYS A 391 -18.52 24.04 -56.50
CA LYS A 391 -19.15 23.72 -55.21
C LYS A 391 -18.23 22.86 -54.34
N GLY A 392 -17.55 21.88 -54.94
CA GLY A 392 -16.59 21.00 -54.27
C GLY A 392 -15.33 21.68 -53.72
N LEU A 393 -15.07 22.95 -54.07
CA LEU A 393 -13.98 23.74 -53.48
C LEU A 393 -14.35 24.39 -52.14
N PHE A 394 -15.62 24.31 -51.73
CA PHE A 394 -16.14 24.97 -50.53
C PHE A 394 -16.83 23.97 -49.61
N LYS A 395 -16.98 24.31 -48.33
CA LYS A 395 -17.63 23.46 -47.31
C LYS A 395 -19.04 23.06 -47.74
N VAL A 396 -19.75 23.95 -48.45
CA VAL A 396 -21.09 23.69 -49.03
C VAL A 396 -21.11 22.52 -50.04
N GLY A 397 -19.98 22.16 -50.64
CA GLY A 397 -19.82 20.99 -51.50
C GLY A 397 -19.05 19.83 -50.86
N GLY A 398 -18.80 19.89 -49.56
CA GLY A 398 -18.09 18.86 -48.80
C GLY A 398 -16.57 19.01 -48.77
N ALA A 399 -16.02 20.19 -49.07
CA ALA A 399 -14.62 20.48 -48.76
C ALA A 399 -14.43 20.61 -47.24
N LYS A 400 -13.22 20.32 -46.74
CA LYS A 400 -12.87 20.53 -45.32
C LYS A 400 -12.77 22.01 -44.98
N ASP A 401 -12.29 22.82 -45.92
CA ASP A 401 -12.20 24.28 -45.81
C ASP A 401 -12.58 24.99 -47.10
N ASP A 402 -13.00 26.25 -46.97
CA ASP A 402 -13.38 27.09 -48.11
C ASP A 402 -12.13 27.55 -48.85
N TYR A 403 -12.07 27.29 -50.15
CA TYR A 403 -10.92 27.62 -50.98
C TYR A 403 -10.58 29.12 -50.98
N ALA A 404 -11.59 30.00 -50.92
CA ALA A 404 -11.40 31.45 -50.92
C ALA A 404 -12.32 32.16 -49.92
N ALA A 405 -11.80 33.18 -49.24
CA ALA A 405 -12.56 33.98 -48.26
C ALA A 405 -13.77 34.74 -48.87
N ALA A 406 -13.77 34.98 -50.19
CA ALA A 406 -14.89 35.60 -50.90
C ALA A 406 -16.19 34.75 -50.87
N GLY A 407 -16.10 33.49 -50.44
CA GLY A 407 -17.24 32.58 -50.29
C GLY A 407 -17.75 31.99 -51.60
N TYR A 408 -18.45 30.85 -51.50
CA TYR A 408 -18.92 30.06 -52.64
C TYR A 408 -19.77 30.87 -53.65
N GLN A 409 -20.70 31.70 -53.16
CA GLN A 409 -21.66 32.40 -54.02
C GLN A 409 -20.99 33.41 -54.97
N SER A 410 -19.98 34.12 -54.49
CA SER A 410 -19.19 35.05 -55.31
C SER A 410 -18.30 34.26 -56.29
N TYR A 411 -17.67 33.20 -55.78
CA TYR A 411 -16.69 32.42 -56.54
C TYR A 411 -17.31 31.61 -57.69
N THR A 412 -18.49 31.02 -57.51
CA THR A 412 -19.20 30.25 -58.55
C THR A 412 -19.61 31.10 -59.74
N ASN A 413 -20.02 32.35 -59.49
CA ASN A 413 -20.36 33.31 -60.55
C ASN A 413 -19.12 33.66 -61.38
N LEU A 414 -17.99 33.93 -60.73
CA LEU A 414 -16.73 34.24 -61.40
C LEU A 414 -16.23 33.06 -62.24
N MET A 415 -16.22 31.86 -61.68
CA MET A 415 -15.80 30.63 -62.38
C MET A 415 -16.66 30.32 -63.60
N THR A 416 -17.98 30.46 -63.48
CA THR A 416 -18.92 30.25 -64.59
C THR A 416 -18.73 31.30 -65.69
N ASN A 417 -18.58 32.58 -65.31
CA ASN A 417 -18.36 33.67 -66.25
C ASN A 417 -17.02 33.53 -66.99
N ILE A 418 -15.95 33.16 -66.30
CA ILE A 418 -14.63 32.90 -66.89
C ILE A 418 -14.71 31.73 -67.88
N ARG A 419 -15.31 30.61 -67.49
CA ARG A 419 -15.49 29.45 -68.38
C ARG A 419 -16.22 29.82 -69.67
N ASN A 420 -17.36 30.50 -69.52
CA ASN A 420 -18.18 30.91 -70.65
C ASN A 420 -17.45 31.92 -71.53
N GLY A 421 -16.73 32.87 -70.93
CA GLY A 421 -15.93 33.85 -71.64
C GLY A 421 -14.78 33.24 -72.44
N ILE A 422 -14.02 32.30 -71.86
CA ILE A 422 -12.96 31.57 -72.57
C ILE A 422 -13.58 30.82 -73.76
N ASN A 423 -14.61 30.00 -73.53
CA ASN A 423 -15.27 29.26 -74.60
C ASN A 423 -15.81 30.16 -75.72
N LYS A 424 -16.33 31.34 -75.40
CA LYS A 424 -16.82 32.31 -76.38
C LYS A 424 -15.72 32.81 -77.31
N VAL A 425 -14.51 33.06 -76.79
CA VAL A 425 -13.40 33.59 -77.61
C VAL A 425 -12.53 32.51 -78.25
N SER A 426 -12.60 31.27 -77.76
CA SER A 426 -11.74 30.17 -78.19
C SER A 426 -12.49 29.02 -78.88
N GLY A 427 -13.73 29.26 -79.34
CA GLY A 427 -14.50 28.27 -80.09
C GLY A 427 -14.91 27.04 -79.28
N ASN A 428 -15.36 27.23 -78.04
CA ASN A 428 -15.77 26.18 -77.10
C ASN A 428 -14.67 25.18 -76.71
N ILE A 429 -13.41 25.60 -76.76
CA ILE A 429 -12.27 24.71 -76.50
C ILE A 429 -12.31 24.01 -75.13
N LEU A 430 -12.86 24.63 -74.07
CA LEU A 430 -12.95 24.00 -72.76
C LEU A 430 -13.98 22.86 -72.76
N ASN A 431 -15.03 22.97 -73.58
CA ASN A 431 -15.95 21.86 -73.79
C ASN A 431 -15.25 20.72 -74.52
N THR A 432 -14.46 21.03 -75.57
CA THR A 432 -13.65 20.04 -76.27
C THR A 432 -12.65 19.36 -75.34
N ILE A 433 -12.00 20.12 -74.46
CA ILE A 433 -11.05 19.59 -73.46
C ILE A 433 -11.77 18.67 -72.46
N ASP A 434 -12.94 19.04 -71.96
CA ASP A 434 -13.71 18.19 -71.06
C ASP A 434 -14.25 16.93 -71.75
N THR A 435 -14.74 17.03 -72.99
CA THR A 435 -15.16 15.87 -73.78
C THR A 435 -14.00 14.94 -74.10
N LEU A 436 -12.83 15.50 -74.41
CA LEU A 436 -11.59 14.76 -74.56
C LEU A 436 -11.28 14.03 -73.24
N TRP A 437 -11.42 14.70 -72.09
CA TRP A 437 -11.28 14.10 -70.76
C TRP A 437 -12.34 13.00 -70.45
N GLN A 438 -13.51 13.01 -71.09
CA GLN A 438 -14.58 12.03 -70.85
C GLN A 438 -14.56 10.80 -71.79
N THR A 439 -13.81 10.82 -72.90
CA THR A 439 -13.84 9.76 -73.94
C THR A 439 -13.06 8.48 -73.58
N PRO A 440 -13.67 7.29 -73.38
CA PRO A 440 -12.97 6.07 -72.91
C PRO A 440 -11.80 5.60 -73.81
N VAL A 441 -10.68 5.13 -73.23
CA VAL A 441 -9.51 4.62 -73.98
C VAL A 441 -9.67 3.13 -74.31
N LYS A 442 -9.52 2.71 -75.58
CA LYS A 442 -9.55 1.29 -76.00
C LYS A 442 -8.19 0.58 -75.77
N PRO A 443 -8.12 -0.62 -75.15
CA PRO A 443 -6.85 -1.33 -74.93
C PRO A 443 -6.43 -2.22 -76.12
N ILE A 444 -5.12 -2.35 -76.36
CA ILE A 444 -4.50 -3.40 -77.20
C ILE A 444 -4.24 -4.63 -76.30
N THR A 445 -4.67 -5.81 -76.74
CA THR A 445 -4.71 -7.05 -75.95
C THR A 445 -3.55 -8.00 -76.24
N SER A 446 -2.83 -8.43 -75.19
CA SER A 446 -2.30 -9.79 -75.07
C SER A 446 -2.20 -10.15 -73.58
N VAL A 447 -2.78 -11.28 -73.17
CA VAL A 447 -3.01 -11.65 -71.76
C VAL A 447 -2.08 -12.77 -71.32
N THR A 448 -1.55 -12.71 -70.09
CA THR A 448 -1.23 -13.92 -69.30
C THR A 448 -1.47 -13.66 -67.81
N THR A 449 -2.12 -14.60 -67.13
CA THR A 449 -2.64 -14.48 -65.75
C THR A 449 -1.68 -15.10 -64.72
N ALA A 450 -1.43 -14.42 -63.60
CA ALA A 450 -0.64 -14.94 -62.48
C ALA A 450 -1.40 -16.06 -61.72
N LYS A 451 -0.70 -17.14 -61.32
CA LYS A 451 -1.24 -18.23 -60.50
C LYS A 451 -0.31 -18.53 -59.31
N ARG A 452 -0.86 -18.74 -58.11
CA ARG A 452 -0.14 -19.01 -56.85
C ARG A 452 -0.04 -20.51 -56.59
N ALA A 453 1.11 -20.99 -56.09
CA ALA A 453 1.37 -22.41 -55.87
C ALA A 453 0.85 -22.88 -54.49
N THR A 454 -0.47 -22.92 -54.31
CA THR A 454 -1.11 -23.13 -53.00
C THR A 454 -0.78 -24.49 -52.37
N LYS A 455 -0.75 -25.57 -53.15
CA LYS A 455 -0.42 -26.90 -52.60
C LYS A 455 1.04 -26.97 -52.17
N THR A 456 1.92 -26.36 -52.96
CA THR A 456 3.36 -26.26 -52.67
C THR A 456 3.59 -25.44 -51.39
N ILE A 457 2.88 -24.32 -51.20
CA ILE A 457 2.95 -23.51 -49.97
C ILE A 457 2.51 -24.34 -48.75
N GLN A 458 1.39 -25.07 -48.85
CA GLN A 458 0.91 -25.92 -47.76
C GLN A 458 1.94 -26.98 -47.37
N ALA A 459 2.52 -27.68 -48.34
CA ALA A 459 3.54 -28.70 -48.09
C ALA A 459 4.82 -28.13 -47.44
N ILE A 460 5.27 -26.92 -47.82
CA ILE A 460 6.41 -26.24 -47.19
C ILE A 460 6.09 -25.87 -45.73
N ASN A 461 4.87 -25.38 -45.47
CA ASN A 461 4.44 -25.03 -44.12
C ASN A 461 4.37 -26.27 -43.23
N GLU A 462 3.85 -27.38 -43.73
CA GLU A 462 3.87 -28.66 -43.02
C GLU A 462 5.30 -29.15 -42.76
N ALA A 463 6.20 -29.09 -43.77
CA ALA A 463 7.62 -29.42 -43.60
C ALA A 463 8.29 -28.54 -42.53
N THR A 464 7.95 -27.25 -42.48
CA THR A 464 8.47 -26.29 -41.49
C THR A 464 8.02 -26.65 -40.07
N LYS A 465 6.78 -27.15 -39.89
CA LYS A 465 6.27 -27.63 -38.60
C LYS A 465 6.98 -28.89 -38.10
N LEU A 466 7.68 -29.63 -38.96
CA LEU A 466 8.45 -30.81 -38.59
C LEU A 466 9.85 -30.48 -38.06
N LYS A 467 10.24 -29.20 -37.97
CA LYS A 467 11.51 -28.78 -37.35
C LYS A 467 11.69 -29.36 -35.95
N GLY A 468 12.88 -29.87 -35.67
CA GLY A 468 13.21 -30.57 -34.44
C GLY A 468 12.72 -32.03 -34.37
N ARG A 469 11.97 -32.52 -35.37
CA ARG A 469 11.46 -33.89 -35.42
C ARG A 469 12.20 -34.71 -36.48
N ARG A 470 12.39 -36.00 -36.19
CA ARG A 470 12.95 -36.97 -37.14
C ARG A 470 11.88 -37.44 -38.12
N VAL A 471 12.16 -37.31 -39.41
CA VAL A 471 11.29 -37.77 -40.50
C VAL A 471 11.88 -39.05 -41.09
N GLY A 472 11.11 -40.14 -41.07
CA GLY A 472 11.52 -41.47 -41.56
C GLY A 472 12.81 -41.98 -40.94
N SER A 473 13.75 -42.45 -41.78
CA SER A 473 15.05 -42.95 -41.34
C SER A 473 15.95 -41.89 -40.69
N GLY A 474 15.56 -40.61 -40.69
CA GLY A 474 16.38 -39.50 -40.18
C GLY A 474 17.48 -39.06 -41.13
N GLN A 475 17.54 -39.62 -42.34
CA GLN A 475 18.49 -39.26 -43.40
C GLN A 475 17.97 -38.10 -44.26
N CYS A 476 18.85 -37.45 -45.04
CA CYS A 476 18.48 -36.29 -45.84
C CYS A 476 17.38 -36.59 -46.87
N TYR A 477 17.44 -37.75 -47.51
CA TYR A 477 16.44 -38.18 -48.50
C TYR A 477 15.05 -38.47 -47.91
N ALA A 478 14.93 -38.71 -46.60
CA ALA A 478 13.64 -38.95 -45.94
C ALA A 478 12.75 -37.71 -45.94
N LEU A 479 13.33 -36.52 -45.72
CA LEU A 479 12.58 -35.26 -45.78
C LEU A 479 12.14 -34.93 -47.22
N SER A 480 13.06 -35.04 -48.18
CA SER A 480 12.76 -34.82 -49.61
C SER A 480 11.75 -35.82 -50.16
N GLY A 481 11.83 -37.10 -49.75
CA GLY A 481 10.89 -38.15 -50.13
C GLY A 481 9.49 -37.95 -49.57
N TRP A 482 9.39 -37.57 -48.28
CA TRP A 482 8.12 -37.19 -47.67
C TRP A 482 7.45 -36.01 -48.41
N TYR A 483 8.23 -34.98 -48.72
CA TYR A 483 7.73 -33.79 -49.41
C TYR A 483 7.32 -34.07 -50.86
N ALA A 484 8.11 -34.86 -51.59
CA ALA A 484 7.75 -35.31 -52.94
C ALA A 484 6.45 -36.12 -52.95
N LYS A 485 6.28 -37.04 -52.00
CA LYS A 485 5.05 -37.85 -51.87
C LYS A 485 3.81 -37.00 -51.59
N LYS A 486 3.93 -35.99 -50.71
CA LYS A 486 2.83 -35.05 -50.39
C LYS A 486 2.34 -34.25 -51.59
N LEU A 487 3.21 -33.99 -52.56
CA LEU A 487 2.92 -33.20 -53.75
C LEU A 487 2.74 -34.06 -55.01
N ASP A 488 2.33 -35.32 -54.83
CA ASP A 488 2.08 -36.30 -55.88
C ASP A 488 3.26 -36.53 -56.85
N GLY A 489 4.50 -36.36 -56.37
CA GLY A 489 5.74 -36.54 -57.12
C GLY A 489 6.29 -37.97 -57.11
N ALA A 490 7.53 -38.14 -57.57
CA ALA A 490 8.23 -39.42 -57.51
C ALA A 490 8.47 -39.85 -56.05
N TRP A 491 8.25 -41.13 -55.74
CA TRP A 491 8.47 -41.64 -54.38
C TRP A 491 9.92 -42.06 -54.26
N ILE A 492 10.71 -41.16 -53.71
CA ILE A 492 12.15 -41.36 -53.48
C ILE A 492 12.32 -42.50 -52.49
N ASP A 493 13.25 -43.41 -52.78
CA ASP A 493 13.63 -44.57 -51.96
C ASP A 493 14.19 -44.11 -50.61
N SER A 494 13.27 -43.79 -49.70
CA SER A 494 13.52 -43.01 -48.49
C SER A 494 12.95 -43.64 -47.23
N SER A 495 12.54 -44.91 -47.34
CA SER A 495 11.84 -45.69 -46.30
C SER A 495 10.47 -45.11 -45.89
N ILE A 496 10.05 -43.98 -46.46
CA ILE A 496 8.73 -43.37 -46.26
C ILE A 496 7.84 -43.75 -47.46
N GLY A 497 7.33 -44.98 -47.40
CA GLY A 497 6.16 -45.41 -48.18
C GLY A 497 6.38 -45.77 -49.65
N GLY A 498 7.36 -46.62 -49.96
CA GLY A 498 7.54 -47.30 -51.26
C GLY A 498 8.36 -46.53 -52.31
N ILE A 499 8.84 -47.21 -53.35
CA ILE A 499 9.60 -46.61 -54.47
C ILE A 499 8.70 -46.46 -55.69
N ARG A 500 8.66 -45.28 -56.30
CA ARG A 500 7.85 -45.01 -57.50
C ARG A 500 8.56 -44.02 -58.43
N GLY A 501 8.69 -44.38 -59.71
CA GLY A 501 9.26 -43.50 -60.74
C GLY A 501 10.78 -43.50 -60.82
N ARG A 502 11.49 -44.45 -60.18
CA ARG A 502 12.95 -44.63 -60.30
C ARG A 502 13.31 -45.15 -61.69
N ILE A 503 14.27 -44.51 -62.34
CA ILE A 503 14.79 -44.86 -63.67
C ILE A 503 16.33 -44.98 -63.68
N GLY A 504 16.99 -44.63 -62.57
CA GLY A 504 18.45 -44.72 -62.40
C GLY A 504 18.86 -45.38 -61.07
N GLY A 505 20.08 -45.06 -60.64
CA GLY A 505 20.75 -45.69 -59.50
C GLY A 505 20.04 -45.49 -58.16
N GLY A 506 19.31 -44.39 -57.97
CA GLY A 506 18.31 -44.12 -56.94
C GLY A 506 18.78 -44.04 -55.48
N MET A 507 20.08 -44.27 -55.22
CA MET A 507 20.66 -44.39 -53.88
C MET A 507 21.41 -43.13 -53.39
N ALA A 508 21.82 -42.22 -54.29
CA ALA A 508 22.59 -41.03 -53.92
C ALA A 508 21.74 -39.75 -53.92
N ALA A 509 21.84 -38.95 -52.85
CA ALA A 509 21.12 -37.69 -52.71
C ALA A 509 21.45 -36.69 -53.83
N ALA A 510 22.70 -36.67 -54.27
CA ALA A 510 23.16 -35.84 -55.39
C ALA A 510 22.44 -36.13 -56.72
N LEU A 511 22.01 -37.39 -56.91
CA LEU A 511 21.47 -37.91 -58.17
C LEU A 511 19.95 -38.02 -58.19
N ILE A 512 19.24 -37.60 -57.12
CA ILE A 512 17.77 -37.66 -57.03
C ILE A 512 17.10 -37.00 -58.25
N GLY A 513 17.64 -35.89 -58.76
CA GLY A 513 17.07 -35.22 -59.93
C GLY A 513 17.22 -35.97 -61.25
N THR A 514 18.18 -36.89 -61.37
CA THR A 514 18.41 -37.69 -62.59
C THR A 514 17.91 -39.12 -62.47
N ASP A 515 17.87 -39.67 -61.26
CA ASP A 515 17.57 -41.08 -61.02
C ASP A 515 16.06 -41.38 -60.92
N TYR A 516 15.24 -40.34 -60.89
CA TYR A 516 13.78 -40.44 -60.85
C TYR A 516 13.16 -39.66 -62.01
N ASN A 517 12.13 -40.24 -62.63
CA ASN A 517 11.39 -39.65 -63.74
C ASN A 517 10.39 -38.60 -63.24
N TRP A 518 10.90 -37.46 -62.76
CA TRP A 518 10.09 -36.35 -62.27
C TRP A 518 9.07 -35.83 -63.31
N GLY A 519 9.44 -35.88 -64.59
CA GLY A 519 8.62 -35.39 -65.70
C GLY A 519 7.26 -36.11 -65.84
N SER A 520 7.20 -37.42 -65.59
CA SER A 520 5.94 -38.18 -65.66
C SER A 520 4.90 -37.77 -64.60
N TYR A 521 5.35 -37.10 -63.53
CA TYR A 521 4.52 -36.55 -62.46
C TYR A 521 4.25 -35.05 -62.62
N GLY A 522 4.67 -34.47 -63.75
CA GLY A 522 4.51 -33.04 -64.04
C GLY A 522 5.50 -32.14 -63.29
N TRP A 523 6.53 -32.69 -62.68
CA TRP A 523 7.62 -31.93 -62.05
C TRP A 523 8.68 -31.54 -63.08
N LYS A 524 9.35 -30.41 -62.86
CA LYS A 524 10.46 -29.93 -63.71
C LYS A 524 11.79 -30.09 -63.00
N VAL A 525 12.74 -30.77 -63.63
CA VAL A 525 14.13 -30.83 -63.11
C VAL A 525 14.96 -29.75 -63.78
N ASP A 526 15.53 -28.86 -62.98
CA ASP A 526 16.59 -27.96 -63.41
C ASP A 526 17.95 -28.63 -63.21
N LYS A 527 18.67 -28.85 -64.30
CA LYS A 527 19.99 -29.49 -64.33
C LYS A 527 21.15 -28.48 -64.27
N SER A 528 20.85 -27.18 -64.25
CA SER A 528 21.86 -26.12 -64.16
C SER A 528 21.37 -24.98 -63.26
N PRO A 529 21.07 -25.29 -61.97
CA PRO A 529 20.60 -24.29 -61.04
C PRO A 529 21.66 -23.21 -60.78
N ASN A 530 21.24 -21.95 -60.75
CA ASN A 530 22.05 -20.78 -60.44
C ASN A 530 21.23 -19.78 -59.61
N ALA A 531 21.91 -18.80 -59.00
CA ALA A 531 21.25 -17.85 -58.10
C ALA A 531 20.04 -17.13 -58.72
N GLY A 532 20.06 -16.87 -60.03
CA GLY A 532 18.99 -16.16 -60.72
C GLY A 532 17.76 -17.00 -61.06
N ASN A 533 17.87 -18.33 -61.04
CA ASN A 533 16.78 -19.23 -61.42
C ASN A 533 16.23 -20.09 -60.27
N LEU A 534 16.79 -19.97 -59.06
CA LEU A 534 16.31 -20.66 -57.87
C LEU A 534 14.92 -20.18 -57.46
N LYS A 535 14.03 -21.14 -57.17
CA LYS A 535 12.66 -20.86 -56.71
C LYS A 535 12.34 -21.61 -55.43
N ALA A 536 11.53 -20.99 -54.59
CA ALA A 536 10.97 -21.63 -53.41
C ALA A 536 10.04 -22.80 -53.80
N GLY A 537 10.05 -23.85 -52.99
CA GLY A 537 9.30 -25.09 -53.17
C GLY A 537 10.01 -26.20 -53.93
N GLY A 538 11.20 -25.96 -54.48
CA GLY A 538 12.01 -26.99 -55.13
C GLY A 538 12.74 -27.90 -54.13
N ILE A 539 12.92 -29.17 -54.50
CA ILE A 539 13.86 -30.10 -53.83
C ILE A 539 15.24 -29.87 -54.43
N TYR A 540 16.20 -29.40 -53.64
CA TYR A 540 17.57 -29.19 -54.11
C TYR A 540 18.44 -30.41 -53.83
N ASN A 541 19.35 -30.71 -54.75
CA ASN A 541 20.29 -31.83 -54.63
C ASN A 541 21.71 -31.29 -54.81
N VAL A 542 22.54 -31.44 -53.78
CA VAL A 542 23.93 -30.97 -53.71
C VAL A 542 24.86 -32.06 -54.28
N ARG A 543 25.90 -31.63 -55.01
CA ARG A 543 26.92 -32.53 -55.57
C ARG A 543 27.60 -33.36 -54.48
N ALA A 544 28.06 -34.55 -54.84
CA ALA A 544 28.92 -35.37 -53.99
C ALA A 544 30.28 -34.70 -53.75
N ASN A 545 30.90 -34.96 -52.60
CA ASN A 545 32.23 -34.47 -52.21
C ASN A 545 32.39 -32.94 -52.29
N ARG A 546 31.34 -32.17 -51.95
CA ARG A 546 31.33 -30.71 -52.02
C ARG A 546 31.73 -30.10 -50.68
N GLY A 547 32.68 -29.17 -50.69
CA GLY A 547 33.09 -28.40 -49.50
C GLY A 547 32.03 -27.39 -49.03
N ALA A 548 32.49 -26.31 -48.39
CA ALA A 548 31.63 -25.25 -47.88
C ALA A 548 30.61 -24.74 -48.94
N PRO A 549 29.37 -24.42 -48.56
CA PRO A 549 28.84 -24.45 -47.18
C PRO A 549 28.23 -25.81 -46.76
N PHE A 550 28.26 -26.85 -47.60
CA PHE A 550 27.50 -28.10 -47.36
C PHE A 550 28.31 -29.27 -46.78
N TYR A 551 29.60 -29.37 -47.10
CA TYR A 551 30.50 -30.44 -46.63
C TYR A 551 29.93 -31.86 -46.85
N THR A 552 29.60 -32.20 -48.11
CA THR A 552 28.97 -33.48 -48.46
C THR A 552 29.98 -34.60 -48.69
N THR A 553 29.59 -35.84 -48.40
CA THR A 553 30.35 -37.06 -48.71
C THR A 553 30.08 -37.52 -50.15
N GLY A 554 30.56 -38.71 -50.54
CA GLY A 554 30.34 -39.32 -51.85
C GLY A 554 28.87 -39.48 -52.26
N TRP A 555 27.92 -39.28 -51.34
CA TRP A 555 26.47 -39.42 -51.59
C TRP A 555 25.76 -38.08 -51.88
N GLY A 556 26.39 -36.94 -51.60
CA GLY A 556 25.78 -35.60 -51.70
C GLY A 556 24.82 -35.26 -50.55
N HIS A 557 23.94 -34.27 -50.76
CA HIS A 557 22.91 -33.86 -49.81
C HIS A 557 21.63 -33.40 -50.51
N THR A 558 20.48 -33.45 -49.84
CA THR A 558 19.19 -33.00 -50.40
C THR A 558 18.31 -32.36 -49.33
N GLY A 559 17.48 -31.42 -49.73
CA GLY A 559 16.50 -30.75 -48.87
C GLY A 559 15.47 -29.97 -49.67
N ILE A 560 14.67 -29.16 -48.97
CA ILE A 560 13.57 -28.38 -49.56
C ILE A 560 13.91 -26.89 -49.48
N ILE A 561 13.80 -26.17 -50.60
CA ILE A 561 13.95 -24.72 -50.62
C ILE A 561 12.67 -24.09 -50.05
N LYS A 562 12.75 -23.53 -48.84
CA LYS A 562 11.63 -22.88 -48.16
C LYS A 562 11.37 -21.49 -48.74
N SER A 563 12.42 -20.69 -48.89
CA SER A 563 12.33 -19.34 -49.46
C SER A 563 13.62 -18.93 -50.15
N VAL A 564 13.48 -18.01 -51.13
CA VAL A 564 14.59 -17.42 -51.89
C VAL A 564 14.40 -15.91 -51.86
N SER A 565 15.41 -15.18 -51.38
CA SER A 565 15.49 -13.72 -51.45
C SER A 565 16.58 -13.33 -52.46
N LYS A 566 16.80 -12.01 -52.65
CA LYS A 566 17.85 -11.52 -53.56
C LYS A 566 19.27 -11.93 -53.14
N THR A 567 19.49 -12.21 -51.85
CA THR A 567 20.83 -12.46 -51.30
C THR A 567 20.95 -13.78 -50.55
N ARG A 568 19.84 -14.40 -50.13
CA ARG A 568 19.86 -15.62 -49.32
C ARG A 568 18.84 -16.65 -49.76
N VAL A 569 19.15 -17.91 -49.48
CA VAL A 569 18.23 -19.04 -49.64
C VAL A 569 18.03 -19.69 -48.28
N THR A 570 16.78 -19.84 -47.86
CA THR A 570 16.43 -20.58 -46.65
C THR A 570 15.89 -21.94 -47.03
N VAL A 571 16.39 -22.98 -46.38
CA VAL A 571 16.09 -24.38 -46.68
C VAL A 571 15.69 -25.16 -45.45
N LEU A 572 14.94 -26.23 -45.67
CA LEU A 572 14.65 -27.27 -44.69
C LEU A 572 15.44 -28.52 -45.08
N GLU A 573 16.26 -29.03 -44.17
CA GLU A 573 17.12 -30.17 -44.41
C GLU A 573 17.23 -31.07 -43.18
N GLN A 574 17.64 -32.31 -43.39
CA GLN A 574 17.75 -33.33 -42.34
C GLN A 574 19.04 -34.12 -42.53
N ASN A 575 19.62 -34.60 -41.43
CA ASN A 575 20.95 -35.20 -41.40
C ASN A 575 22.07 -34.28 -41.89
N PHE A 576 21.89 -32.97 -41.70
CA PHE A 576 22.93 -31.98 -41.92
C PHE A 576 23.82 -31.93 -40.67
N VAL A 577 25.14 -32.14 -40.85
CA VAL A 577 26.13 -32.20 -39.75
C VAL A 577 25.75 -33.23 -38.67
N GLY A 578 25.20 -34.38 -39.09
CA GLY A 578 24.80 -35.49 -38.20
C GLY A 578 23.48 -35.30 -37.44
N ARG A 579 22.77 -34.18 -37.66
CA ARG A 579 21.47 -33.93 -37.01
C ARG A 579 20.35 -34.66 -37.73
N MET A 580 20.00 -35.86 -37.26
CA MET A 580 19.01 -36.75 -37.87
C MET A 580 17.53 -36.28 -37.73
N TYR A 581 17.29 -34.98 -37.56
CA TYR A 581 15.98 -34.35 -37.48
C TYR A 581 15.93 -33.10 -38.37
N VAL A 582 14.73 -32.63 -38.71
CA VAL A 582 14.56 -31.48 -39.61
C VAL A 582 15.11 -30.21 -38.96
N VAL A 583 15.99 -29.52 -39.66
CA VAL A 583 16.56 -28.22 -39.31
C VAL A 583 16.29 -27.22 -40.42
N GLU A 584 16.26 -25.94 -40.05
CA GLU A 584 16.14 -24.84 -41.01
C GLU A 584 17.44 -24.06 -41.02
N ASN A 585 18.04 -23.94 -42.20
CA ASN A 585 19.29 -23.23 -42.39
C ASN A 585 19.15 -22.18 -43.48
N SER A 586 19.99 -21.15 -43.43
CA SER A 586 19.99 -20.07 -44.41
C SER A 586 21.40 -19.85 -44.95
N TYR A 587 21.51 -19.82 -46.27
CA TYR A 587 22.78 -19.70 -46.99
C TYR A 587 22.79 -18.45 -47.87
N ASP A 588 23.99 -17.94 -48.19
CA ASP A 588 24.15 -16.99 -49.29
C ASP A 588 23.71 -17.65 -50.60
N ILE A 589 22.95 -16.94 -51.43
CA ILE A 589 22.33 -17.50 -52.64
C ILE A 589 23.34 -17.97 -53.69
N ASN A 590 24.45 -17.26 -53.85
CA ASN A 590 25.47 -17.60 -54.85
C ASN A 590 26.28 -18.81 -54.39
N SER A 591 26.70 -18.81 -53.12
CA SER A 591 27.38 -19.96 -52.53
C SER A 591 26.49 -21.21 -52.53
N PHE A 592 25.21 -21.07 -52.19
CA PHE A 592 24.23 -22.15 -52.20
C PHE A 592 24.04 -22.72 -53.60
N ALA A 593 23.71 -21.88 -54.59
CA ALA A 593 23.41 -22.31 -55.95
C ALA A 593 24.62 -23.00 -56.62
N SER A 594 25.83 -22.50 -56.38
CA SER A 594 27.06 -23.07 -56.93
C SER A 594 27.31 -24.53 -56.48
N GLY A 595 26.74 -24.94 -55.35
CA GLY A 595 26.86 -26.29 -54.77
C GLY A 595 25.95 -27.34 -55.39
N LEU A 596 24.93 -26.89 -56.11
CA LEU A 596 23.83 -27.76 -56.54
C LEU A 596 24.18 -28.54 -57.80
N GLN A 597 23.69 -29.78 -57.83
CA GLN A 597 23.69 -30.64 -59.00
C GLN A 597 22.39 -30.49 -59.78
N THR A 598 21.25 -30.56 -59.09
CA THR A 598 19.92 -30.40 -59.69
C THR A 598 18.96 -29.76 -58.68
N VAL A 599 17.87 -29.18 -59.19
CA VAL A 599 16.70 -28.81 -58.38
C VAL A 599 15.44 -29.33 -59.04
N CYS A 600 14.62 -30.09 -58.31
CA CYS A 600 13.35 -30.63 -58.78
C CYS A 600 12.19 -29.76 -58.30
N TYR A 601 11.50 -29.10 -59.22
CA TYR A 601 10.38 -28.22 -58.93
C TYR A 601 9.04 -28.94 -59.07
N PRO A 602 8.13 -28.80 -58.08
CA PRO A 602 6.80 -29.40 -58.11
C PRO A 602 5.94 -28.84 -59.23
N ARG A 603 4.89 -29.58 -59.57
CA ARG A 603 4.00 -29.30 -60.71
C ARG A 603 3.52 -27.85 -60.77
N GLU A 604 3.12 -27.27 -59.65
CA GLU A 604 2.67 -25.87 -59.62
C GLU A 604 3.81 -24.90 -60.01
N ILE A 605 5.03 -25.12 -59.52
CA ILE A 605 6.20 -24.28 -59.83
C ILE A 605 6.69 -24.51 -61.27
N ALA A 606 6.61 -25.75 -61.76
CA ALA A 606 6.89 -26.08 -63.15
C ALA A 606 5.90 -25.39 -64.12
N GLN A 607 4.64 -25.19 -63.70
CA GLN A 607 3.59 -24.50 -64.45
C GLN A 607 3.67 -22.96 -64.33
N GLY A 608 4.76 -22.43 -63.79
CA GLY A 608 5.00 -20.99 -63.69
C GLY A 608 4.33 -20.30 -62.50
N MET A 609 3.76 -21.08 -61.57
CA MET A 609 3.24 -20.55 -60.32
C MET A 609 4.39 -20.24 -59.34
N SER A 610 4.13 -19.37 -58.35
CA SER A 610 5.15 -18.96 -57.37
C SER A 610 4.67 -19.13 -55.93
N VAL A 611 5.60 -19.48 -55.04
CA VAL A 611 5.40 -19.52 -53.56
C VAL A 611 5.48 -18.11 -52.96
N ASN A 612 6.35 -17.23 -53.48
CA ASN A 612 6.72 -15.94 -52.86
C ASN A 612 6.04 -14.69 -53.46
N GLY A 613 5.14 -14.84 -54.44
CA GLY A 613 4.34 -13.75 -55.01
C GLY A 613 4.97 -13.02 -56.21
N ALA A 614 4.40 -13.30 -57.40
CA ALA A 614 4.40 -12.56 -58.67
C ALA A 614 5.66 -12.57 -59.58
N THR A 615 5.35 -12.72 -60.88
CA THR A 615 6.19 -13.02 -62.04
C THR A 615 6.93 -11.80 -62.60
N THR A 616 8.12 -12.00 -63.18
CA THR A 616 8.81 -11.06 -64.08
C THR A 616 8.10 -10.97 -65.45
N GLN A 617 7.93 -9.76 -65.99
CA GLN A 617 7.81 -9.50 -67.44
C GLN A 617 8.69 -8.31 -67.83
N GLN A 618 9.44 -8.45 -68.93
CA GLN A 618 10.04 -7.36 -69.69
C GLN A 618 9.25 -7.20 -70.99
N ILE A 619 8.76 -5.99 -71.33
CA ILE A 619 8.55 -5.50 -72.72
C ILE A 619 8.62 -3.96 -72.76
N THR A 620 9.23 -3.45 -73.83
CA THR A 620 9.57 -2.07 -74.20
C THR A 620 8.40 -1.30 -74.86
N GLY A 621 8.25 0.00 -74.55
CA GLY A 621 7.50 0.98 -75.37
C GLY A 621 6.21 1.55 -74.74
N GLY A 622 6.19 2.87 -74.49
CA GLY A 622 5.06 3.65 -73.96
C GLY A 622 5.30 4.20 -72.54
N THR A 623 4.86 5.43 -72.24
CA THR A 623 5.00 6.02 -70.90
C THR A 623 4.08 5.31 -69.92
N GLN A 624 4.69 4.59 -68.99
CA GLN A 624 4.01 3.85 -67.95
C GLN A 624 3.60 4.81 -66.83
N ILE A 625 2.29 5.01 -66.63
CA ILE A 625 1.81 5.57 -65.38
C ILE A 625 1.45 4.40 -64.48
N SER A 626 2.24 4.24 -63.43
CA SER A 626 1.98 3.27 -62.37
C SER A 626 1.08 3.94 -61.36
N TYR A 627 -0.16 3.47 -61.26
CA TYR A 627 -0.98 3.73 -60.10
C TYR A 627 -1.50 2.39 -59.57
N GLU A 628 -1.72 2.36 -58.27
CA GLU A 628 -2.23 1.20 -57.57
C GLU A 628 -3.76 1.23 -57.71
N GLU A 629 -4.31 0.38 -58.59
CA GLU A 629 -5.76 0.23 -58.73
C GLU A 629 -6.20 -0.92 -57.84
N VAL A 630 -7.04 -0.58 -56.90
CA VAL A 630 -7.59 -1.48 -55.90
C VAL A 630 -8.61 -2.41 -56.56
N VAL A 631 -8.20 -3.60 -57.00
CA VAL A 631 -9.06 -4.59 -57.72
C VAL A 631 -10.02 -5.30 -56.79
N GLN A 632 -9.55 -5.51 -55.58
CA GLN A 632 -10.40 -5.79 -54.44
C GLN A 632 -10.11 -4.63 -53.51
N GLU A 633 -11.16 -3.86 -53.18
CA GLU A 633 -11.07 -2.90 -52.10
C GLU A 633 -10.27 -3.53 -50.99
N ALA A 634 -9.30 -2.74 -50.52
CA ALA A 634 -8.68 -2.93 -49.23
C ALA A 634 -9.71 -3.67 -48.39
N GLN A 635 -9.47 -4.95 -48.11
CA GLN A 635 -10.24 -5.54 -47.03
C GLN A 635 -9.66 -4.87 -45.80
N THR A 636 -10.22 -3.69 -45.59
CA THR A 636 -10.28 -3.00 -44.34
C THR A 636 -11.22 -3.86 -43.55
N GLU A 637 -10.64 -4.89 -42.96
CA GLU A 637 -11.08 -5.14 -41.61
C GLU A 637 -10.80 -3.83 -40.89
N THR A 638 -11.88 -3.22 -40.41
CA THR A 638 -11.79 -2.25 -39.33
C THR A 638 -11.00 -2.97 -38.26
N TYR A 639 -9.74 -2.59 -38.18
CA TYR A 639 -8.89 -3.10 -37.17
C TYR A 639 -8.96 -2.11 -36.05
N GLU A 640 -9.21 -2.65 -34.88
CA GLU A 640 -8.77 -2.03 -33.67
C GLU A 640 -7.32 -2.53 -33.51
N GLU A 641 -6.33 -1.77 -33.99
CA GLU A 641 -4.99 -1.93 -33.41
C GLU A 641 -4.99 -1.09 -32.16
N GLU A 642 -4.74 -1.78 -31.07
CA GLU A 642 -4.24 -1.20 -29.86
C GLU A 642 -2.85 -0.65 -30.17
N GLN A 643 -2.77 0.66 -30.40
CA GLN A 643 -1.48 1.33 -30.46
C GLN A 643 -0.92 1.32 -29.05
N ILE A 644 0.21 0.63 -28.89
CA ILE A 644 0.90 0.53 -27.60
C ILE A 644 1.68 1.82 -27.35
N ILE A 645 1.27 2.56 -26.33
CA ILE A 645 1.88 3.80 -25.88
C ILE A 645 2.82 3.47 -24.74
N TYR A 646 4.09 3.86 -24.84
CA TYR A 646 5.03 3.72 -23.72
C TYR A 646 5.29 5.09 -23.09
N ILE A 647 5.72 5.08 -21.84
CA ILE A 647 6.28 6.27 -21.19
C ILE A 647 7.56 6.67 -21.95
N ASP A 648 7.75 7.97 -22.18
CA ASP A 648 8.94 8.49 -22.82
C ASP A 648 10.21 8.10 -22.04
N ASN A 649 11.18 7.50 -22.74
CA ASN A 649 12.41 6.99 -22.14
C ASN A 649 13.28 8.08 -21.50
N SER A 650 13.08 9.35 -21.86
CA SER A 650 13.80 10.49 -21.30
C SER A 650 13.28 10.93 -19.92
N ILE A 651 12.10 10.47 -19.51
CA ILE A 651 11.51 10.86 -18.23
C ILE A 651 12.21 10.13 -17.08
N TYR A 652 12.64 10.90 -16.08
CA TYR A 652 13.17 10.42 -14.82
C TYR A 652 12.37 10.98 -13.65
N LYS A 653 11.92 10.11 -12.74
CA LYS A 653 11.24 10.48 -11.48
C LYS A 653 11.67 9.54 -10.38
N GLU A 654 11.72 10.02 -9.15
CA GLU A 654 12.03 9.22 -7.96
C GLU A 654 10.94 9.41 -6.90
N TRP A 655 10.66 8.34 -6.17
CA TRP A 655 9.85 8.33 -4.97
C TRP A 655 10.68 7.71 -3.85
N LYS A 656 10.86 8.45 -2.76
CA LYS A 656 11.70 8.04 -1.63
C LYS A 656 10.85 7.52 -0.49
N ASP A 657 11.42 6.60 0.30
CA ASP A 657 10.85 6.16 1.56
C ASP A 657 11.02 7.25 2.65
N GLU A 658 10.47 6.98 3.83
CA GLU A 658 10.52 7.87 5.00
C GLU A 658 11.95 8.14 5.50
N ASN A 659 12.91 7.28 5.14
CA ASN A 659 14.33 7.42 5.44
C ASN A 659 15.10 8.19 4.34
N GLY A 660 14.39 8.70 3.34
CA GLY A 660 14.97 9.44 2.21
C GLY A 660 15.70 8.56 1.19
N LYS A 661 15.57 7.23 1.26
CA LYS A 661 16.15 6.28 0.30
C LYS A 661 15.21 6.12 -0.89
N VAL A 662 15.75 5.98 -2.10
CA VAL A 662 14.92 5.79 -3.31
C VAL A 662 14.22 4.43 -3.25
N GLU A 663 12.92 4.47 -3.04
CA GLU A 663 12.04 3.30 -2.92
C GLU A 663 11.52 2.87 -4.29
N TYR A 664 11.15 3.86 -5.12
CA TYR A 664 10.76 3.66 -6.51
C TYR A 664 11.43 4.70 -7.40
N TYR A 665 11.74 4.34 -8.65
CA TYR A 665 12.13 5.32 -9.66
C TYR A 665 11.65 4.93 -11.05
N LEU A 666 11.39 5.94 -11.87
CA LEU A 666 11.08 5.82 -13.29
C LEU A 666 12.33 6.13 -14.10
N LYS A 667 12.74 5.22 -14.99
CA LYS A 667 13.87 5.43 -15.91
C LYS A 667 13.68 4.58 -17.16
N ASN A 668 13.99 5.13 -18.34
CA ASN A 668 13.89 4.41 -19.62
C ASN A 668 12.50 3.78 -19.88
N GLY A 669 11.44 4.43 -19.41
CA GLY A 669 10.06 3.92 -19.54
C GLY A 669 9.70 2.75 -18.61
N PHE A 670 10.51 2.46 -17.60
CA PHE A 670 10.26 1.46 -16.56
C PHE A 670 10.18 2.08 -15.18
N LEU A 671 9.25 1.59 -14.36
CA LEU A 671 9.25 1.81 -12.92
C LEU A 671 10.02 0.68 -12.25
N TYR A 672 10.88 1.03 -11.29
CA TYR A 672 11.76 0.12 -10.58
C TYR A 672 11.60 0.30 -9.08
N ALA A 673 11.62 -0.80 -8.34
CA ALA A 673 11.65 -0.85 -6.87
C ALA A 673 12.99 -1.44 -6.38
N PRO A 674 14.08 -0.64 -6.31
CA PRO A 674 15.42 -1.16 -6.00
C PRO A 674 15.52 -1.84 -4.63
N LEU A 675 14.80 -1.37 -3.61
CA LEU A 675 14.85 -1.99 -2.28
C LEU A 675 14.18 -3.36 -2.26
N SER A 676 13.08 -3.51 -3.01
CA SER A 676 12.45 -4.79 -3.23
C SER A 676 13.37 -5.75 -3.99
N ARG A 677 14.04 -5.29 -5.05
CA ARG A 677 15.02 -6.10 -5.79
C ARG A 677 16.14 -6.64 -4.90
N ASP A 678 16.66 -5.80 -4.00
CA ASP A 678 17.73 -6.21 -3.10
C ASP A 678 17.27 -7.28 -2.09
N ARG A 679 16.00 -7.25 -1.69
CA ARG A 679 15.38 -8.27 -0.79
C ARG A 679 14.89 -9.51 -1.54
N TYR A 680 14.40 -9.33 -2.76
CA TYR A 680 13.72 -10.33 -3.59
C TYR A 680 14.28 -10.27 -5.03
N PRO A 681 15.54 -10.69 -5.24
CA PRO A 681 16.14 -10.69 -6.57
C PRO A 681 15.48 -11.73 -7.47
N SER A 682 15.53 -11.51 -8.78
CA SER A 682 14.92 -12.42 -9.77
C SER A 682 15.53 -13.83 -9.83
N VAL A 683 16.78 -13.97 -9.35
CA VAL A 683 17.49 -15.24 -9.29
C VAL A 683 18.18 -15.34 -7.93
N LEU A 684 17.86 -16.39 -7.16
CA LEU A 684 18.51 -16.79 -5.91
C LEU A 684 19.03 -15.63 -5.04
N THR A 685 20.34 -15.33 -5.07
CA THR A 685 20.97 -14.29 -4.25
C THR A 685 21.16 -12.95 -4.98
N GLY A 686 20.87 -12.91 -6.29
CA GLY A 686 20.99 -11.72 -7.13
C GLY A 686 22.41 -11.48 -7.67
N ASN A 687 23.37 -12.34 -7.33
CA ASN A 687 24.77 -12.25 -7.79
C ASN A 687 25.05 -13.12 -9.03
N GLU A 688 24.15 -14.05 -9.35
CA GLU A 688 24.32 -15.04 -10.40
C GLU A 688 24.10 -14.45 -11.80
N THR A 689 23.39 -13.33 -11.89
CA THR A 689 23.11 -12.65 -13.17
C THR A 689 23.28 -11.15 -13.04
N ARG A 690 23.41 -10.47 -14.19
CA ARG A 690 23.44 -9.01 -14.26
C ARG A 690 22.04 -8.37 -14.21
N ASP A 691 20.99 -9.16 -14.37
CA ASP A 691 19.60 -8.71 -14.36
C ASP A 691 18.83 -9.40 -13.23
N ASN A 692 18.79 -8.71 -12.09
CA ASN A 692 18.17 -9.16 -10.86
C ASN A 692 16.73 -8.61 -10.67
N TRP A 693 16.12 -8.06 -11.73
CA TRP A 693 14.76 -7.51 -11.68
C TRP A 693 13.68 -8.55 -12.04
N ILE A 694 12.62 -8.59 -11.24
CA ILE A 694 11.41 -9.34 -11.52
C ILE A 694 10.46 -8.39 -12.26
N ARG A 695 10.37 -8.59 -13.58
CA ARG A 695 9.64 -7.68 -14.47
C ARG A 695 8.20 -8.13 -14.70
N LYS A 696 7.27 -7.18 -14.61
CA LYS A 696 5.90 -7.28 -15.14
C LYS A 696 5.71 -6.26 -16.25
N ASP A 697 5.14 -6.68 -17.37
CA ASP A 697 4.62 -5.76 -18.38
C ASP A 697 3.16 -5.49 -18.04
N MET A 698 2.81 -4.22 -17.82
CA MET A 698 1.48 -3.82 -17.36
C MET A 698 0.77 -3.03 -18.46
N GLU A 699 -0.44 -3.47 -18.77
CA GLU A 699 -1.32 -2.82 -19.72
C GLU A 699 -2.29 -1.88 -19.00
N VAL A 700 -2.50 -0.68 -19.53
CA VAL A 700 -3.50 0.28 -19.04
C VAL A 700 -4.28 0.83 -20.22
N GLU A 701 -5.61 0.83 -20.15
CA GLU A 701 -6.48 1.39 -21.21
C GLU A 701 -6.47 2.93 -21.16
N THR A 702 -5.36 3.54 -21.57
CA THR A 702 -5.18 5.00 -21.59
C THR A 702 -4.16 5.42 -22.63
N ASP A 703 -4.32 6.63 -23.16
CA ASP A 703 -3.32 7.30 -24.00
C ASP A 703 -2.54 8.40 -23.26
N SER A 704 -2.79 8.56 -21.95
CA SER A 704 -2.10 9.53 -21.09
C SER A 704 -0.88 8.91 -20.42
N GLN A 705 0.29 9.52 -20.62
CA GLN A 705 1.53 9.11 -19.94
C GLN A 705 1.45 9.30 -18.42
N ASP A 706 0.75 10.32 -17.93
CA ASP A 706 0.62 10.55 -16.49
C ASP A 706 -0.24 9.47 -15.83
N VAL A 707 -1.32 9.03 -16.50
CA VAL A 707 -2.15 7.91 -16.02
C VAL A 707 -1.36 6.60 -16.06
N LEU A 708 -0.54 6.37 -17.08
CA LEU A 708 0.37 5.21 -17.12
C LEU A 708 1.34 5.21 -15.95
N ILE A 709 1.95 6.36 -15.64
CA ILE A 709 2.89 6.50 -14.53
C ILE A 709 2.18 6.26 -13.19
N SER A 710 1.03 6.91 -12.95
CA SER A 710 0.31 6.79 -11.67
C SER A 710 -0.24 5.38 -11.43
N THR A 711 -0.87 4.77 -12.45
CA THR A 711 -1.46 3.43 -12.35
C THR A 711 -0.39 2.36 -12.17
N ALA A 712 0.71 2.44 -12.92
CA ALA A 712 1.81 1.51 -12.78
C ALA A 712 2.58 1.67 -11.47
N LEU A 713 2.73 2.91 -10.97
CA LEU A 713 3.30 3.12 -9.64
C LEU A 713 2.39 2.53 -8.55
N LYS A 714 1.05 2.65 -8.65
CA LYS A 714 0.08 2.03 -7.71
C LYS A 714 0.22 0.50 -7.73
N ASP A 715 0.28 -0.12 -8.91
CA ASP A 715 0.46 -1.57 -9.07
C ASP A 715 1.82 -2.07 -8.55
N LEU A 716 2.91 -1.33 -8.84
CA LEU A 716 4.24 -1.66 -8.34
C LEU A 716 4.31 -1.56 -6.81
N LYS A 717 3.70 -0.53 -6.21
CA LYS A 717 3.60 -0.40 -4.75
C LYS A 717 2.88 -1.60 -4.13
N ALA A 718 1.82 -2.08 -4.76
CA ALA A 718 1.01 -3.20 -4.26
C ALA A 718 1.73 -4.58 -4.35
N HIS A 719 2.75 -4.73 -5.20
CA HIS A 719 3.35 -6.04 -5.49
C HIS A 719 4.88 -6.07 -5.43
N ALA A 720 5.54 -4.94 -5.17
CA ALA A 720 6.98 -4.92 -4.93
C ALA A 720 7.34 -5.75 -3.68
N TYR A 721 6.42 -5.98 -2.76
CA TYR A 721 6.65 -6.72 -1.53
C TYR A 721 5.70 -7.92 -1.44
N PRO A 722 6.01 -8.96 -0.65
CA PRO A 722 5.10 -10.08 -0.44
C PRO A 722 3.71 -9.57 -0.02
N ALA A 723 2.67 -10.12 -0.63
CA ALA A 723 1.31 -9.83 -0.22
C ALA A 723 1.12 -10.38 1.20
N VAL A 724 0.85 -9.47 2.14
CA VAL A 724 0.52 -9.83 3.51
C VAL A 724 -0.98 -9.62 3.68
N THR A 725 -1.71 -10.71 3.90
CA THR A 725 -3.15 -10.66 4.15
C THR A 725 -3.43 -11.09 5.58
N TYR A 726 -4.41 -10.44 6.20
CA TYR A 726 -4.85 -10.77 7.55
C TYR A 726 -6.31 -11.20 7.48
N GLU A 727 -6.61 -12.28 8.17
CA GLU A 727 -7.98 -12.72 8.42
C GLU A 727 -8.22 -12.53 9.92
N VAL A 728 -9.24 -11.75 10.27
CA VAL A 728 -9.64 -11.47 11.65
C VAL A 728 -10.93 -12.23 11.90
N ASP A 729 -10.89 -13.14 12.87
CA ASP A 729 -12.08 -13.93 13.22
C ASP A 729 -12.88 -13.22 14.33
N GLY A 730 -14.12 -12.84 14.02
CA GLY A 730 -15.06 -12.30 15.00
C GLY A 730 -16.08 -11.32 14.42
N TYR A 731 -16.94 -10.82 15.31
CA TYR A 731 -17.88 -9.72 15.05
C TYR A 731 -17.54 -8.53 15.93
N VAL A 732 -17.48 -7.34 15.33
CA VAL A 732 -17.33 -6.08 16.04
C VAL A 732 -18.41 -5.13 15.56
N ASP A 733 -19.12 -4.52 16.50
CA ASP A 733 -20.22 -3.59 16.22
C ASP A 733 -19.67 -2.22 15.76
N LEU A 734 -19.30 -2.15 14.48
CA LEU A 734 -18.78 -0.97 13.79
C LEU A 734 -19.65 -0.63 12.56
N GLU A 735 -19.43 0.51 11.92
CA GLU A 735 -20.06 0.80 10.62
C GLU A 735 -19.13 0.43 9.45
N LEU A 736 -19.73 0.23 8.27
CA LEU A 736 -18.95 0.02 7.05
C LEU A 736 -18.01 1.22 6.81
N GLY A 737 -16.76 0.90 6.48
CA GLY A 737 -15.72 1.86 6.21
C GLY A 737 -15.03 2.45 7.43
N ASP A 738 -15.48 2.14 8.66
CA ASP A 738 -14.77 2.50 9.89
C ASP A 738 -13.36 1.91 9.90
N VAL A 739 -12.38 2.70 10.35
CA VAL A 739 -10.98 2.30 10.48
C VAL A 739 -10.68 2.04 11.95
N VAL A 740 -10.14 0.88 12.28
CA VAL A 740 -9.84 0.47 13.65
C VAL A 740 -8.39 0.04 13.81
N ARG A 741 -7.92 0.09 15.06
CA ARG A 741 -6.62 -0.45 15.44
C ARG A 741 -6.80 -1.87 15.97
N ILE A 742 -6.00 -2.80 15.47
CA ILE A 742 -5.97 -4.18 15.91
C ILE A 742 -4.62 -4.47 16.56
N GLN A 743 -4.63 -5.06 17.74
CA GLN A 743 -3.44 -5.46 18.48
C GLN A 743 -3.55 -6.94 18.86
N ASP A 744 -2.59 -7.73 18.38
CA ASP A 744 -2.45 -9.13 18.74
C ASP A 744 -1.10 -9.36 19.43
N ASP A 745 -1.17 -9.50 20.75
CA ASP A 745 -0.03 -9.72 21.64
C ASP A 745 0.49 -11.18 21.57
N GLY A 746 -0.16 -12.07 20.79
CA GLY A 746 0.26 -13.45 20.57
C GLY A 746 1.33 -13.64 19.48
N TYR A 747 1.64 -12.60 18.69
CA TYR A 747 2.75 -12.60 17.73
C TYR A 747 4.04 -12.06 18.39
N GLU A 748 5.21 -12.55 17.97
CA GLU A 748 6.52 -12.07 18.42
C GLU A 748 7.31 -11.47 17.24
N PRO A 749 7.51 -10.12 17.16
CA PRO A 749 6.97 -9.09 18.05
C PRO A 749 5.44 -8.88 17.92
N PRO A 750 4.79 -8.20 18.89
CA PRO A 750 3.34 -7.95 18.88
C PRO A 750 2.88 -7.34 17.56
N LEU A 751 1.82 -7.90 17.00
CA LEU A 751 1.28 -7.48 15.71
C LEU A 751 0.30 -6.32 15.91
N ILE A 752 0.66 -5.15 15.40
CA ILE A 752 -0.20 -3.96 15.43
C ILE A 752 -0.61 -3.63 14.00
N LEU A 753 -1.92 -3.64 13.76
CA LEU A 753 -2.51 -3.33 12.47
C LEU A 753 -3.44 -2.13 12.60
N THR A 754 -3.54 -1.35 11.54
CA THR A 754 -4.77 -0.60 11.26
C THR A 754 -5.52 -1.35 10.20
N ALA A 755 -6.85 -1.42 10.31
CA ALA A 755 -7.68 -2.17 9.37
C ALA A 755 -9.03 -1.47 9.19
N ARG A 756 -9.64 -1.64 8.03
CA ARG A 756 -10.89 -0.99 7.67
C ARG A 756 -12.01 -1.99 7.51
N VAL A 757 -13.19 -1.71 8.05
CA VAL A 757 -14.37 -2.57 7.92
C VAL A 757 -14.88 -2.52 6.48
N THR A 758 -14.90 -3.65 5.77
CA THR A 758 -15.36 -3.71 4.38
C THR A 758 -16.62 -4.53 4.16
N GLU A 759 -16.91 -5.46 5.07
CA GLU A 759 -18.10 -6.29 4.99
C GLU A 759 -18.62 -6.64 6.38
N GLN A 760 -19.94 -6.73 6.50
CA GLN A 760 -20.59 -7.25 7.69
C GLN A 760 -21.67 -8.26 7.31
N GLU A 761 -21.69 -9.36 8.05
CA GLU A 761 -22.74 -10.38 8.03
C GLU A 761 -23.43 -10.31 9.41
N ILE A 762 -24.68 -9.89 9.45
CA ILE A 762 -25.44 -9.66 10.70
C ILE A 762 -26.72 -10.50 10.66
N SER A 763 -26.89 -11.38 11.63
CA SER A 763 -28.14 -12.08 11.90
C SER A 763 -28.78 -11.52 13.18
N ILE A 764 -30.04 -11.13 13.07
CA ILE A 764 -30.84 -10.62 14.18
C ILE A 764 -31.29 -11.78 15.07
N THR A 765 -31.68 -12.91 14.46
CA THR A 765 -32.13 -14.11 15.18
C THR A 765 -30.98 -14.98 15.67
N ASN A 766 -29.78 -14.89 15.07
CA ASN A 766 -28.59 -15.61 15.51
C ASN A 766 -27.35 -14.70 15.65
N PRO A 767 -27.28 -13.79 16.65
CA PRO A 767 -26.17 -12.85 16.78
C PRO A 767 -24.78 -13.48 16.94
N SER A 768 -24.70 -14.76 17.35
CA SER A 768 -23.42 -15.48 17.51
C SER A 768 -22.78 -15.87 16.17
N SER A 769 -23.55 -15.88 15.07
CA SER A 769 -23.01 -16.12 13.72
C SER A 769 -22.54 -14.85 13.02
N ASN A 770 -22.68 -13.67 13.65
CA ASN A 770 -22.29 -12.41 13.04
C ASN A 770 -20.78 -12.39 12.73
N LYS A 771 -20.40 -11.67 11.68
CA LYS A 771 -19.00 -11.51 11.27
C LYS A 771 -18.73 -10.11 10.76
N THR A 772 -17.50 -9.67 10.98
CA THR A 772 -16.97 -8.42 10.42
C THR A 772 -15.71 -8.75 9.64
N LYS A 773 -15.68 -8.44 8.34
CA LYS A 773 -14.47 -8.59 7.52
C LYS A 773 -13.79 -7.25 7.38
N PHE A 774 -12.48 -7.29 7.56
CA PHE A 774 -11.61 -6.13 7.46
C PHE A 774 -10.72 -6.26 6.22
N SER A 775 -10.31 -5.12 5.68
CA SER A 775 -9.28 -5.03 4.64
C SER A 775 -8.39 -3.80 4.88
N ASN A 776 -7.57 -3.44 3.90
CA ASN A 776 -6.65 -2.30 3.96
C ASN A 776 -5.74 -2.35 5.20
N PHE A 777 -5.30 -3.57 5.55
CA PHE A 777 -4.43 -3.78 6.69
C PHE A 777 -3.10 -3.08 6.47
N VAL A 778 -2.74 -2.17 7.35
CA VAL A 778 -1.39 -1.61 7.43
C VAL A 778 -0.74 -2.15 8.68
N GLU A 779 0.27 -3.01 8.50
CA GLU A 779 1.16 -3.40 9.59
C GLU A 779 1.92 -2.16 10.03
N LYS A 780 1.62 -1.69 11.23
CA LYS A 780 2.44 -0.68 11.85
C LYS A 780 3.64 -1.42 12.41
N GLU A 781 4.82 -0.84 12.25
CA GLU A 781 5.92 -1.24 13.12
C GLU A 781 5.39 -1.22 14.55
N SER A 782 5.94 -2.10 15.41
CA SER A 782 5.72 -1.98 16.85
C SER A 782 6.41 -0.69 17.33
N GLN A 783 5.90 0.45 16.88
CA GLN A 783 6.11 1.78 17.41
C GLN A 783 5.28 1.84 18.69
N LEU A 784 5.65 1.01 19.66
CA LEU A 784 5.53 1.41 21.04
C LEU A 784 6.55 2.55 21.27
N ALA A 785 6.40 3.71 20.60
CA ALA A 785 7.39 4.79 20.76
C ALA A 785 7.01 6.21 20.33
N SER A 786 6.10 6.47 19.39
CA SER A 786 5.89 7.85 18.89
C SER A 786 4.53 8.40 19.31
N ASP A 787 3.44 7.77 18.91
CA ASP A 787 2.09 8.28 19.17
C ASP A 787 1.62 7.92 20.57
N LEU A 788 1.90 6.69 21.05
CA LEU A 788 1.60 6.32 22.44
C LEU A 788 2.52 7.07 23.42
N ILE A 789 3.77 7.35 23.05
CA ILE A 789 4.66 8.18 23.87
C ILE A 789 4.28 9.66 23.75
N SER A 790 3.81 10.15 22.61
CA SER A 790 3.34 11.54 22.48
C SER A 790 2.00 11.75 23.17
N ASP A 791 1.07 10.80 23.11
CA ASP A 791 -0.17 10.84 23.88
C ASP A 791 0.06 10.55 25.35
N MET A 792 1.01 9.68 25.72
CA MET A 792 1.39 9.46 27.12
C MET A 792 2.22 10.62 27.68
N LEU A 793 3.08 11.27 26.89
CA LEU A 793 3.78 12.52 27.25
C LEU A 793 2.82 13.70 27.26
N ARG A 794 1.82 13.74 26.37
CA ARG A 794 0.76 14.74 26.36
C ARG A 794 -0.17 14.54 27.55
N LEU A 795 -0.56 13.32 27.89
CA LEU A 795 -1.36 13.01 29.09
C LEU A 795 -0.54 13.11 30.38
N TYR A 796 0.77 12.83 30.36
CA TYR A 796 1.71 13.08 31.45
C TYR A 796 1.92 14.58 31.66
N ASP A 797 2.19 15.36 30.60
CA ASP A 797 2.25 16.82 30.68
C ASP A 797 0.88 17.35 31.09
N GLU A 798 -0.24 16.94 30.49
CA GLU A 798 -1.60 17.39 30.85
C GLU A 798 -1.98 17.04 32.30
N SER A 799 -1.51 15.91 32.85
CA SER A 799 -1.78 15.48 34.23
C SER A 799 -0.85 16.08 35.29
N ILE A 800 0.28 16.72 34.91
CA ILE A 800 1.08 17.52 35.83
C ILE A 800 0.29 18.80 36.15
N PRO A 801 -0.16 19.00 37.41
CA PRO A 801 -0.85 20.22 37.79
C PRO A 801 0.08 21.42 37.63
N TYR A 802 -0.48 22.56 37.24
CA TYR A 802 0.27 23.80 37.23
C TYR A 802 0.66 24.17 38.68
N ASP A 803 1.88 24.67 38.88
CA ASP A 803 2.36 25.15 40.17
C ASP A 803 2.71 26.64 40.08
N ILE A 804 2.49 27.38 41.17
CA ILE A 804 2.84 28.81 41.24
C ILE A 804 4.03 28.96 42.17
N GLN A 805 5.20 29.26 41.62
CA GLN A 805 6.34 29.68 42.42
C GLN A 805 6.23 31.15 42.77
N LEU A 806 6.29 31.45 44.07
CA LEU A 806 6.24 32.82 44.58
C LEU A 806 7.65 33.30 44.94
N ALA A 807 8.07 34.39 44.31
CA ALA A 807 9.26 35.12 44.70
C ALA A 807 8.86 36.43 45.41
N THR A 808 9.62 36.83 46.43
CA THR A 808 9.45 38.12 47.11
C THR A 808 10.74 38.91 47.05
N SER A 809 10.68 40.21 46.73
CA SER A 809 11.88 41.03 46.57
C SER A 809 12.59 41.30 47.90
N ASN A 810 11.84 41.48 48.99
CA ASN A 810 12.36 41.86 50.31
C ASN A 810 11.84 40.94 51.43
N GLY A 811 11.45 39.70 51.09
CA GLY A 811 10.89 38.74 52.04
C GLY A 811 9.43 39.01 52.41
N VAL A 812 8.92 38.29 53.40
CA VAL A 812 7.51 38.34 53.85
C VAL A 812 7.31 38.94 55.25
N ALA A 813 8.40 39.22 55.97
CA ALA A 813 8.35 39.71 57.33
C ALA A 813 8.83 41.17 57.39
N PHE A 814 7.96 42.05 57.86
CA PHE A 814 8.21 43.46 58.13
C PHE A 814 8.30 43.72 59.63
N LYS A 815 8.78 44.91 59.99
CA LYS A 815 8.85 45.36 61.39
C LYS A 815 8.37 46.79 61.52
N ASN A 816 7.55 47.03 62.56
CA ASN A 816 7.09 48.36 62.98
C ASN A 816 6.45 49.18 61.85
N GLY A 817 5.70 48.56 60.94
CA GLY A 817 5.02 49.25 59.83
C GLY A 817 5.94 49.79 58.73
N VAL A 818 7.22 49.37 58.70
CA VAL A 818 8.21 49.85 57.73
C VAL A 818 8.67 48.70 56.82
N GLY A 819 8.59 48.93 55.51
CA GLY A 819 9.06 48.00 54.48
C GLY A 819 8.02 47.76 53.38
N GLU A 820 8.50 47.39 52.20
CA GLU A 820 7.67 46.91 51.10
C GLU A 820 8.36 45.75 50.40
N SER A 821 7.58 44.82 49.85
CA SER A 821 8.07 43.65 49.14
C SER A 821 7.20 43.39 47.93
N VAL A 822 7.82 43.12 46.78
CA VAL A 822 7.14 42.79 45.53
C VAL A 822 6.99 41.28 45.45
N LEU A 823 5.75 40.80 45.50
CA LEU A 823 5.37 39.42 45.25
C LEU A 823 5.25 39.17 43.75
N THR A 824 6.07 38.28 43.22
CA THR A 824 6.08 37.90 41.80
C THR A 824 5.78 36.41 41.68
N PRO A 825 4.62 36.02 41.15
CA PRO A 825 4.32 34.64 40.82
C PRO A 825 4.92 34.24 39.47
N ASN A 826 5.30 32.97 39.36
CA ASN A 826 5.67 32.33 38.12
C ASN A 826 4.89 31.02 37.99
N LEU A 827 4.10 30.87 36.93
CA LEU A 827 3.31 29.68 36.69
C LEU A 827 4.20 28.69 35.96
N GLN A 828 4.50 27.58 36.61
CA GLN A 828 5.32 26.53 36.04
C GLN A 828 4.53 25.26 35.87
N LYS A 829 4.85 24.54 34.79
CA LYS A 829 4.40 23.18 34.56
C LYS A 829 5.56 22.39 34.01
N ASN A 830 5.94 21.32 34.71
CA ASN A 830 7.11 20.51 34.38
C ASN A 830 8.42 21.31 34.26
N GLY A 831 8.61 22.33 35.11
CA GLY A 831 9.81 23.20 35.13
C GLY A 831 9.93 24.17 33.96
N LYS A 832 8.89 24.31 33.12
CA LYS A 832 8.77 25.37 32.11
C LYS A 832 7.79 26.44 32.57
N ASP A 833 8.11 27.69 32.23
CA ASP A 833 7.27 28.85 32.52
C ASP A 833 6.10 28.96 31.54
N TYR A 834 4.92 29.32 32.03
CA TYR A 834 3.70 29.52 31.25
C TYR A 834 3.12 30.92 31.53
N ASP A 835 2.65 31.57 30.47
CA ASP A 835 1.97 32.86 30.59
C ASP A 835 0.58 32.66 31.23
N ALA A 836 0.31 33.41 32.29
CA ALA A 836 -0.96 33.40 32.99
C ALA A 836 -1.35 34.80 33.48
N ILE A 837 -2.65 34.98 33.72
CA ILE A 837 -3.16 36.17 34.40
C ILE A 837 -3.26 35.85 35.89
N TYR A 838 -2.57 36.62 36.73
CA TYR A 838 -2.57 36.42 38.17
C TYR A 838 -3.55 37.34 38.89
N PHE A 839 -4.34 36.75 39.77
CA PHE A 839 -5.25 37.45 40.67
C PHE A 839 -4.72 37.34 42.09
N TYR A 840 -4.63 38.45 42.80
CA TYR A 840 -4.24 38.50 44.20
C TYR A 840 -5.46 38.78 45.06
N LYS A 841 -5.78 37.91 46.01
CA LYS A 841 -6.97 38.01 46.87
C LYS A 841 -6.60 37.93 48.35
N ASN A 842 -7.37 38.62 49.20
CA ASN A 842 -7.37 38.40 50.63
C ASN A 842 -8.77 37.92 51.04
N GLY A 843 -8.90 36.62 51.34
CA GLY A 843 -10.21 35.96 51.43
C GLY A 843 -10.97 36.05 50.11
N ASP A 844 -12.24 36.46 50.15
CA ASP A 844 -13.09 36.64 48.95
C ASP A 844 -12.86 37.98 48.23
N SER A 845 -12.02 38.87 48.78
CA SER A 845 -11.81 40.22 48.23
C SER A 845 -10.60 40.27 47.30
N LEU A 846 -10.83 40.70 46.05
CA LEU A 846 -9.78 40.95 45.06
C LEU A 846 -8.96 42.20 45.44
N ILE A 847 -7.64 42.05 45.51
CA ILE A 847 -6.69 43.12 45.76
C ILE A 847 -6.26 43.74 44.42
N GLU A 848 -5.70 42.93 43.52
CA GLU A 848 -5.16 43.39 42.24
C GLU A 848 -5.13 42.23 41.22
N ILE A 849 -5.05 42.56 39.93
CA ILE A 849 -4.79 41.63 38.83
C ILE A 849 -3.57 42.15 38.08
N GLY A 850 -2.52 41.33 37.95
CA GLY A 850 -1.29 41.77 37.29
C GLY A 850 -0.11 40.82 37.48
N PRO A 851 1.01 41.05 36.78
CA PRO A 851 2.17 40.15 36.80
C PRO A 851 2.94 40.13 38.13
N SER A 852 2.66 41.08 39.03
CA SER A 852 3.25 41.17 40.38
C SER A 852 2.35 42.00 41.30
N LEU A 853 2.46 41.83 42.61
CA LEU A 853 1.81 42.65 43.62
C LEU A 853 2.84 43.29 44.55
N THR A 854 2.74 44.59 44.80
CA THR A 854 3.56 45.26 45.84
C THR A 854 2.81 45.26 47.16
N VAL A 855 3.41 44.67 48.20
CA VAL A 855 2.85 44.60 49.55
C VAL A 855 3.65 45.50 50.47
N LYS A 856 3.00 46.49 51.10
CA LYS A 856 3.63 47.38 52.09
C LYS A 856 3.21 47.01 53.49
N ALA A 857 4.15 47.12 54.44
CA ALA A 857 3.90 46.90 55.86
C ALA A 857 2.79 47.82 56.41
N SER A 858 2.60 49.01 55.83
CA SER A 858 1.54 49.95 56.22
C SER A 858 0.11 49.50 55.85
N ASP A 859 -0.02 48.54 54.93
CA ASP A 859 -1.31 48.24 54.28
C ASP A 859 -2.11 47.15 55.03
N PHE A 860 -1.53 46.56 56.08
CA PHE A 860 -2.15 45.52 56.88
C PHE A 860 -1.65 45.52 58.33
N ASN A 861 -2.40 44.91 59.25
CA ASN A 861 -2.04 44.83 60.66
C ASN A 861 -1.69 43.39 61.05
N HIS A 862 -0.48 43.18 61.57
CA HIS A 862 0.12 41.90 61.99
C HIS A 862 0.30 40.82 60.93
N VAL A 863 -0.74 40.40 60.21
CA VAL A 863 -0.67 39.33 59.20
C VAL A 863 -1.60 39.64 58.03
N LEU A 864 -1.09 39.55 56.81
CA LEU A 864 -1.85 39.60 55.56
C LEU A 864 -1.66 38.30 54.79
N ASN A 865 -2.76 37.57 54.58
CA ASN A 865 -2.76 36.36 53.78
C ASN A 865 -3.21 36.70 52.36
N ILE A 866 -2.33 36.43 51.40
CA ILE A 866 -2.58 36.68 49.98
C ILE A 866 -2.71 35.34 49.28
N THR A 867 -3.87 35.10 48.69
CA THR A 867 -4.09 34.01 47.75
C THR A 867 -3.74 34.50 46.36
N VAL A 868 -2.83 33.80 45.68
CA VAL A 868 -2.44 34.07 44.31
C VAL A 868 -3.04 32.98 43.44
N GLU A 869 -3.93 33.36 42.53
CA GLU A 869 -4.58 32.48 41.59
C GLU A 869 -4.06 32.76 40.17
N ALA A 870 -3.74 31.71 39.43
CA ALA A 870 -3.30 31.82 38.03
C ALA A 870 -4.38 31.29 37.10
N TYR A 871 -4.72 32.09 36.08
CA TYR A 871 -5.70 31.76 35.07
C TYR A 871 -5.05 31.66 33.69
N VAL A 872 -5.36 30.57 32.98
CA VAL A 872 -4.97 30.34 31.58
C VAL A 872 -6.26 30.07 30.80
N ASN A 873 -6.48 30.79 29.70
CA ASN A 873 -7.71 30.71 28.90
C ASN A 873 -9.01 30.85 29.73
N GLU A 874 -9.03 31.79 30.68
CA GLU A 874 -10.18 32.08 31.57
C GLU A 874 -10.54 30.97 32.58
N GLU A 875 -9.74 29.90 32.67
CA GLU A 875 -9.92 28.81 33.65
C GLU A 875 -8.87 28.91 34.77
N LEU A 876 -9.28 28.67 36.01
CA LEU A 876 -8.38 28.66 37.17
C LEU A 876 -7.51 27.40 37.11
N VAL A 877 -6.21 27.56 36.89
CA VAL A 877 -5.29 26.43 36.70
C VAL A 877 -4.41 26.12 37.91
N ALA A 878 -4.18 27.09 38.79
CA ALA A 878 -3.43 26.91 40.04
C ALA A 878 -3.78 28.02 41.05
N SER A 879 -3.67 27.70 42.35
CA SER A 879 -3.84 28.67 43.44
C SER A 879 -2.87 28.35 44.58
N THR A 880 -2.24 29.38 45.15
CA THR A 880 -1.31 29.26 46.28
C THR A 880 -1.51 30.41 47.26
N GLN A 881 -0.98 30.29 48.47
CA GLN A 881 -1.08 31.31 49.51
C GLN A 881 0.28 31.70 50.06
N ILE A 882 0.44 32.99 50.35
CA ILE A 882 1.58 33.52 51.07
C ILE A 882 1.12 34.49 52.14
N SER A 883 1.75 34.41 53.31
CA SER A 883 1.44 35.28 54.44
C SER A 883 2.57 36.29 54.61
N PHE A 884 2.21 37.57 54.60
CA PHE A 884 3.09 38.64 55.05
C PHE A 884 2.82 38.93 56.52
N THR A 885 3.87 39.12 57.32
CA THR A 885 3.76 39.43 58.75
C THR A 885 4.43 40.75 59.05
N ASP A 886 3.84 41.56 59.92
CA ASP A 886 4.49 42.73 60.51
C ASP A 886 4.50 42.58 62.03
N THR A 887 5.70 42.49 62.60
CA THR A 887 5.91 42.29 64.03
C THR A 887 6.39 43.57 64.71
N GLU A 888 5.69 43.97 65.76
CA GLU A 888 6.11 45.06 66.64
C GLU A 888 7.12 44.53 67.65
N ASP A 889 8.31 45.11 67.69
CA ASP A 889 9.33 44.76 68.66
C ASP A 889 8.95 45.40 70.02
N GLY A 890 8.56 44.59 71.00
CA GLY A 890 8.43 45.03 72.40
C GLY A 890 9.75 45.60 72.94
N GLU A 891 9.67 46.45 73.97
CA GLU A 891 10.84 47.14 74.52
C GLU A 891 12.02 46.20 74.87
N LYS A 892 13.21 46.75 74.60
CA LYS A 892 14.56 46.19 74.60
C LYS A 892 14.93 45.38 75.85
N GLY A 893 15.46 44.17 75.66
CA GLY A 893 16.15 43.38 76.69
C GLY A 893 17.66 43.67 76.79
N ASP A 894 18.22 43.44 77.99
CA ASP A 894 19.39 44.09 78.60
C ASP A 894 20.82 43.73 78.13
N ASP A 895 21.07 43.02 77.01
CA ASP A 895 22.44 42.55 76.70
C ASP A 895 23.10 43.06 75.40
N GLY A 896 22.41 43.86 74.58
CA GLY A 896 23.02 44.73 73.56
C GLY A 896 23.90 44.05 72.49
N LYS A 897 23.81 42.73 72.30
CA LYS A 897 24.57 41.99 71.27
C LYS A 897 23.68 41.63 70.09
N SER A 898 24.16 41.91 68.88
CA SER A 898 23.49 41.53 67.63
C SER A 898 24.19 40.31 67.01
N SER A 899 23.42 39.49 66.28
CA SER A 899 23.98 38.41 65.48
C SER A 899 24.34 38.94 64.08
N TRP A 900 25.55 38.66 63.63
CA TRP A 900 26.13 39.12 62.40
C TRP A 900 26.47 37.94 61.48
N THR A 901 26.29 38.13 60.19
CA THR A 901 26.47 37.08 59.17
C THR A 901 27.58 37.45 58.19
N ALA A 902 28.33 36.46 57.73
CA ALA A 902 29.33 36.58 56.67
C ALA A 902 29.27 35.37 55.72
N TRP A 903 29.93 35.44 54.56
CA TRP A 903 29.95 34.40 53.53
C TRP A 903 31.37 34.13 53.02
N ALA A 904 31.66 32.88 52.62
CA ALA A 904 32.97 32.46 52.13
C ALA A 904 32.87 31.25 51.19
N ASN A 905 33.97 30.86 50.53
CA ASN A 905 34.07 29.66 49.67
C ASN A 905 34.95 28.54 50.24
N SER A 906 35.43 28.70 51.48
CA SER A 906 36.15 27.65 52.20
C SER A 906 35.56 27.42 53.59
N GLU A 907 35.74 26.19 54.10
CA GLU A 907 35.24 25.72 55.40
C GLU A 907 35.81 26.51 56.59
N ASP A 908 37.00 27.06 56.43
CA ASP A 908 37.66 27.93 57.41
C ASP A 908 37.32 29.42 57.24
N GLY A 909 36.46 29.77 56.28
CA GLY A 909 36.04 31.15 56.02
C GLY A 909 37.05 32.03 55.28
N LYS A 910 38.25 31.51 54.98
CA LYS A 910 39.39 32.29 54.49
C LYS A 910 39.26 32.70 53.03
N VAL A 911 38.80 31.78 52.19
CA VAL A 911 38.65 32.00 50.75
C VAL A 911 37.39 32.81 50.56
N ASP A 912 37.52 33.96 49.90
CA ASP A 912 36.37 34.74 49.46
C ASP A 912 35.47 35.31 50.59
N PHE A 913 36.05 35.55 51.76
CA PHE A 913 35.35 36.16 52.90
C PHE A 913 34.66 37.46 52.52
N SER A 914 33.37 37.57 52.85
CA SER A 914 32.59 38.77 52.65
C SER A 914 31.54 38.92 53.74
N ILE A 915 31.40 40.14 54.27
CA ILE A 915 30.35 40.50 55.22
C ILE A 915 29.14 41.16 54.54
N THR A 916 29.19 41.35 53.21
CA THR A 916 28.14 42.03 52.44
C THR A 916 27.68 41.30 51.17
N GLU A 917 28.48 40.37 50.63
CA GLU A 917 28.22 39.70 49.35
C GLU A 917 27.99 38.19 49.54
N SER A 918 26.79 37.74 49.22
CA SER A 918 26.33 36.35 49.39
C SER A 918 26.32 35.55 48.09
N LYS A 919 26.41 36.18 46.91
CA LYS A 919 26.37 35.47 45.62
C LYS A 919 27.60 34.61 45.40
N ASN A 920 27.38 33.38 44.92
CA ASN A 920 28.43 32.39 44.60
C ASN A 920 29.33 32.04 45.80
N ARG A 921 28.78 32.06 47.01
CA ARG A 921 29.46 31.66 48.24
C ARG A 921 28.95 30.31 48.72
N ARG A 922 29.85 29.46 49.22
CA ARG A 922 29.56 28.08 49.65
C ARG A 922 29.32 27.95 51.15
N PHE A 923 29.88 28.83 51.97
CA PHE A 923 29.79 28.76 53.44
C PHE A 923 29.18 30.03 54.02
N ILE A 924 28.34 29.90 55.05
CA ILE A 924 27.79 31.00 55.83
C ILE A 924 28.39 30.99 57.24
N GLY A 925 28.89 32.15 57.64
CA GLY A 925 29.51 32.41 58.94
C GLY A 925 28.54 33.15 59.85
N THR A 926 28.44 32.74 61.12
CA THR A 926 27.69 33.49 62.15
C THR A 926 28.59 33.94 63.29
N TYR A 927 28.45 35.20 63.72
CA TYR A 927 29.19 35.81 64.83
C TYR A 927 28.23 36.64 65.69
N THR A 928 28.27 36.50 67.02
CA THR A 928 27.42 37.30 67.92
C THR A 928 28.28 38.31 68.66
N GLY A 929 28.05 39.60 68.44
CA GLY A 929 28.86 40.68 68.97
C GLY A 929 28.15 42.03 68.94
N ILE A 930 28.75 43.04 69.57
CA ILE A 930 28.19 44.40 69.59
C ILE A 930 28.30 45.06 68.21
N GLU A 931 29.38 44.78 67.47
CA GLU A 931 29.64 45.26 66.10
C GLU A 931 30.02 44.09 65.18
N GLN A 932 29.80 44.22 63.86
CA GLN A 932 30.12 43.18 62.88
C GLN A 932 31.64 42.99 62.75
N SER A 933 32.15 41.78 62.99
CA SER A 933 33.59 41.51 62.83
C SER A 933 33.99 41.47 61.36
N THR A 934 35.16 42.01 61.02
CA THR A 934 35.78 41.89 59.69
C THR A 934 36.81 40.75 59.63
N ASN A 935 36.99 40.01 60.71
CA ASN A 935 37.92 38.89 60.79
C ASN A 935 37.16 37.56 60.59
N TYR A 936 37.50 36.83 59.53
CA TYR A 936 36.83 35.58 59.18
C TYR A 936 36.92 34.51 60.27
N LEU A 937 37.94 34.56 61.14
CA LEU A 937 38.12 33.60 62.24
C LEU A 937 37.11 33.78 63.38
N ASP A 938 36.45 34.94 63.47
CA ASP A 938 35.46 35.21 64.52
C ASP A 938 34.10 34.57 64.19
N TYR A 939 33.88 34.21 62.92
CA TYR A 939 32.66 33.59 62.43
C TYR A 939 32.73 32.07 62.54
N LYS A 940 31.63 31.46 62.97
CA LYS A 940 31.42 30.01 62.86
C LYS A 940 30.83 29.68 61.49
N TRP A 941 31.64 29.02 60.67
CA TRP A 941 31.31 28.69 59.27
C TRP A 941 30.53 27.40 59.16
N THR A 942 29.50 27.42 58.32
CA THR A 942 28.62 26.29 58.01
C THR A 942 28.53 26.17 56.49
N ASP A 943 28.78 24.99 55.94
CA ASP A 943 28.61 24.73 54.50
C ASP A 943 27.14 24.89 54.13
N MET A 944 26.81 25.84 53.24
CA MET A 944 25.47 26.04 52.69
C MET A 944 25.13 24.98 51.62
N VAL A 945 26.12 24.22 51.15
CA VAL A 945 26.00 23.21 50.08
C VAL A 945 26.42 21.81 50.59
N GLY A 946 26.61 21.65 51.90
CA GLY A 946 26.87 20.37 52.55
C GLY A 946 25.66 19.44 52.46
N THR A 947 25.87 18.26 51.89
CA THR A 947 24.89 17.20 51.57
C THR A 947 24.03 16.78 52.76
N VAL A 948 22.92 17.47 53.01
CA VAL A 948 21.81 16.90 53.79
C VAL A 948 21.02 15.99 52.85
N VAL A 949 21.30 14.70 52.90
CA VAL A 949 20.46 13.70 52.25
C VAL A 949 19.49 13.22 53.34
N VAL A 950 18.29 13.80 53.37
CA VAL A 950 17.20 13.33 54.23
C VAL A 950 16.59 12.12 53.55
N GLY A 951 16.82 10.93 54.12
CA GLY A 951 16.07 9.77 53.72
C GLY A 951 14.71 9.77 54.41
N THR A 952 13.63 9.61 53.65
CA THR A 952 12.25 9.56 54.17
C THR A 952 11.63 8.17 54.08
N ASN A 953 12.17 7.30 53.23
CA ASN A 953 11.67 5.94 53.07
C ASN A 953 12.30 4.99 54.09
N ASN A 954 11.47 4.35 54.92
CA ASN A 954 11.89 3.36 55.88
C ASN A 954 12.19 2.03 55.18
N LEU A 955 13.44 1.58 55.27
CA LEU A 955 13.92 0.34 54.65
C LEU A 955 13.70 -0.91 55.52
N ILE A 956 12.97 -0.80 56.63
CA ILE A 956 12.69 -1.90 57.53
C ILE A 956 11.19 -2.21 57.53
N ASP A 957 10.85 -3.39 57.02
CA ASP A 957 9.48 -3.89 56.98
C ASP A 957 9.02 -4.44 58.33
N GLY A 958 7.73 -4.31 58.58
CA GLY A 958 7.01 -4.72 59.77
C GLY A 958 7.15 -3.77 60.96
N THR A 959 7.73 -2.59 60.81
CA THR A 959 8.15 -1.76 61.96
C THR A 959 7.02 -1.06 62.72
N LYS A 960 5.81 -1.00 62.13
CA LYS A 960 4.62 -0.44 62.80
C LYS A 960 4.25 -1.22 64.05
N SER A 961 4.23 -2.54 63.96
CA SER A 961 3.78 -3.43 65.03
C SER A 961 4.69 -4.64 65.26
N PHE A 962 5.87 -4.65 64.62
CA PHE A 962 6.83 -5.76 64.58
C PHE A 962 6.22 -7.04 64.00
N VAL A 963 5.64 -6.92 62.80
CA VAL A 963 5.02 -8.02 62.05
C VAL A 963 6.00 -8.62 61.04
N GLY A 964 5.85 -9.91 60.71
CA GLY A 964 6.77 -10.66 59.85
C GLY A 964 7.53 -11.75 60.61
N THR A 965 7.90 -12.83 59.92
CA THR A 965 8.52 -14.03 60.53
C THR A 965 10.03 -13.92 60.74
N ASP A 966 10.63 -12.81 60.30
CA ASP A 966 12.07 -12.54 60.31
C ASP A 966 12.52 -11.60 61.44
N TRP A 967 11.60 -11.24 62.33
CA TRP A 967 11.92 -10.57 63.58
C TRP A 967 12.35 -11.56 64.66
N PHE A 968 13.46 -11.26 65.33
CA PHE A 968 14.08 -12.09 66.36
C PHE A 968 13.89 -11.50 67.75
N THR A 969 13.15 -12.22 68.62
CA THR A 969 13.03 -11.90 70.05
C THR A 969 13.63 -13.00 70.91
N SER A 970 14.44 -12.63 71.90
CA SER A 970 14.95 -13.52 72.95
C SER A 970 14.47 -13.11 74.35
N ALA A 971 13.45 -12.24 74.38
CA ALA A 971 12.82 -11.67 75.56
C ALA A 971 11.29 -11.80 75.48
N THR A 972 10.63 -11.72 76.63
CA THR A 972 9.18 -11.52 76.68
C THR A 972 8.89 -10.03 76.62
N LEU A 973 8.18 -9.61 75.57
CA LEU A 973 7.85 -8.22 75.29
C LEU A 973 6.32 -8.05 75.21
N GLU A 974 5.80 -6.94 75.72
CA GLU A 974 4.40 -6.55 75.64
C GLU A 974 4.20 -5.32 74.75
N ASP A 975 3.04 -5.23 74.12
CA ASP A 975 2.69 -4.12 73.24
C ASP A 975 2.24 -2.90 74.05
N GLU A 976 2.89 -1.77 73.79
CA GLU A 976 2.56 -0.48 74.36
C GLU A 976 2.26 0.49 73.23
N ASN A 977 0.97 0.79 73.03
CA ASN A 977 0.49 1.72 72.01
C ASN A 977 0.30 3.12 72.61
N LEU A 978 0.88 4.14 71.98
CA LEU A 978 0.73 5.54 72.39
C LEU A 978 -0.07 6.28 71.32
N SER A 979 -1.16 6.95 71.71
CA SER A 979 -2.11 7.59 70.78
C SER A 979 -1.49 8.62 69.83
N ASN A 980 -0.38 9.25 70.25
CA ASN A 980 0.28 10.30 69.50
C ASN A 980 1.37 9.77 68.55
N TYR A 981 1.58 8.44 68.50
CA TYR A 981 2.59 7.82 67.66
C TYR A 981 1.96 6.72 66.80
N PRO A 982 2.29 6.67 65.50
CA PRO A 982 1.65 5.75 64.56
C PRO A 982 2.18 4.30 64.60
N PHE A 983 2.98 3.95 65.62
CA PHE A 983 3.61 2.64 65.79
C PHE A 983 3.52 2.14 67.24
N THR A 984 3.64 0.83 67.43
CA THR A 984 3.66 0.14 68.71
C THR A 984 5.08 0.11 69.29
N LEU A 985 5.22 0.45 70.57
CA LEU A 985 6.43 0.18 71.33
C LEU A 985 6.37 -1.24 71.89
N LYS A 986 7.51 -1.95 71.92
CA LYS A 986 7.64 -3.23 72.62
C LYS A 986 8.29 -2.98 73.98
N LYS A 987 7.54 -3.19 75.05
CA LYS A 987 7.99 -3.06 76.44
C LYS A 987 8.53 -4.39 76.96
N TRP A 988 9.74 -4.41 77.47
CA TRP A 988 10.30 -5.59 78.11
C TRP A 988 9.59 -5.93 79.42
N THR A 989 9.23 -7.21 79.63
CA THR A 989 8.60 -7.68 80.89
C THR A 989 9.34 -8.80 81.59
N SER A 990 9.95 -9.74 80.85
CA SER A 990 10.74 -10.83 81.44
C SER A 990 11.73 -11.46 80.45
N GLY A 991 12.67 -12.27 80.92
CA GLY A 991 13.71 -12.91 80.09
C GLY A 991 14.97 -12.05 79.91
N GLN A 992 15.68 -12.21 78.79
CA GLN A 992 16.84 -11.38 78.48
C GLN A 992 16.40 -9.92 78.27
N LYS A 993 17.08 -8.93 78.85
CA LYS A 993 16.71 -7.50 78.74
C LYS A 993 17.16 -6.89 77.41
N VAL A 994 16.58 -7.36 76.31
CA VAL A 994 16.91 -6.96 74.93
C VAL A 994 15.66 -6.64 74.12
N SER A 995 15.79 -5.78 73.11
CA SER A 995 14.70 -5.40 72.21
C SER A 995 14.43 -6.47 71.16
N HIS A 996 13.28 -6.34 70.49
CA HIS A 996 13.05 -7.02 69.22
C HIS A 996 14.08 -6.53 68.19
N THR A 997 14.58 -7.42 67.34
CA THR A 997 15.61 -7.09 66.33
C THR A 997 15.33 -7.79 64.99
N LYS A 998 15.92 -7.29 63.90
CA LYS A 998 15.81 -7.87 62.56
C LYS A 998 17.10 -7.63 61.80
N ASP A 999 17.44 -8.55 60.91
CA ASP A 999 18.58 -8.38 60.01
C ASP A 999 18.22 -7.48 58.84
N ILE A 1000 19.06 -6.50 58.58
CA ILE A 1000 18.85 -5.51 57.53
C ILE A 1000 20.06 -5.53 56.61
N MET A 1001 19.82 -5.63 55.32
CA MET A 1001 20.88 -5.62 54.31
C MET A 1001 21.34 -4.18 54.04
N VAL A 1002 22.66 -3.94 54.07
CA VAL A 1002 23.27 -2.64 53.78
C VAL A 1002 24.42 -2.75 52.80
N GLU A 1003 24.65 -1.69 52.03
CA GLU A 1003 25.63 -1.65 50.93
C GLU A 1003 26.90 -0.88 51.33
N GLN A 1004 28.04 -1.32 50.78
CA GLN A 1004 29.33 -0.66 50.98
C GLN A 1004 29.31 0.80 50.50
N GLY A 1005 29.83 1.71 51.31
CA GLY A 1005 30.01 3.12 50.96
C GLY A 1005 28.73 3.96 50.97
N VAL A 1006 27.57 3.35 51.25
CA VAL A 1006 26.30 4.07 51.37
C VAL A 1006 26.11 4.54 52.81
N THR A 1007 25.89 5.83 53.02
CA THR A 1007 25.57 6.36 54.36
C THR A 1007 24.11 6.06 54.70
N TYR A 1008 23.88 5.49 55.89
CA TYR A 1008 22.56 5.24 56.43
C TYR A 1008 22.37 5.93 57.77
N THR A 1009 21.13 6.28 58.09
CA THR A 1009 20.73 6.75 59.41
C THR A 1009 19.65 5.84 59.98
N PHE A 1010 19.94 5.20 61.12
CA PHE A 1010 18.97 4.41 61.89
C PHE A 1010 18.36 5.29 62.98
N SER A 1011 17.06 5.18 63.18
CA SER A 1011 16.36 5.82 64.29
C SER A 1011 15.32 4.92 64.94
N ALA A 1012 15.08 5.15 66.24
CA ALA A 1012 14.06 4.46 67.01
C ALA A 1012 13.61 5.31 68.20
N TYR A 1013 12.39 5.05 68.68
CA TYR A 1013 11.86 5.68 69.89
C TYR A 1013 12.04 4.76 71.09
N ILE A 1014 12.58 5.31 72.16
CA ILE A 1014 12.95 4.58 73.38
C ILE A 1014 12.50 5.29 74.65
N LYS A 1015 12.18 4.51 75.69
CA LYS A 1015 11.96 5.00 77.05
C LYS A 1015 12.25 3.91 78.08
N ARG A 1016 12.36 4.30 79.34
CA ARG A 1016 12.51 3.41 80.48
C ARG A 1016 11.52 3.73 81.58
N GLU A 1017 11.11 2.72 82.32
CA GLU A 1017 10.26 2.91 83.49
C GLU A 1017 11.00 3.63 84.64
N GLN A 1018 12.27 3.27 84.84
CA GLN A 1018 13.16 3.92 85.80
C GLN A 1018 14.34 4.55 85.06
N ALA A 1019 14.68 5.79 85.44
CA ALA A 1019 15.75 6.53 84.78
C ALA A 1019 17.10 5.79 84.88
N GLY A 1020 17.77 5.60 83.75
CA GLY A 1020 19.06 4.91 83.68
C GLY A 1020 19.65 4.85 82.27
N ASN A 1021 20.65 4.00 82.05
CA ASN A 1021 21.32 3.87 80.75
C ASN A 1021 20.67 2.78 79.88
N LEU A 1022 20.56 3.01 78.57
CA LEU A 1022 20.20 1.98 77.60
C LEU A 1022 21.36 1.79 76.61
N TYR A 1023 21.61 0.56 76.20
CA TYR A 1023 22.74 0.23 75.34
C TYR A 1023 22.23 -0.11 73.96
N PHE A 1024 22.66 0.65 72.95
CA PHE A 1024 22.38 0.33 71.55
C PHE A 1024 23.56 -0.40 70.93
N TYR A 1025 23.28 -1.52 70.29
CA TYR A 1025 24.26 -2.34 69.60
C TYR A 1025 23.90 -2.49 68.12
N LEU A 1026 24.88 -2.30 67.25
CA LEU A 1026 24.76 -2.58 65.82
C LEU A 1026 25.60 -3.82 65.48
N TYR A 1027 25.00 -5.01 65.49
CA TYR A 1027 25.70 -6.27 65.20
C TYR A 1027 25.89 -6.49 63.70
N ASP A 1028 26.96 -7.18 63.31
CA ASP A 1028 27.12 -7.80 61.99
C ASP A 1028 27.56 -9.27 62.16
N GLU A 1029 27.24 -10.14 61.19
CA GLU A 1029 27.43 -11.60 61.27
C GLU A 1029 28.74 -12.11 60.64
N THR A 1030 29.69 -11.23 60.28
CA THR A 1030 30.91 -11.62 59.54
C THR A 1030 32.20 -11.33 60.29
N ASP A 1031 33.20 -12.20 60.18
CA ASP A 1031 34.56 -11.93 60.67
C ASP A 1031 35.15 -10.73 59.89
N GLY A 1032 35.41 -9.64 60.61
CA GLY A 1032 35.91 -8.36 60.08
C GLY A 1032 34.78 -7.34 59.90
N PHE A 1033 34.55 -6.55 60.95
CA PHE A 1033 33.52 -5.52 61.14
C PHE A 1033 33.12 -4.74 59.88
N ILE A 1034 31.81 -4.60 59.64
CA ILE A 1034 31.31 -3.95 58.42
C ILE A 1034 31.07 -2.44 58.61
N THR A 1035 31.05 -1.92 59.84
CA THR A 1035 30.73 -0.51 60.16
C THR A 1035 31.87 0.18 60.93
N SER A 1036 33.13 -0.09 60.58
CA SER A 1036 34.35 0.29 61.33
C SER A 1036 34.44 1.73 61.83
N ASP A 1037 33.71 2.66 61.21
CA ASP A 1037 33.76 4.10 61.48
C ASP A 1037 32.67 4.57 62.47
N THR A 1038 31.87 3.66 63.04
CA THR A 1038 30.80 3.97 64.00
C THR A 1038 30.90 3.08 65.23
N GLN A 1039 30.68 3.65 66.41
CA GLN A 1039 30.78 2.91 67.67
C GLN A 1039 29.68 1.84 67.74
N ARG A 1040 30.08 0.56 67.69
CA ARG A 1040 29.19 -0.61 67.71
C ARG A 1040 28.24 -0.61 68.91
N GLU A 1041 28.71 -0.11 70.04
CA GLU A 1041 27.96 0.05 71.28
C GLU A 1041 27.85 1.54 71.61
N THR A 1042 26.63 2.04 71.63
CA THR A 1042 26.34 3.41 72.04
C THR A 1042 25.59 3.37 73.36
N ILE A 1043 26.18 3.98 74.39
CA ILE A 1043 25.52 4.13 75.70
C ILE A 1043 24.62 5.35 75.65
N ILE A 1044 23.31 5.13 75.71
CA ILE A 1044 22.29 6.16 75.77
C ILE A 1044 22.01 6.46 77.24
N LYS A 1045 22.54 7.59 77.73
CA LYS A 1045 22.43 7.96 79.14
C LYS A 1045 21.11 8.62 79.48
N ASN A 1046 20.69 8.51 80.74
CA ASN A 1046 19.54 9.23 81.30
C ASN A 1046 18.22 9.00 80.55
N VAL A 1047 17.98 7.79 80.06
CA VAL A 1047 16.69 7.41 79.49
C VAL A 1047 15.72 7.20 80.65
N ASP A 1048 14.66 7.99 80.70
CA ASP A 1048 13.61 7.95 81.72
C ASP A 1048 12.25 7.60 81.07
N SER A 1049 11.16 7.88 81.77
CA SER A 1049 9.81 7.57 81.32
C SER A 1049 9.32 8.43 80.16
N SER A 1050 10.03 9.50 79.79
CA SER A 1050 9.74 10.28 78.59
C SER A 1050 10.18 9.52 77.34
N LEU A 1051 9.32 9.51 76.33
CA LEU A 1051 9.67 8.94 75.03
C LEU A 1051 10.68 9.84 74.34
N ARG A 1052 11.82 9.28 73.96
CA ARG A 1052 12.90 10.00 73.29
C ARG A 1052 13.28 9.29 72.00
N ARG A 1053 13.66 10.08 70.99
CA ARG A 1053 14.15 9.56 69.73
C ARG A 1053 15.66 9.36 69.78
N PHE A 1054 16.10 8.16 69.44
CA PHE A 1054 17.50 7.82 69.24
C PHE A 1054 17.82 7.81 67.75
N GLU A 1055 18.99 8.33 67.36
CA GLU A 1055 19.47 8.35 65.98
C GLU A 1055 20.96 8.03 65.93
N ILE A 1056 21.37 7.26 64.92
CA ILE A 1056 22.78 6.98 64.64
C ILE A 1056 23.01 6.88 63.14
N THR A 1057 24.06 7.54 62.66
CA THR A 1057 24.46 7.53 61.26
C THR A 1057 25.74 6.71 61.10
N PHE A 1058 25.79 5.84 60.11
CA PHE A 1058 26.94 4.97 59.82
C PHE A 1058 27.08 4.76 58.32
N THR A 1059 28.29 4.42 57.88
CA THR A 1059 28.59 4.04 56.50
C THR A 1059 29.27 2.68 56.50
N PRO A 1060 28.69 1.63 55.88
CA PRO A 1060 29.33 0.32 55.85
C PRO A 1060 30.60 0.31 55.01
N ALA A 1061 31.69 -0.21 55.56
CA ALA A 1061 32.96 -0.45 54.89
C ALA A 1061 32.90 -1.65 53.91
N LYS A 1062 31.89 -2.53 54.04
CA LYS A 1062 31.57 -3.61 53.08
C LYS A 1062 30.07 -3.91 53.09
N THR A 1063 29.54 -4.42 51.97
CA THR A 1063 28.15 -4.86 51.85
C THR A 1063 27.90 -6.07 52.75
N GLY A 1064 26.84 -6.04 53.56
CA GLY A 1064 26.56 -7.09 54.54
C GLY A 1064 25.25 -6.87 55.30
N LYS A 1065 24.90 -7.80 56.20
CA LYS A 1065 23.75 -7.67 57.09
C LYS A 1065 24.15 -7.02 58.41
N ILE A 1066 23.33 -6.09 58.87
CA ILE A 1066 23.41 -5.48 60.21
C ILE A 1066 22.17 -5.82 61.04
N ARG A 1067 22.31 -5.80 62.36
CA ARG A 1067 21.20 -6.03 63.31
C ARG A 1067 21.22 -4.99 64.43
N PRO A 1068 20.35 -3.97 64.37
CA PRO A 1068 20.16 -3.00 65.45
C PRO A 1068 19.49 -3.64 66.68
N ARG A 1069 20.04 -3.43 67.88
CA ARG A 1069 19.52 -3.98 69.14
C ARG A 1069 19.65 -3.00 70.29
N PHE A 1070 18.58 -2.80 71.05
CA PHE A 1070 18.67 -2.15 72.37
C PHE A 1070 18.75 -3.19 73.48
N ALA A 1071 19.52 -2.91 74.52
CA ALA A 1071 19.66 -3.77 75.68
C ALA A 1071 19.84 -2.95 76.97
N MET A 1072 19.50 -3.59 78.09
CA MET A 1072 19.67 -3.05 79.43
C MET A 1072 20.43 -4.07 80.28
N VAL A 1073 21.31 -3.60 81.16
CA VAL A 1073 22.13 -4.49 82.00
C VAL A 1073 21.22 -5.32 82.91
N SER A 1074 21.53 -6.60 83.08
CA SER A 1074 20.69 -7.54 83.84
C SER A 1074 20.39 -7.07 85.27
N SER A 1075 21.35 -6.40 85.92
CA SER A 1075 21.27 -5.89 87.29
C SER A 1075 20.42 -4.61 87.46
N GLU A 1076 20.12 -3.87 86.40
CA GLU A 1076 19.35 -2.62 86.50
C GLU A 1076 17.85 -2.88 86.65
N GLN A 1077 17.15 -2.11 87.50
CA GLN A 1077 15.71 -2.30 87.74
C GLN A 1077 14.83 -1.58 86.72
N GLY A 1078 13.56 -2.02 86.65
CA GLY A 1078 12.55 -1.49 85.73
C GLY A 1078 12.54 -2.17 84.35
N SER A 1079 11.61 -1.71 83.52
CA SER A 1079 11.46 -2.10 82.11
C SER A 1079 11.96 -1.01 81.15
N PHE A 1080 12.20 -1.37 79.89
CA PHE A 1080 12.41 -0.42 78.81
C PHE A 1080 11.48 -0.74 77.64
N SER A 1081 11.11 0.29 76.86
CA SER A 1081 10.28 0.16 75.66
C SER A 1081 11.05 0.68 74.46
N SER A 1082 10.95 0.00 73.33
CA SER A 1082 11.52 0.46 72.05
C SER A 1082 10.57 0.19 70.89
N GLY A 1083 10.48 1.10 69.92
CA GLY A 1083 9.62 0.97 68.74
C GLY A 1083 9.85 2.07 67.71
N GLY A 1084 9.10 2.03 66.60
CA GLY A 1084 9.27 3.00 65.52
C GLY A 1084 10.65 2.91 64.88
N PHE A 1085 11.10 1.69 64.59
CA PHE A 1085 12.41 1.47 63.97
C PHE A 1085 12.36 1.98 62.54
N MET A 1086 13.37 2.76 62.16
CA MET A 1086 13.47 3.31 60.82
C MET A 1086 14.93 3.35 60.38
N LEU A 1087 15.21 2.77 59.20
CA LEU A 1087 16.51 2.91 58.54
C LEU A 1087 16.30 3.62 57.20
N VAL A 1088 17.07 4.67 56.96
CA VAL A 1088 17.00 5.42 55.70
C VAL A 1088 18.39 5.58 55.10
N ARG A 1089 18.45 5.70 53.76
CA ARG A 1089 19.68 6.15 53.06
C ARG A 1089 19.82 7.65 53.25
N GLY A 1090 20.99 8.09 53.69
CA GLY A 1090 21.28 9.48 53.97
C GLY A 1090 21.78 9.71 55.39
N ASN A 1091 22.22 10.94 55.66
CA ASN A 1091 22.83 11.35 56.92
C ASN A 1091 21.86 12.05 57.87
N LYS A 1092 20.57 12.17 57.48
CA LYS A 1092 19.46 12.62 58.32
C LYS A 1092 18.19 11.82 58.02
N THR A 1093 17.29 11.76 59.00
CA THR A 1093 16.00 11.06 58.91
C THR A 1093 14.86 11.98 59.38
N GLY A 1094 13.68 11.86 58.77
CA GLY A 1094 12.44 12.56 59.17
C GLY A 1094 11.67 11.77 60.23
N ASP A 1095 10.46 12.15 60.60
CA ASP A 1095 9.64 11.35 61.54
C ASP A 1095 9.41 9.93 61.04
N TRP A 1096 9.09 9.00 61.97
CA TRP A 1096 8.90 7.60 61.60
C TRP A 1096 7.81 7.45 60.54
N GLN A 1097 8.07 6.62 59.54
CA GLN A 1097 7.11 6.19 58.54
C GLN A 1097 7.16 4.67 58.38
N GLU A 1098 6.04 4.09 57.95
CA GLU A 1098 6.00 2.70 57.48
C GLU A 1098 6.90 2.51 56.26
N SER A 1099 7.43 1.29 56.08
CA SER A 1099 8.06 0.93 54.80
C SER A 1099 7.00 0.84 53.70
N GLU A 1100 7.42 1.02 52.45
CA GLU A 1100 6.50 0.92 51.31
C GLU A 1100 5.86 -0.48 51.20
N ALA A 1101 6.56 -1.54 51.60
CA ALA A 1101 6.00 -2.89 51.62
C ALA A 1101 4.88 -3.05 52.67
N ASP A 1102 5.02 -2.44 53.85
CA ASP A 1102 3.98 -2.46 54.89
C ASP A 1102 2.75 -1.64 54.47
N LYS A 1103 2.99 -0.48 53.82
CA LYS A 1103 1.91 0.37 53.30
C LYS A 1103 1.07 -0.38 52.26
N ALA A 1104 1.72 -1.12 51.36
CA ALA A 1104 1.04 -1.94 50.36
C ALA A 1104 0.22 -3.09 50.98
N SER A 1105 0.77 -3.80 51.97
CA SER A 1105 0.06 -4.90 52.63
C SER A 1105 -1.14 -4.44 53.48
N ASN A 1106 -1.08 -3.23 54.04
CA ASN A 1106 -2.17 -2.65 54.83
C ASN A 1106 -3.40 -2.24 53.98
N LEU A 1107 -3.24 -2.05 52.67
CA LEU A 1107 -4.34 -1.72 51.76
C LEU A 1107 -5.25 -2.93 51.45
N ASP A 1108 -4.70 -4.15 51.40
CA ASP A 1108 -5.45 -5.36 50.99
C ASP A 1108 -6.43 -5.92 52.05
N SER A 1109 -6.35 -5.47 53.31
CA SER A 1109 -6.97 -6.19 54.44
C SER A 1109 -8.27 -5.59 55.01
N LYS A 1110 -8.87 -4.54 54.40
CA LYS A 1110 -10.01 -3.80 55.00
C LYS A 1110 -11.31 -3.74 54.20
N ALA A 1111 -11.49 -4.52 53.15
CA ALA A 1111 -12.68 -4.45 52.30
C ALA A 1111 -13.70 -5.58 52.57
N ASP A 1112 -14.20 -5.71 53.80
CA ASP A 1112 -15.37 -6.59 54.10
C ASP A 1112 -16.27 -5.96 55.19
N GLY A 1113 -17.52 -5.60 54.83
CA GLY A 1113 -18.58 -5.31 55.82
C GLY A 1113 -19.53 -4.16 55.47
N ALA A 1114 -20.76 -4.48 55.06
CA ALA A 1114 -21.83 -3.61 54.55
C ALA A 1114 -22.52 -2.68 55.59
N PHE A 1115 -23.03 -1.49 55.18
CA PHE A 1115 -24.27 -0.84 55.70
C PHE A 1115 -24.74 0.44 54.91
N THR A 1116 -25.99 0.37 54.41
CA THR A 1116 -27.10 1.36 54.14
C THR A 1116 -26.95 2.76 53.49
N VAL A 1117 -27.93 3.08 52.64
CA VAL A 1117 -27.94 3.94 51.42
C VAL A 1117 -27.84 5.47 51.60
N GLU A 1118 -28.31 6.08 52.69
CA GLU A 1118 -28.29 7.57 52.78
C GLU A 1118 -27.03 8.14 53.44
N GLN A 1119 -26.34 7.37 54.29
CA GLN A 1119 -24.98 7.70 54.71
C GLN A 1119 -23.95 7.35 53.62
N LEU A 1120 -24.34 6.49 52.67
CA LEU A 1120 -23.54 6.07 51.51
C LEU A 1120 -23.33 7.20 50.48
N ASN A 1121 -24.29 8.11 50.24
CA ASN A 1121 -24.12 9.16 49.23
C ASN A 1121 -23.22 10.33 49.69
N ALA A 1122 -23.26 10.70 50.98
CA ALA A 1122 -22.42 11.79 51.50
C ALA A 1122 -20.95 11.37 51.71
N LEU A 1123 -20.71 10.07 51.98
CA LEU A 1123 -19.37 9.50 52.00
C LEU A 1123 -18.91 9.08 50.58
N ALA A 1124 -19.80 8.66 49.67
CA ALA A 1124 -19.47 8.33 48.27
C ALA A 1124 -18.97 9.53 47.48
N GLU A 1125 -19.43 10.76 47.74
CA GLU A 1125 -18.89 11.93 47.02
C GLU A 1125 -17.48 12.30 47.51
N ARG A 1126 -17.21 12.20 48.83
CA ARG A 1126 -15.85 12.38 49.36
C ARG A 1126 -14.92 11.22 49.02
N ALA A 1127 -15.43 9.99 48.99
CA ALA A 1127 -14.71 8.81 48.54
C ALA A 1127 -14.49 8.84 47.01
N ARG A 1128 -15.41 9.35 46.19
CA ARG A 1128 -15.21 9.51 44.74
C ARG A 1128 -14.18 10.58 44.45
N ILE A 1129 -14.15 11.69 45.19
CA ILE A 1129 -13.11 12.72 45.03
C ILE A 1129 -11.74 12.19 45.49
N ALA A 1130 -11.66 11.50 46.64
CA ALA A 1130 -10.43 10.88 47.09
C ALA A 1130 -9.98 9.69 46.21
N GLU A 1131 -10.90 8.89 45.67
CA GLU A 1131 -10.66 7.80 44.73
C GLU A 1131 -10.29 8.32 43.34
N THR A 1132 -10.78 9.49 42.93
CA THR A 1132 -10.31 10.16 41.70
C THR A 1132 -8.90 10.71 41.88
N GLU A 1133 -8.53 11.23 43.06
CA GLU A 1133 -7.14 11.64 43.37
C GLU A 1133 -6.20 10.44 43.61
N LEU A 1134 -6.67 9.35 44.23
CA LEU A 1134 -5.90 8.12 44.45
C LEU A 1134 -5.78 7.30 43.17
N GLN A 1135 -6.78 7.29 42.28
CA GLN A 1135 -6.67 6.78 40.90
C GLN A 1135 -5.77 7.67 40.04
N ALA A 1136 -5.70 8.99 40.29
CA ALA A 1136 -4.76 9.90 39.61
C ALA A 1136 -3.31 9.81 40.13
N LYS A 1137 -3.06 9.38 41.38
CA LYS A 1137 -1.70 9.11 41.91
C LYS A 1137 -1.23 7.67 41.73
N ALA A 1138 -2.10 6.68 41.86
CA ALA A 1138 -1.79 5.27 41.56
C ALA A 1138 -1.46 5.08 40.07
N THR A 1139 -2.02 5.91 39.19
CA THR A 1139 -1.65 5.91 37.77
C THR A 1139 -0.22 6.41 37.53
N LEU A 1140 0.42 7.20 38.40
CA LEU A 1140 1.78 7.70 38.18
C LEU A 1140 2.86 6.65 38.49
N GLU A 1141 2.67 5.83 39.53
CA GLU A 1141 3.59 4.74 39.88
C GLU A 1141 3.41 3.56 38.93
N THR A 1142 2.17 3.23 38.55
CA THR A 1142 1.90 2.26 37.48
C THR A 1142 2.41 2.74 36.12
N VAL A 1143 2.32 4.04 35.81
CA VAL A 1143 2.93 4.66 34.61
C VAL A 1143 4.45 4.61 34.67
N ASN A 1144 5.08 4.90 35.80
CA ASN A 1144 6.54 4.81 35.95
C ASN A 1144 7.04 3.36 35.89
N GLU A 1145 6.31 2.41 36.48
CA GLU A 1145 6.58 0.97 36.34
C GLU A 1145 6.37 0.51 34.89
N TRP A 1146 5.37 1.03 34.18
CA TRP A 1146 5.18 0.74 32.75
C TRP A 1146 6.25 1.40 31.88
N VAL A 1147 6.72 2.61 32.20
CA VAL A 1147 7.85 3.27 31.53
C VAL A 1147 9.13 2.49 31.79
N GLN A 1148 9.38 2.04 33.02
CA GLN A 1148 10.56 1.26 33.38
C GLN A 1148 10.52 -0.13 32.75
N ALA A 1149 9.38 -0.82 32.80
CA ALA A 1149 9.16 -2.11 32.14
C ALA A 1149 9.26 -1.99 30.61
N LEU A 1150 8.76 -0.90 30.00
CA LEU A 1150 8.89 -0.63 28.57
C LEU A 1150 10.34 -0.25 28.20
N GLN A 1151 11.06 0.49 29.04
CA GLN A 1151 12.49 0.78 28.84
C GLN A 1151 13.36 -0.47 28.97
N ASP A 1152 13.02 -1.36 29.91
CA ASP A 1152 13.69 -2.64 30.11
C ASP A 1152 13.33 -3.62 28.98
N GLU A 1153 12.10 -3.58 28.45
CA GLU A 1153 11.67 -4.35 27.28
C GLU A 1153 12.29 -3.79 25.98
N ILE A 1154 12.47 -2.46 25.84
CA ILE A 1154 13.20 -1.82 24.73
C ILE A 1154 14.69 -2.17 24.82
N LYS A 1155 15.30 -2.19 26.01
CA LYS A 1155 16.68 -2.66 26.21
C LYS A 1155 16.81 -4.15 25.91
N ALA A 1156 15.85 -4.97 26.33
CA ALA A 1156 15.81 -6.40 26.03
C ALA A 1156 15.58 -6.68 24.54
N ARG A 1157 14.77 -5.86 23.85
CA ARG A 1157 14.55 -5.92 22.39
C ARG A 1157 15.73 -5.37 21.61
N GLN A 1158 16.42 -4.31 22.04
CA GLN A 1158 17.67 -3.82 21.43
C GLN A 1158 18.84 -4.81 21.63
N ALA A 1159 18.90 -5.49 22.78
CA ALA A 1159 19.81 -6.61 23.02
C ALA A 1159 19.42 -7.84 22.19
N GLY A 1160 18.12 -8.12 22.05
CA GLY A 1160 17.56 -9.17 21.19
C GLY A 1160 17.74 -8.92 19.69
N GLN A 1161 17.69 -7.66 19.26
CA GLN A 1161 18.00 -7.20 17.90
C GLN A 1161 19.50 -7.35 17.63
N LYS A 1162 20.38 -6.98 18.57
CA LYS A 1162 21.83 -7.27 18.47
C LYS A 1162 22.14 -8.76 18.44
N ILE A 1163 21.39 -9.59 19.17
CA ILE A 1163 21.52 -11.06 19.15
C ILE A 1163 20.91 -11.65 17.87
N SER A 1164 19.84 -11.07 17.31
CA SER A 1164 19.24 -11.47 16.04
C SER A 1164 20.12 -11.08 14.85
N GLU A 1165 20.71 -9.88 14.86
CA GLU A 1165 21.71 -9.40 13.91
C GLU A 1165 23.02 -10.16 14.05
N GLN A 1166 23.50 -10.48 15.27
CA GLN A 1166 24.62 -11.40 15.48
C GLN A 1166 24.29 -12.82 15.04
N LYS A 1167 23.08 -13.34 15.26
CA LYS A 1167 22.64 -14.65 14.76
C LYS A 1167 22.45 -14.66 13.24
N LEU A 1168 22.08 -13.53 12.62
CA LEU A 1168 22.04 -13.37 11.16
C LEU A 1168 23.45 -13.25 10.58
N ILE A 1169 24.38 -12.58 11.27
CA ILE A 1169 25.80 -12.51 10.91
C ILE A 1169 26.48 -13.86 11.12
N GLU A 1170 26.17 -14.60 12.18
CA GLU A 1170 26.62 -15.98 12.42
C GLU A 1170 25.97 -16.96 11.45
N ALA A 1171 24.70 -16.79 11.07
CA ALA A 1171 24.03 -17.57 10.03
C ALA A 1171 24.60 -17.27 8.64
N SER A 1172 24.96 -16.01 8.36
CA SER A 1172 25.62 -15.57 7.13
C SER A 1172 27.08 -16.05 7.07
N ASN A 1173 27.82 -16.04 8.19
CA ASN A 1173 29.16 -16.62 8.30
C ASN A 1173 29.12 -18.17 8.24
N ARG A 1174 28.06 -18.81 8.75
CA ARG A 1174 27.79 -20.24 8.52
C ARG A 1174 27.43 -20.52 7.06
N MET A 1175 26.77 -19.61 6.37
CA MET A 1175 26.46 -19.74 4.94
C MET A 1175 27.72 -19.67 4.06
N VAL A 1176 28.72 -18.85 4.44
CA VAL A 1176 30.05 -18.81 3.81
C VAL A 1176 30.85 -20.08 4.11
N ALA A 1177 30.72 -20.67 5.31
CA ALA A 1177 31.32 -21.97 5.64
C ALA A 1177 30.61 -23.16 4.94
N VAL A 1178 29.30 -23.07 4.69
CA VAL A 1178 28.51 -24.07 3.95
C VAL A 1178 28.87 -24.10 2.47
N GLN A 1179 29.38 -22.99 1.91
CA GLN A 1179 29.92 -22.94 0.55
C GLN A 1179 31.25 -23.70 0.37
N GLN A 1180 31.98 -23.99 1.46
CA GLN A 1180 33.17 -24.85 1.44
C GLN A 1180 32.89 -26.32 1.76
N ASN A 1181 31.71 -26.67 2.28
CA ASN A 1181 31.31 -28.04 2.62
C ASN A 1181 30.28 -28.66 1.66
N ILE A 1182 30.40 -28.37 0.35
CA ILE A 1182 29.70 -29.09 -0.74
C ILE A 1182 30.28 -30.52 -0.92
N GLY A 1183 30.49 -31.22 0.20
CA GLY A 1183 30.68 -32.66 0.32
C GLY A 1183 29.50 -33.34 1.07
N GLU A 1184 28.60 -32.58 1.69
CA GLU A 1184 27.53 -33.12 2.55
C GLU A 1184 26.26 -33.60 1.79
N MET A 1185 26.21 -33.46 0.46
CA MET A 1185 25.10 -34.02 -0.33
C MET A 1185 25.09 -35.58 -0.31
N GLN A 1186 26.17 -36.22 0.17
CA GLN A 1186 26.21 -37.65 0.47
C GLN A 1186 25.48 -38.01 1.80
N ILE A 1187 25.36 -37.09 2.75
CA ILE A 1187 24.83 -37.39 4.10
C ILE A 1187 23.29 -37.47 4.13
N ARG A 1188 22.57 -36.69 3.30
CA ARG A 1188 21.10 -36.80 3.23
C ARG A 1188 20.62 -38.15 2.69
N THR A 1189 21.39 -38.77 1.80
CA THR A 1189 21.10 -40.12 1.30
C THR A 1189 21.46 -41.18 2.34
N ASP A 1190 22.52 -40.97 3.12
CA ASP A 1190 22.91 -41.88 4.21
C ASP A 1190 21.97 -41.83 5.41
N PHE A 1191 21.44 -40.66 5.79
CA PHE A 1191 20.47 -40.55 6.89
C PHE A 1191 19.19 -41.35 6.63
N VAL A 1192 18.64 -41.25 5.42
CA VAL A 1192 17.43 -41.99 5.03
C VAL A 1192 17.71 -43.50 4.98
N ASN A 1193 18.87 -43.92 4.47
CA ASN A 1193 19.24 -45.35 4.39
C ASN A 1193 19.64 -45.98 5.74
N LYS A 1194 20.02 -45.18 6.75
CA LYS A 1194 20.56 -45.67 8.02
C LYS A 1194 19.54 -45.68 9.17
N PHE A 1195 18.49 -44.86 9.10
CA PHE A 1195 17.52 -44.67 10.19
C PHE A 1195 16.06 -44.95 9.83
N MET A 1196 15.73 -45.23 8.56
CA MET A 1196 14.36 -45.50 8.12
C MET A 1196 14.32 -46.74 7.22
N SER A 1197 13.45 -47.70 7.52
CA SER A 1197 13.22 -48.88 6.67
C SER A 1197 11.73 -49.19 6.54
N GLN A 1198 11.29 -49.48 5.32
CA GLN A 1198 9.93 -49.93 5.00
C GLN A 1198 9.96 -51.45 4.79
N SER A 1199 9.12 -52.19 5.52
CA SER A 1199 8.97 -53.65 5.41
C SER A 1199 7.50 -54.05 5.24
N GLU A 1200 7.22 -55.34 5.00
CA GLU A 1200 5.84 -55.86 4.88
C GLU A 1200 4.98 -55.61 6.14
N ASP A 1201 5.62 -55.48 7.31
CA ASP A 1201 4.97 -55.23 8.61
C ASP A 1201 4.92 -53.72 9.01
N GLY A 1202 5.05 -52.80 8.03
CA GLY A 1202 4.93 -51.35 8.25
C GLY A 1202 6.24 -50.55 8.27
N LEU A 1203 6.19 -49.33 8.83
CA LEU A 1203 7.31 -48.35 8.81
C LEU A 1203 8.11 -48.42 10.12
N VAL A 1204 9.43 -48.62 10.01
CA VAL A 1204 10.35 -48.62 11.15
C VAL A 1204 11.28 -47.42 11.09
N ILE A 1205 11.34 -46.67 12.19
CA ILE A 1205 12.19 -45.48 12.36
C ILE A 1205 13.10 -45.73 13.57
N GLY A 1206 14.41 -45.89 13.36
CA GLY A 1206 15.36 -46.18 14.44
C GLY A 1206 16.76 -46.52 13.96
N GLN A 1207 17.74 -46.49 14.87
CA GLN A 1207 19.13 -46.84 14.54
C GLN A 1207 19.26 -48.35 14.28
N LYS A 1208 20.05 -48.75 13.26
CA LYS A 1208 20.31 -50.17 12.94
C LYS A 1208 20.98 -50.98 14.07
N ASP A 1209 21.48 -50.32 15.11
CA ASP A 1209 22.13 -50.96 16.27
C ASP A 1209 21.14 -51.50 17.32
N GLY A 1210 19.83 -51.27 17.14
CA GLY A 1210 18.77 -51.85 17.98
C GLY A 1210 18.53 -51.15 19.32
N THR A 1211 19.11 -49.97 19.54
CA THR A 1211 19.05 -49.26 20.83
C THR A 1211 17.71 -48.59 21.11
N SER A 1212 17.04 -48.01 20.11
CA SER A 1212 15.66 -47.49 20.21
C SER A 1212 15.02 -47.38 18.82
N SER A 1213 13.75 -47.77 18.70
CA SER A 1213 13.02 -47.71 17.43
C SER A 1213 11.53 -47.49 17.63
N VAL A 1214 10.91 -46.76 16.72
CA VAL A 1214 9.45 -46.63 16.60
C VAL A 1214 8.99 -47.47 15.43
N ARG A 1215 7.96 -48.29 15.65
CA ARG A 1215 7.33 -49.11 14.62
C ARG A 1215 5.89 -48.68 14.45
N VAL A 1216 5.49 -48.45 13.20
CA VAL A 1216 4.13 -48.09 12.81
C VAL A 1216 3.58 -49.22 11.95
N ASP A 1217 2.69 -50.01 12.53
CA ASP A 1217 1.93 -51.08 11.88
C ASP A 1217 0.49 -50.60 11.59
N ASN A 1218 -0.30 -51.40 10.87
CA ASN A 1218 -1.64 -51.02 10.40
C ASN A 1218 -2.65 -50.71 11.52
N ASP A 1219 -2.46 -51.27 12.72
CA ASP A 1219 -3.38 -51.14 13.86
C ASP A 1219 -2.69 -50.72 15.18
N ARG A 1220 -1.37 -50.49 15.16
CA ARG A 1220 -0.57 -50.22 16.36
C ARG A 1220 0.68 -49.37 16.10
N ILE A 1221 0.93 -48.39 16.97
CA ILE A 1221 2.20 -47.64 17.02
C ILE A 1221 2.96 -48.05 18.27
N SER A 1222 4.15 -48.62 18.11
CA SER A 1222 4.94 -49.20 19.19
C SER A 1222 6.30 -48.53 19.33
N PHE A 1223 6.66 -48.17 20.56
CA PHE A 1223 7.94 -47.61 20.93
C PHE A 1223 8.79 -48.69 21.59
N TYR A 1224 9.95 -48.99 21.01
CA TYR A 1224 10.89 -49.99 21.50
C TYR A 1224 12.16 -49.32 22.02
N SER A 1225 12.63 -49.77 23.18
CA SER A 1225 13.95 -49.46 23.72
C SER A 1225 14.70 -50.78 23.95
N SER A 1226 15.90 -50.92 23.37
CA SER A 1226 16.72 -52.14 23.45
C SER A 1226 15.96 -53.44 23.10
N GLY A 1227 15.09 -53.37 22.09
CA GLY A 1227 14.29 -54.51 21.61
C GLY A 1227 13.05 -54.85 22.43
N LYS A 1228 12.76 -54.14 23.53
CA LYS A 1228 11.53 -54.32 24.33
C LYS A 1228 10.56 -53.18 24.07
N GLU A 1229 9.29 -53.48 23.84
CA GLU A 1229 8.23 -52.47 23.72
C GLU A 1229 8.03 -51.79 25.07
N VAL A 1230 8.17 -50.48 25.13
CA VAL A 1230 8.09 -49.67 26.36
C VAL A 1230 6.87 -48.75 26.38
N ALA A 1231 6.28 -48.50 25.21
CA ALA A 1231 4.97 -47.86 25.09
C ALA A 1231 4.33 -48.26 23.76
N TYR A 1232 2.99 -48.29 23.69
CA TYR A 1232 2.29 -48.43 22.43
C TYR A 1232 0.92 -47.76 22.45
N ILE A 1233 0.43 -47.44 21.25
CA ILE A 1233 -0.91 -46.92 21.00
C ILE A 1233 -1.62 -47.94 20.12
N ALA A 1234 -2.69 -48.55 20.64
CA ALA A 1234 -3.56 -49.46 19.88
C ALA A 1234 -5.00 -49.33 20.38
N GLN A 1235 -5.98 -49.42 19.46
CA GLN A 1235 -7.41 -49.51 19.79
C GLN A 1235 -7.91 -48.44 20.77
N SER A 1236 -7.48 -47.17 20.58
CA SER A 1236 -7.81 -46.02 21.44
C SER A 1236 -7.23 -46.05 22.86
N VAL A 1237 -6.26 -46.92 23.14
CA VAL A 1237 -5.57 -47.02 24.43
C VAL A 1237 -4.08 -46.74 24.24
N LEU A 1238 -3.53 -45.83 25.06
CA LEU A 1238 -2.09 -45.60 25.21
C LEU A 1238 -1.61 -46.41 26.42
N VAL A 1239 -0.66 -47.32 26.19
CA VAL A 1239 -0.01 -48.11 27.24
C VAL A 1239 1.44 -47.67 27.34
N ILE A 1240 1.90 -47.39 28.56
CA ILE A 1240 3.29 -47.01 28.87
C ILE A 1240 3.76 -47.87 30.03
N ASP A 1241 4.81 -48.67 29.84
CA ASP A 1241 5.32 -49.60 30.86
C ASP A 1241 5.94 -48.85 32.06
N SER A 1242 6.53 -47.68 31.84
CA SER A 1242 7.07 -46.77 32.88
C SER A 1242 7.18 -45.35 32.35
N GLY A 1243 6.39 -44.41 32.89
CA GLY A 1243 6.37 -43.00 32.46
C GLY A 1243 6.58 -42.03 33.61
N ILE A 1244 7.40 -40.99 33.40
CA ILE A 1244 7.56 -39.87 34.33
C ILE A 1244 6.89 -38.64 33.70
N PHE A 1245 5.85 -38.13 34.37
CA PHE A 1245 5.18 -36.88 33.98
C PHE A 1245 5.80 -35.74 34.80
N THR A 1246 6.55 -34.85 34.15
CA THR A 1246 7.45 -33.90 34.84
C THR A 1246 6.78 -32.62 35.34
N THR A 1247 5.56 -32.31 34.89
CA THR A 1247 4.88 -31.04 35.22
C THR A 1247 3.46 -31.22 35.73
N LYS A 1248 2.58 -31.91 34.98
CA LYS A 1248 1.21 -32.22 35.44
C LYS A 1248 0.62 -33.44 34.74
N LEU A 1249 -0.23 -34.19 35.43
CA LEU A 1249 -1.06 -35.25 34.87
C LEU A 1249 -2.51 -35.06 35.32
N GLN A 1250 -3.43 -34.83 34.38
CA GLN A 1250 -4.85 -34.67 34.68
C GLN A 1250 -5.64 -35.88 34.17
N ILE A 1251 -6.36 -36.55 35.08
CA ILE A 1251 -7.21 -37.71 34.81
C ILE A 1251 -8.62 -37.36 35.25
N GLY A 1252 -9.51 -37.19 34.27
CA GLY A 1252 -10.85 -36.65 34.50
C GLY A 1252 -10.79 -35.25 35.12
N ARG A 1253 -11.58 -35.04 36.18
CA ARG A 1253 -11.62 -33.78 36.93
C ARG A 1253 -10.56 -33.68 38.03
N TYR A 1254 -9.52 -34.50 38.00
CA TYR A 1254 -8.47 -34.47 39.02
C TYR A 1254 -7.11 -34.30 38.36
N ARG A 1255 -6.36 -33.29 38.80
CA ARG A 1255 -5.01 -32.97 38.33
C ARG A 1255 -4.01 -33.24 39.43
N ILE A 1256 -2.99 -34.03 39.11
CA ILE A 1256 -1.82 -34.26 39.95
C ILE A 1256 -0.73 -33.31 39.47
N GLU A 1257 -0.23 -32.46 40.35
CA GLU A 1257 0.83 -31.50 40.07
C GLU A 1257 1.75 -31.35 41.29
N GLN A 1258 2.98 -30.92 41.03
CA GLN A 1258 3.96 -30.67 42.08
C GLN A 1258 3.49 -29.49 42.95
N TYR A 1259 3.60 -29.62 44.27
CA TYR A 1259 3.15 -28.58 45.18
C TYR A 1259 4.06 -27.37 45.08
N GLU A 1260 3.49 -26.23 44.75
CA GLU A 1260 4.21 -24.99 44.45
C GLU A 1260 5.12 -24.50 45.59
N LEU A 1261 4.83 -24.91 46.83
CA LEU A 1261 5.62 -24.54 48.01
C LEU A 1261 6.60 -25.64 48.46
N ASN A 1262 6.53 -26.84 47.88
CA ASN A 1262 7.47 -27.91 48.17
C ASN A 1262 7.58 -28.89 46.98
N ALA A 1263 8.72 -28.81 46.29
CA ALA A 1263 9.01 -29.62 45.11
C ALA A 1263 9.07 -31.13 45.39
N ASP A 1264 9.21 -31.56 46.65
CA ASP A 1264 9.25 -32.97 47.01
C ASP A 1264 7.86 -33.59 47.24
N ILE A 1265 6.79 -32.80 47.11
CA ILE A 1265 5.40 -33.21 47.37
C ILE A 1265 4.55 -32.99 46.12
N ASN A 1266 3.74 -33.99 45.74
CA ASN A 1266 2.71 -33.83 44.72
C ASN A 1266 1.34 -33.66 45.38
N VAL A 1267 0.53 -32.72 44.88
CA VAL A 1267 -0.86 -32.50 45.31
C VAL A 1267 -1.84 -32.91 44.22
N VAL A 1268 -3.00 -33.41 44.63
CA VAL A 1268 -4.11 -33.74 43.71
C VAL A 1268 -5.21 -32.70 43.89
N ARG A 1269 -5.52 -31.95 42.83
CA ARG A 1269 -6.54 -30.90 42.82
C ARG A 1269 -7.72 -31.28 41.93
N TYR A 1270 -8.93 -30.99 42.39
CA TYR A 1270 -10.12 -31.12 41.55
C TYR A 1270 -10.22 -29.92 40.60
N VAL A 1271 -10.29 -30.20 39.30
CA VAL A 1271 -10.43 -29.27 38.19
C VAL A 1271 -11.68 -29.69 37.45
N GLY A 1272 -12.79 -29.01 37.74
CA GLY A 1272 -14.14 -29.30 37.24
C GLY A 1272 -14.24 -29.48 35.72
#